data_AF-A0A518AVE3-F1
#
_entry.id   AF-A0A518AVE3-F1
#
_cell.length_a   1.000
_cell.length_b   1.000
_cell.length_c   1.000
_cell.angle_alpha   90.00
_cell.angle_beta   90.00
_cell.angle_gamma   90.00
#
_symmetry.space_group_name_H-M   'P 1'
#
loop_
_entity.id
_entity.type
_entity.pdbx_description
1 polymer ?
#
loop_
_entity_poly.entity_id
_entity_poly.type
_entity_poly.pdbx_seq_one_letter_code
_entity_poly.pdbx_strand_id
1 'polypeptide(L)'
;MVALQRFYAWKWIALFALLTCGSANHTLAVIVWTGAGADSTALFAVDNYNLTGSSVTTIEAGVPIEDDVTISGTTIVASDYPAGFTTFAMADGYTATLNGATLVSNDSGGIAGEVGYLQSYFHLTNGSSMDMQFATLGADILLDSTSSLTFRGGGDPINSQGDTTRVLMQPGATLTLASEAEFSEHLGEIFVDGVSALEEPGILNISGNTATAVAPTPRFFVEVDRQSGNVTLSNPFSSSLTLVGYSLRSDSGALNSDNGVWNSITDQGLQSDWFEFTATGDRQNVGEAELPGGAGLTLAAGQSIDLGNIWIQNPAEDLELQLLTQAGPTDASLRYVGAPIINGDFNSDGLFTEVDWPAFRNNIFRDLSTMSAAEQFKMGDMNGDGLNNEEDFLLFKTMYDTTFGTGAFESMVAATSVPEPSTAWLLAAVAPLLFFCRTGNRPRRALVRVVAMLVLGVSILAGQPAQALEVLSSNFDAHGSTDGASAFTGINWTTNGVSSPGSTIPLSVGAVQTDGAAENVDRLAVAYNIDTQGPWYIDLSFQATTPGVILDYLKFDYQFISGGGGNQGGAHNNSGIVDVTIFDGSMNSLSTAQIGPLGTTDAASNIGSNVIVDFDNVSLTNGSTYTARFEVSSNATAGNNFALDNLSLNAPDPLLALQVNTDTGMVSLKNDTGSPIDLNLYKLTSESGSLDVVSWNSLQDQNLASFPAGDGSGNGWEEAGGSNNSELGEFFLTGDSTLAGGEQVSLGSVFNQSSGLEDIMLRYRDTSSGLFVDVPATYVTGGGTPGDYNSDGLVNLADYTVWRDNLGANITLANENPAASTPGVVDSEDYDFWKSQFGSGALSGSLNAGSAVPEPATWALLLVGSLLLVGRRRGMSALLLAIVLLPSITLASTLDRQYLFGDDPLEDAGNAVNNVVGTGSGNVVTDGTLDSIGPDTDFENYADLLRSGGDPKYVRVDQMGRPGASSGDLGVEFLGTGDYLDGPNLNGPVNSYSADTQNGDLNYVGIFDRGMQFWAYPYSSGLGTDQSLVADSPQHSVRISAAGEWVMQYSNVEYSSGVDVDFDEWAHVMLVRPYGAANGSRLYINGIAVVAGGAGYGNADTSPLVVGSNSGDTPGTTDYYQGVLDDLELFVIGTSTAAPFDDYGDFDLATDNSFVADAIAGLTPGDLTGDGVVMGDGTGGANDDIAAFIANWQTEQVIGDLRVGDLNSYGLGDFNMDGIVDLFDWDIIRTNHVNAASLNLGELLSGQSVPEPSSILLLVGGGLLALRCVRRKTA
;
A
#
# COMPACT_ATOMS: atom_id res chain seq x y z
N MET A 1 -11.31 -6.21 57.65
CA MET A 1 -11.72 -4.78 57.69
C MET A 1 -10.47 -3.93 57.62
N VAL A 2 -10.44 -2.88 56.79
CA VAL A 2 -9.25 -2.07 56.44
C VAL A 2 -8.19 -2.83 55.61
N ALA A 3 -8.56 -3.29 54.42
CA ALA A 3 -7.62 -3.78 53.38
C ALA A 3 -8.25 -3.89 51.97
N LEU A 4 -9.33 -3.16 51.66
CA LEU A 4 -10.20 -3.47 50.51
C LEU A 4 -10.64 -2.20 49.74
N GLN A 5 -9.73 -1.23 49.60
CA GLN A 5 -10.06 0.10 49.05
C GLN A 5 -8.86 0.81 48.39
N ARG A 6 -7.87 0.07 47.87
CA ARG A 6 -6.64 0.66 47.30
C ARG A 6 -6.21 0.21 45.89
N PHE A 7 -6.90 -0.75 45.27
CA PHE A 7 -6.59 -1.17 43.88
C PHE A 7 -7.59 -0.69 42.82
N TYR A 8 -8.75 -0.15 43.21
CA TYR A 8 -9.75 0.42 42.29
C TYR A 8 -9.66 1.95 42.13
N ALA A 9 -8.58 2.59 42.60
CA ALA A 9 -8.45 4.05 42.67
C ALA A 9 -7.35 4.64 41.77
N TRP A 10 -6.63 3.83 40.99
CA TRP A 10 -5.60 4.31 40.05
C TRP A 10 -6.06 4.34 38.59
N LYS A 11 -7.01 3.49 38.17
CA LYS A 11 -7.66 3.59 36.83
C LYS A 11 -8.61 4.79 36.65
N TRP A 12 -8.84 5.61 37.69
CA TRP A 12 -9.91 6.64 37.70
C TRP A 12 -9.43 8.06 38.03
N ILE A 13 -8.12 8.33 37.97
CA ILE A 13 -7.58 9.70 38.10
C ILE A 13 -7.11 10.26 36.74
N ALA A 14 -6.70 9.41 35.78
CA ALA A 14 -6.36 9.85 34.43
C ALA A 14 -7.59 10.30 33.62
N LEU A 15 -8.68 9.52 33.65
CA LEU A 15 -9.89 9.77 32.83
C LEU A 15 -10.77 10.94 33.30
N PHE A 16 -10.37 11.68 34.36
CA PHE A 16 -11.06 12.90 34.81
C PHE A 16 -10.11 14.11 34.92
N ALA A 17 -8.87 13.99 34.44
CA ALA A 17 -7.87 15.05 34.47
C ALA A 17 -7.94 16.00 33.25
N LEU A 18 -8.69 15.65 32.20
CA LEU A 18 -8.80 16.43 30.96
C LEU A 18 -9.49 17.81 31.07
N LEU A 19 -9.96 18.22 32.26
CA LEU A 19 -10.76 19.44 32.43
C LEU A 19 -9.97 20.69 32.88
N THR A 20 -8.64 20.61 33.09
CA THR A 20 -7.81 21.82 33.32
C THR A 20 -6.36 21.68 32.87
N CYS A 21 -5.93 22.59 31.98
CA CYS A 21 -4.55 22.84 31.50
C CYS A 21 -3.99 21.79 30.50
N GLY A 22 -3.58 22.15 29.28
CA GLY A 22 -3.56 23.46 28.62
C GLY A 22 -2.50 23.48 27.51
N SER A 23 -2.92 23.39 26.25
CA SER A 23 -2.07 23.53 25.06
C SER A 23 -1.62 24.98 24.86
N ALA A 24 -0.54 25.19 24.10
CA ALA A 24 0.00 26.51 23.82
C ALA A 24 -0.74 27.19 22.65
N ASN A 25 -1.91 27.78 22.95
CA ASN A 25 -2.56 28.83 22.15
C ASN A 25 -2.81 28.55 20.65
N HIS A 26 -3.64 27.56 20.36
CA HIS A 26 -4.92 27.87 19.72
C HIS A 26 -6.02 27.18 20.55
N THR A 27 -6.66 27.94 21.45
CA THR A 27 -7.86 27.46 22.14
C THR A 27 -9.06 27.65 21.21
N LEU A 28 -9.34 26.65 20.36
CA LEU A 28 -10.69 26.46 19.84
C LEU A 28 -11.63 26.28 21.04
N ALA A 29 -12.86 26.79 20.93
CA ALA A 29 -13.73 26.94 22.10
C ALA A 29 -15.01 26.16 21.89
N VAL A 30 -15.07 25.00 22.56
CA VAL A 30 -16.21 24.08 22.60
C VAL A 30 -17.53 24.85 22.55
N ILE A 31 -18.27 24.61 21.47
CA ILE A 31 -19.60 25.13 21.21
C ILE A 31 -20.57 24.47 22.20
N VAL A 32 -21.12 25.25 23.13
CA VAL A 32 -22.02 24.71 24.17
C VAL A 32 -23.48 25.05 23.86
N TRP A 33 -24.35 24.03 23.82
CA TRP A 33 -25.79 24.23 23.80
C TRP A 33 -26.27 24.91 25.07
N THR A 34 -26.93 26.05 24.91
CA THR A 34 -27.55 26.83 26.00
C THR A 34 -29.08 26.73 26.01
N GLY A 35 -29.70 26.42 24.87
CA GLY A 35 -31.16 26.43 24.71
C GLY A 35 -31.80 27.80 24.97
N ALA A 36 -31.01 28.89 24.84
CA ALA A 36 -31.44 30.25 25.17
C ALA A 36 -32.12 30.99 24.02
N GLY A 37 -32.23 30.35 22.84
CA GLY A 37 -32.81 30.92 21.64
C GLY A 37 -34.32 31.05 21.68
N ALA A 38 -34.90 31.60 20.62
CA ALA A 38 -36.35 31.83 20.53
C ALA A 38 -37.18 30.53 20.51
N ASP A 39 -36.60 29.44 20.00
CA ASP A 39 -37.14 28.09 20.03
C ASP A 39 -36.07 27.15 20.60
N SER A 40 -36.21 26.73 21.85
CA SER A 40 -35.25 25.85 22.53
C SER A 40 -35.33 24.38 22.07
N THR A 41 -36.04 24.06 21.00
CA THR A 41 -36.07 22.75 20.35
C THR A 41 -35.48 22.73 18.94
N ALA A 42 -35.19 23.90 18.36
CA ALA A 42 -34.58 24.02 17.04
C ALA A 42 -33.07 23.74 17.09
N LEU A 43 -32.63 22.63 16.50
CA LEU A 43 -31.23 22.16 16.51
C LEU A 43 -30.30 23.07 15.70
N PHE A 44 -30.78 23.69 14.62
CA PHE A 44 -29.97 24.56 13.74
C PHE A 44 -30.16 26.05 14.05
N ALA A 45 -30.87 26.38 15.14
CA ALA A 45 -31.00 27.75 15.60
C ALA A 45 -29.73 28.19 16.35
N VAL A 46 -28.86 28.95 15.68
CA VAL A 46 -27.56 29.38 16.21
C VAL A 46 -27.65 30.14 17.55
N ASP A 47 -28.78 30.79 17.85
CA ASP A 47 -29.03 31.48 19.14
C ASP A 47 -29.28 30.52 20.32
N ASN A 48 -29.43 29.21 20.08
CA ASN A 48 -29.36 28.19 21.11
C ASN A 48 -27.91 27.86 21.54
N TYR A 49 -26.89 28.27 20.80
CA TYR A 49 -25.49 27.91 21.06
C TYR A 49 -24.65 29.07 21.60
N ASN A 50 -23.69 28.74 22.45
CA ASN A 50 -22.63 29.64 22.85
C ASN A 50 -21.38 29.40 22.00
N LEU A 51 -21.20 30.19 20.94
CA LEU A 51 -20.03 30.18 20.04
C LEU A 51 -18.86 31.02 20.56
N THR A 52 -18.81 31.40 21.84
CA THR A 52 -17.83 32.36 22.36
C THR A 52 -16.41 31.78 22.36
N GLY A 53 -15.64 32.10 21.31
CA GLY A 53 -14.24 31.70 21.12
C GLY A 53 -14.02 30.71 19.97
N SER A 54 -15.10 30.23 19.34
CA SER A 54 -15.05 29.39 18.14
C SER A 54 -14.85 30.23 16.87
N SER A 55 -14.30 29.62 15.82
CA SER A 55 -14.31 30.11 14.44
C SER A 55 -15.70 30.01 13.80
N VAL A 56 -16.51 29.03 14.23
CA VAL A 56 -17.86 28.78 13.71
C VAL A 56 -18.77 29.96 14.03
N THR A 57 -19.50 30.44 13.01
CA THR A 57 -20.42 31.60 13.14
C THR A 57 -21.88 31.28 12.84
N THR A 58 -22.15 30.11 12.27
CA THR A 58 -23.47 29.58 11.89
C THR A 58 -23.49 28.08 12.12
N ILE A 59 -24.67 27.53 12.41
CA ILE A 59 -24.90 26.08 12.48
C ILE A 59 -26.07 25.81 11.52
N GLU A 60 -25.83 25.01 10.48
CA GLU A 60 -26.79 24.78 9.39
C GLU A 60 -26.87 23.28 9.06
N ALA A 61 -28.03 22.82 8.59
CA ALA A 61 -28.24 21.40 8.30
C ALA A 61 -27.48 20.98 7.02
N GLY A 62 -26.73 19.87 7.11
CA GLY A 62 -25.87 19.39 6.04
C GLY A 62 -24.56 20.15 5.85
N VAL A 63 -24.22 21.09 6.75
CA VAL A 63 -22.93 21.78 6.77
C VAL A 63 -22.13 21.27 7.97
N PRO A 64 -20.93 20.70 7.76
CA PRO A 64 -20.09 20.23 8.87
C PRO A 64 -19.67 21.34 9.84
N ILE A 65 -19.58 21.02 11.13
CA ILE A 65 -19.22 21.97 12.19
C ILE A 65 -17.73 21.80 12.56
N GLU A 66 -16.93 22.83 12.25
CA GLU A 66 -15.48 22.93 12.51
C GLU A 66 -15.11 23.31 13.96
N ASP A 67 -15.82 22.79 14.96
CA ASP A 67 -15.45 22.90 16.40
C ASP A 67 -16.23 21.85 17.22
N ASP A 68 -15.73 21.50 18.40
CA ASP A 68 -16.39 20.52 19.29
C ASP A 68 -17.74 21.04 19.80
N VAL A 69 -18.79 20.23 19.75
CA VAL A 69 -20.13 20.58 20.22
C VAL A 69 -20.47 19.82 21.51
N THR A 70 -21.02 20.50 22.52
CA THR A 70 -21.51 19.86 23.76
C THR A 70 -22.96 20.21 24.06
N ILE A 71 -23.79 19.18 24.22
CA ILE A 71 -25.21 19.23 24.58
C ILE A 71 -25.39 18.51 25.93
N SER A 72 -25.95 19.17 26.94
CA SER A 72 -26.00 18.63 28.31
C SER A 72 -27.35 18.81 29.01
N GLY A 73 -27.84 17.75 29.67
CA GLY A 73 -28.94 17.79 30.62
C GLY A 73 -30.30 18.25 30.06
N THR A 74 -30.53 18.10 28.76
CA THR A 74 -31.67 18.67 28.03
C THR A 74 -32.32 17.65 27.09
N THR A 75 -33.55 17.93 26.64
CA THR A 75 -34.23 17.16 25.59
C THR A 75 -34.48 18.08 24.40
N ILE A 76 -33.82 17.80 23.28
CA ILE A 76 -34.02 18.46 21.99
C ILE A 76 -34.87 17.54 21.14
N VAL A 77 -36.00 18.05 20.67
CA VAL A 77 -36.87 17.36 19.71
C VAL A 77 -36.82 18.20 18.44
N ALA A 78 -35.81 17.93 17.62
CA ALA A 78 -35.51 18.66 16.41
C ALA A 78 -36.67 18.53 15.41
N SER A 79 -37.21 19.66 15.00
CA SER A 79 -38.30 19.78 14.00
C SER A 79 -37.95 20.80 12.90
N ASP A 80 -36.68 21.17 12.82
CA ASP A 80 -36.11 22.19 11.94
C ASP A 80 -35.10 21.61 10.93
N TYR A 81 -35.01 20.28 10.83
CA TYR A 81 -34.40 19.62 9.68
C TYR A 81 -35.11 20.04 8.39
N PRO A 82 -34.36 20.44 7.33
CA PRO A 82 -34.94 20.72 6.02
C PRO A 82 -35.69 19.53 5.42
N ALA A 83 -36.62 19.79 4.50
CA ALA A 83 -37.40 18.75 3.84
C ALA A 83 -36.52 17.87 2.93
N GLY A 84 -36.24 16.65 3.38
CA GLY A 84 -35.39 15.67 2.70
C GLY A 84 -34.53 14.91 3.72
N PHE A 85 -33.67 14.00 3.24
CA PHE A 85 -32.59 13.47 4.07
C PHE A 85 -31.52 14.55 4.21
N THR A 86 -31.28 15.00 5.43
CA THR A 86 -30.29 16.03 5.79
C THR A 86 -29.73 15.71 7.17
N THR A 87 -28.55 16.24 7.50
CA THR A 87 -27.75 15.78 8.64
C THR A 87 -27.39 16.91 9.60
N PHE A 88 -27.26 16.58 10.89
CA PHE A 88 -26.43 17.35 11.81
C PHE A 88 -25.01 16.79 11.67
N ALA A 89 -24.13 17.59 11.05
CA ALA A 89 -22.82 17.13 10.57
C ALA A 89 -21.69 17.71 11.42
N MET A 90 -20.70 16.88 11.75
CA MET A 90 -19.43 17.32 12.34
C MET A 90 -18.37 17.36 11.24
N ALA A 91 -17.51 18.38 11.27
CA ALA A 91 -16.36 18.41 10.36
C ALA A 91 -15.32 17.38 10.78
N ASP A 92 -14.38 17.11 9.88
CA ASP A 92 -13.37 16.09 10.08
C ASP A 92 -12.55 16.32 11.37
N GLY A 93 -12.36 15.27 12.17
CA GLY A 93 -11.68 15.31 13.47
C GLY A 93 -12.42 15.94 14.65
N TYR A 94 -13.65 16.45 14.48
CA TYR A 94 -14.42 17.12 15.56
C TYR A 94 -15.49 16.22 16.21
N THR A 95 -15.85 16.54 17.47
CA THR A 95 -16.74 15.71 18.30
C THR A 95 -18.03 16.43 18.73
N ALA A 96 -19.19 15.77 18.56
CA ALA A 96 -20.46 16.11 19.19
C ALA A 96 -20.71 15.26 20.46
N THR A 97 -20.71 15.88 21.65
CA THR A 97 -20.96 15.20 22.93
C THR A 97 -22.35 15.49 23.49
N LEU A 98 -23.14 14.43 23.69
CA LEU A 98 -24.37 14.40 24.48
C LEU A 98 -24.07 13.89 25.90
N ASN A 99 -24.49 14.65 26.92
CA ASN A 99 -24.21 14.34 28.33
C ASN A 99 -25.48 14.48 29.19
N GLY A 100 -26.08 13.34 29.57
CA GLY A 100 -27.41 13.26 30.16
C GLY A 100 -28.47 13.97 29.32
N ALA A 101 -28.33 13.93 27.98
CA ALA A 101 -29.14 14.68 27.04
C ALA A 101 -29.86 13.75 26.04
N THR A 102 -31.03 14.17 25.58
CA THR A 102 -31.82 13.46 24.58
C THR A 102 -31.88 14.30 23.30
N LEU A 103 -31.52 13.72 22.16
CA LEU A 103 -31.71 14.30 20.83
C LEU A 103 -32.64 13.40 20.01
N VAL A 104 -33.74 13.96 19.50
CA VAL A 104 -34.72 13.25 18.67
C VAL A 104 -34.98 14.05 17.40
N SER A 105 -34.81 13.42 16.24
CA SER A 105 -35.37 13.87 14.97
C SER A 105 -36.73 13.20 14.77
N ASN A 106 -37.81 13.96 14.52
CA ASN A 106 -39.13 13.37 14.23
C ASN A 106 -39.34 13.05 12.73
N ASP A 107 -38.49 13.60 11.87
CA ASP A 107 -38.61 13.55 10.41
C ASP A 107 -37.45 12.73 9.82
N SER A 108 -37.03 13.02 8.59
CA SER A 108 -35.96 12.31 7.86
C SER A 108 -34.53 12.75 8.22
N GLY A 109 -34.34 13.45 9.34
CA GLY A 109 -33.03 13.97 9.77
C GLY A 109 -32.10 12.88 10.33
N GLY A 110 -30.85 12.86 9.87
CA GLY A 110 -29.77 11.98 10.31
C GLY A 110 -28.57 12.72 10.94
N ILE A 111 -27.46 12.02 11.11
CA ILE A 111 -26.15 12.59 11.48
C ILE A 111 -25.11 12.27 10.39
N ALA A 112 -24.03 13.05 10.33
CA ALA A 112 -22.89 12.77 9.46
C ALA A 112 -21.58 13.27 10.05
N GLY A 113 -20.47 12.73 9.54
CA GLY A 113 -19.18 13.38 9.56
C GLY A 113 -18.93 14.15 8.26
N GLU A 114 -17.66 14.16 7.86
CA GLU A 114 -17.15 14.72 6.62
C GLU A 114 -16.11 13.75 6.04
N VAL A 115 -15.97 13.73 4.72
CA VAL A 115 -14.97 12.88 4.05
C VAL A 115 -13.60 13.54 4.21
N GLY A 116 -12.71 12.92 4.99
CA GLY A 116 -11.45 13.51 5.40
C GLY A 116 -10.38 12.49 5.82
N TYR A 117 -9.37 12.95 6.57
CA TYR A 117 -8.21 12.16 7.00
C TYR A 117 -8.24 11.82 8.49
N LEU A 118 -9.14 12.43 9.28
CA LEU A 118 -9.42 12.10 10.67
C LEU A 118 -10.77 11.33 10.74
N GLN A 119 -11.33 11.16 11.95
CA GLN A 119 -12.67 10.59 12.15
C GLN A 119 -13.51 11.58 12.96
N SER A 120 -14.77 11.76 12.56
CA SER A 120 -15.74 12.55 13.32
C SER A 120 -16.47 11.70 14.36
N TYR A 121 -16.82 12.27 15.51
CA TYR A 121 -17.38 11.49 16.63
C TYR A 121 -18.69 12.03 17.22
N PHE A 122 -19.58 11.12 17.63
CA PHE A 122 -20.81 11.38 18.37
C PHE A 122 -20.80 10.62 19.70
N HIS A 123 -20.55 11.31 20.81
CA HIS A 123 -20.45 10.71 22.15
C HIS A 123 -21.76 10.80 22.91
N LEU A 124 -22.32 9.66 23.36
CA LEU A 124 -23.50 9.57 24.21
C LEU A 124 -23.10 9.10 25.62
N THR A 125 -23.25 10.00 26.60
CA THR A 125 -22.78 9.77 27.98
C THR A 125 -23.83 10.11 29.04
N ASN A 126 -23.68 9.52 30.24
CA ASN A 126 -24.49 9.76 31.44
C ASN A 126 -26.01 9.58 31.23
N GLY A 127 -26.40 8.54 30.51
CA GLY A 127 -27.80 8.22 30.20
C GLY A 127 -28.37 9.10 29.09
N SER A 128 -27.55 9.44 28.09
CA SER A 128 -28.01 10.16 26.91
C SER A 128 -28.78 9.26 25.97
N SER A 129 -29.66 9.85 25.17
CA SER A 129 -30.37 9.12 24.12
C SER A 129 -30.40 9.88 22.80
N MET A 130 -30.26 9.15 21.69
CA MET A 130 -30.32 9.70 20.34
C MET A 130 -31.28 8.87 19.48
N ASP A 131 -32.21 9.52 18.80
CA ASP A 131 -33.21 8.92 17.90
C ASP A 131 -33.18 9.68 16.56
N MET A 132 -32.63 9.04 15.53
CA MET A 132 -32.33 9.63 14.23
C MET A 132 -32.84 8.75 13.10
N GLN A 133 -32.88 9.29 11.88
CA GLN A 133 -33.28 8.51 10.71
C GLN A 133 -32.14 7.60 10.22
N PHE A 134 -30.88 8.06 10.19
CA PHE A 134 -29.70 7.35 9.69
C PHE A 134 -28.40 8.03 10.17
N ALA A 135 -27.26 7.38 9.95
CA ALA A 135 -25.91 7.96 10.05
C ALA A 135 -25.07 7.63 8.80
N THR A 136 -24.19 8.55 8.38
CA THR A 136 -23.40 8.43 7.14
C THR A 136 -22.08 9.20 7.20
N LEU A 137 -21.20 9.04 6.21
CA LEU A 137 -19.93 9.78 6.05
C LEU A 137 -19.06 9.76 7.32
N GLY A 138 -18.57 8.59 7.75
CA GLY A 138 -17.58 8.50 8.85
C GLY A 138 -18.02 9.07 10.22
N ALA A 139 -19.29 8.86 10.60
CA ALA A 139 -19.88 9.42 11.82
C ALA A 139 -19.84 8.45 13.03
N ASP A 140 -18.67 8.18 13.61
CA ASP A 140 -18.54 7.16 14.66
C ASP A 140 -19.31 7.53 15.94
N ILE A 141 -20.20 6.64 16.41
CA ILE A 141 -21.04 6.88 17.58
C ILE A 141 -20.58 6.04 18.77
N LEU A 142 -20.19 6.69 19.87
CA LEU A 142 -19.76 6.05 21.11
C LEU A 142 -20.86 6.11 22.17
N LEU A 143 -21.28 4.96 22.72
CA LEU A 143 -22.31 4.85 23.75
C LEU A 143 -21.73 4.35 25.07
N ASP A 144 -21.96 5.09 26.16
CA ASP A 144 -21.72 4.55 27.50
C ASP A 144 -22.76 3.51 27.94
N SER A 145 -22.41 2.73 28.97
CA SER A 145 -23.22 1.64 29.54
C SER A 145 -24.64 2.01 30.03
N THR A 146 -25.01 3.29 29.95
CA THR A 146 -26.32 3.81 30.37
C THR A 146 -27.11 4.47 29.24
N SER A 147 -26.52 4.63 28.06
CA SER A 147 -27.06 5.43 26.95
C SER A 147 -27.73 4.57 25.87
N SER A 148 -28.54 5.19 25.02
CA SER A 148 -29.33 4.49 23.98
C SER A 148 -29.32 5.20 22.62
N LEU A 149 -29.07 4.45 21.55
CA LEU A 149 -29.18 4.92 20.17
C LEU A 149 -30.38 4.26 19.47
N THR A 150 -31.02 4.99 18.56
CA THR A 150 -32.11 4.49 17.71
C THR A 150 -31.94 5.04 16.31
N PHE A 151 -31.89 4.14 15.32
CA PHE A 151 -32.04 4.48 13.92
C PHE A 151 -33.37 3.96 13.37
N ARG A 152 -34.09 4.83 12.66
CA ARG A 152 -35.45 4.57 12.17
C ARG A 152 -35.55 4.38 10.64
N GLY A 153 -34.44 4.50 9.92
CA GLY A 153 -34.32 4.11 8.52
C GLY A 153 -34.38 2.60 8.37
N GLY A 154 -34.91 2.15 7.24
CA GLY A 154 -34.74 0.77 6.80
C GLY A 154 -34.05 0.75 5.44
N GLY A 155 -33.44 -0.38 5.09
CA GLY A 155 -32.29 -0.41 4.18
C GLY A 155 -31.02 -0.36 5.03
N ASP A 156 -30.04 0.47 4.66
CA ASP A 156 -28.79 0.62 5.42
C ASP A 156 -28.81 1.91 6.28
N PRO A 157 -29.40 1.92 7.50
CA PRO A 157 -29.39 3.09 8.38
C PRO A 157 -28.00 3.45 8.94
N ILE A 158 -27.05 2.52 8.89
CA ILE A 158 -25.64 2.70 9.26
C ILE A 158 -24.82 2.56 7.98
N ASN A 159 -24.04 3.57 7.60
CA ASN A 159 -23.26 3.52 6.36
C ASN A 159 -22.10 2.53 6.43
N SER A 160 -22.14 1.48 5.60
CA SER A 160 -21.10 0.45 5.45
C SER A 160 -20.22 0.62 4.20
N GLN A 161 -20.43 1.66 3.38
CA GLN A 161 -19.74 1.85 2.10
C GLN A 161 -18.98 3.18 2.02
N GLY A 162 -17.77 3.16 1.46
CA GLY A 162 -16.88 4.32 1.46
C GLY A 162 -16.37 4.60 2.87
N ASP A 163 -16.83 5.70 3.48
CA ASP A 163 -16.47 6.08 4.85
C ASP A 163 -17.41 5.42 5.87
N THR A 164 -16.98 4.26 6.38
CA THR A 164 -17.75 3.43 7.32
C THR A 164 -18.11 4.20 8.59
N THR A 165 -19.39 4.15 8.97
CA THR A 165 -19.88 4.65 10.26
C THR A 165 -19.94 3.50 11.26
N ARG A 166 -19.28 3.63 12.42
CA ARG A 166 -19.24 2.56 13.44
C ARG A 166 -20.07 2.93 14.67
N VAL A 167 -20.67 1.93 15.31
CA VAL A 167 -21.42 2.07 16.57
C VAL A 167 -20.67 1.35 17.68
N LEU A 168 -19.96 2.10 18.52
CA LEU A 168 -19.12 1.58 19.59
C LEU A 168 -19.86 1.65 20.94
N MET A 169 -20.23 0.49 21.47
CA MET A 169 -21.11 0.36 22.64
C MET A 169 -20.36 -0.18 23.87
N GLN A 170 -20.59 0.38 25.05
CA GLN A 170 -20.23 -0.29 26.30
C GLN A 170 -21.29 -1.32 26.73
N PRO A 171 -20.93 -2.40 27.44
CA PRO A 171 -21.88 -3.34 28.02
C PRO A 171 -22.97 -2.65 28.86
N GLY A 172 -24.23 -2.86 28.50
CA GLY A 172 -25.41 -2.19 29.07
C GLY A 172 -26.02 -1.09 28.19
N ALA A 173 -25.28 -0.57 27.22
CA ALA A 173 -25.83 0.34 26.20
C ALA A 173 -26.88 -0.37 25.33
N THR A 174 -27.77 0.41 24.70
CA THR A 174 -28.83 -0.15 23.82
C THR A 174 -28.83 0.49 22.44
N LEU A 175 -29.04 -0.33 21.41
CA LEU A 175 -29.17 0.08 20.02
C LEU A 175 -30.51 -0.44 19.49
N THR A 176 -31.30 0.42 18.84
CA THR A 176 -32.57 0.04 18.20
C THR A 176 -32.48 0.33 16.70
N LEU A 177 -32.79 -0.66 15.87
CA LEU A 177 -32.85 -0.54 14.41
C LEU A 177 -34.32 -0.69 13.93
N ALA A 178 -34.57 -0.61 12.62
CA ALA A 178 -35.93 -0.73 12.10
C ALA A 178 -36.51 -2.16 12.21
N SER A 179 -35.66 -3.19 12.19
CA SER A 179 -36.08 -4.58 12.37
C SER A 179 -35.02 -5.46 13.04
N GLU A 180 -35.37 -6.70 13.36
CA GLU A 180 -34.43 -7.72 13.86
C GLU A 180 -33.44 -8.17 12.76
N ALA A 181 -33.87 -8.18 11.48
CA ALA A 181 -33.05 -8.61 10.35
C ALA A 181 -31.92 -7.62 10.03
N GLU A 182 -32.13 -6.33 10.27
CA GLU A 182 -31.11 -5.30 9.99
C GLU A 182 -29.91 -5.39 10.94
N PHE A 183 -30.01 -6.11 12.07
CA PHE A 183 -28.83 -6.47 12.85
C PHE A 183 -27.93 -7.47 12.12
N SER A 184 -28.50 -8.40 11.34
CA SER A 184 -27.72 -9.36 10.54
C SER A 184 -26.99 -8.70 9.36
N GLU A 185 -27.52 -7.58 8.87
CA GLU A 185 -26.92 -6.78 7.80
C GLU A 185 -25.82 -5.83 8.35
N HIS A 186 -25.89 -5.45 9.63
CA HIS A 186 -24.98 -4.48 10.27
C HIS A 186 -24.06 -5.03 11.38
N LEU A 187 -23.76 -6.34 11.39
CA LEU A 187 -22.88 -6.90 12.43
C LEU A 187 -21.43 -6.37 12.35
N GLY A 188 -20.95 -5.98 11.16
CA GLY A 188 -19.59 -5.49 10.94
C GLY A 188 -19.35 -4.11 11.54
N GLU A 189 -20.37 -3.26 11.56
CA GLU A 189 -20.30 -1.86 11.98
C GLU A 189 -20.56 -1.66 13.49
N ILE A 190 -21.08 -2.68 14.17
CA ILE A 190 -21.42 -2.61 15.60
C ILE A 190 -20.32 -3.28 16.42
N PHE A 191 -19.76 -2.56 17.38
CA PHE A 191 -18.71 -3.03 18.27
C PHE A 191 -19.17 -2.93 19.73
N VAL A 192 -18.97 -3.99 20.51
CA VAL A 192 -19.14 -3.91 21.97
C VAL A 192 -17.78 -3.92 22.63
N ASP A 193 -17.45 -2.80 23.27
CA ASP A 193 -16.27 -2.59 24.10
C ASP A 193 -14.93 -2.69 23.31
N GLY A 194 -15.01 -2.90 21.98
CA GLY A 194 -13.90 -3.05 21.03
C GLY A 194 -13.94 -4.33 20.21
N VAL A 195 -14.82 -5.28 20.54
CA VAL A 195 -15.05 -6.52 19.76
C VAL A 195 -16.18 -6.31 18.77
N SER A 196 -16.01 -6.74 17.51
CA SER A 196 -17.08 -6.67 16.50
C SER A 196 -18.23 -7.64 16.81
N ALA A 197 -19.47 -7.22 16.55
CA ALA A 197 -20.64 -8.09 16.63
C ALA A 197 -20.68 -9.14 15.51
N LEU A 198 -19.84 -9.00 14.48
CA LEU A 198 -19.62 -10.04 13.46
C LEU A 198 -18.74 -11.18 14.01
N GLU A 199 -17.68 -10.86 14.76
CA GLU A 199 -16.82 -11.86 15.42
C GLU A 199 -17.57 -12.60 16.53
N GLU A 200 -18.32 -11.87 17.35
CA GLU A 200 -19.08 -12.43 18.45
C GLU A 200 -20.55 -11.97 18.44
N PRO A 201 -21.43 -12.61 17.65
CA PRO A 201 -22.85 -12.23 17.60
C PRO A 201 -23.56 -12.27 18.97
N GLY A 202 -23.04 -13.05 19.92
CA GLY A 202 -23.54 -13.13 21.30
C GLY A 202 -23.37 -11.87 22.16
N ILE A 203 -22.58 -10.88 21.71
CA ILE A 203 -22.41 -9.60 22.42
C ILE A 203 -23.62 -8.67 22.29
N LEU A 204 -24.52 -8.96 21.36
CA LEU A 204 -25.79 -8.26 21.19
C LEU A 204 -26.95 -9.16 21.64
N ASN A 205 -27.50 -8.89 22.82
CA ASN A 205 -28.73 -9.55 23.27
C ASN A 205 -29.94 -8.85 22.62
N ILE A 206 -30.35 -9.34 21.44
CA ILE A 206 -31.43 -8.79 20.63
C ILE A 206 -32.80 -9.22 21.18
N SER A 207 -33.73 -8.27 21.31
CA SER A 207 -35.11 -8.52 21.70
C SER A 207 -36.07 -7.71 20.82
N GLY A 208 -36.60 -8.34 19.77
CA GLY A 208 -37.31 -7.63 18.71
C GLY A 208 -36.31 -6.78 17.92
N ASN A 209 -36.55 -5.47 17.82
CA ASN A 209 -35.70 -4.54 17.08
C ASN A 209 -34.69 -3.78 17.96
N THR A 210 -34.47 -4.19 19.21
CA THR A 210 -33.51 -3.56 20.14
C THR A 210 -32.48 -4.57 20.65
N ALA A 211 -31.21 -4.27 20.44
CA ALA A 211 -30.07 -4.95 21.05
C ALA A 211 -29.67 -4.28 22.37
N THR A 212 -29.30 -5.09 23.36
CA THR A 212 -28.54 -4.65 24.54
C THR A 212 -27.13 -5.19 24.45
N ALA A 213 -26.12 -4.32 24.53
CA ALA A 213 -24.72 -4.71 24.54
C ALA A 213 -24.38 -5.53 25.80
N VAL A 214 -23.66 -6.63 25.62
CA VAL A 214 -23.23 -7.56 26.66
C VAL A 214 -21.70 -7.63 26.67
N ALA A 215 -21.11 -7.83 27.85
CA ALA A 215 -19.67 -8.10 27.96
C ALA A 215 -19.28 -9.36 27.13
N PRO A 216 -18.25 -9.32 26.24
CA PRO A 216 -17.86 -10.41 25.29
C PRO A 216 -17.19 -11.72 25.83
N THR A 217 -16.31 -12.38 25.05
CA THR A 217 -15.51 -13.67 25.18
C THR A 217 -14.00 -13.51 25.51
N PRO A 218 -13.37 -14.34 26.36
CA PRO A 218 -12.18 -14.03 27.10
C PRO A 218 -10.96 -14.56 26.40
N ARG A 219 -10.39 -13.62 25.70
CA ARG A 219 -9.09 -13.74 25.12
C ARG A 219 -8.11 -13.02 26.02
N PHE A 220 -6.90 -13.53 26.06
CA PHE A 220 -5.78 -12.67 26.43
C PHE A 220 -5.79 -11.46 25.51
N PHE A 221 -5.28 -10.33 25.99
CA PHE A 221 -4.97 -9.26 25.06
C PHE A 221 -3.57 -8.73 25.25
N VAL A 222 -2.99 -8.34 24.12
CA VAL A 222 -1.83 -7.46 24.07
C VAL A 222 -2.35 -6.06 23.79
N GLU A 223 -2.00 -5.14 24.68
CA GLU A 223 -2.25 -3.70 24.51
C GLU A 223 -1.05 -3.06 23.82
N VAL A 224 -1.29 -2.34 22.72
CA VAL A 224 -0.28 -1.59 21.97
C VAL A 224 -0.55 -0.10 22.13
N ASP A 225 0.28 0.63 22.86
CA ASP A 225 0.12 2.08 23.07
C ASP A 225 0.71 2.86 21.88
N ARG A 226 -0.18 3.51 21.12
CA ARG A 226 0.15 4.15 19.84
C ARG A 226 1.16 5.29 19.98
N GLN A 227 1.16 6.00 21.11
CA GLN A 227 2.05 7.16 21.34
C GLN A 227 3.45 6.78 21.81
N SER A 228 3.64 5.56 22.34
CA SER A 228 4.93 5.12 22.88
C SER A 228 5.54 3.92 22.16
N GLY A 229 4.76 3.20 21.34
CA GLY A 229 5.15 1.91 20.78
C GLY A 229 5.20 0.79 21.83
N ASN A 230 4.70 1.03 23.05
CA ASN A 230 4.76 0.06 24.14
C ASN A 230 3.77 -1.09 23.93
N VAL A 231 4.24 -2.31 24.13
CA VAL A 231 3.44 -3.52 23.98
C VAL A 231 3.35 -4.25 25.32
N THR A 232 2.13 -4.47 25.81
CA THR A 232 1.85 -5.03 27.14
C THR A 232 0.90 -6.23 27.06
N LEU A 233 1.41 -7.43 27.32
CA LEU A 233 0.61 -8.67 27.43
C LEU A 233 -0.11 -8.71 28.78
N SER A 234 -1.42 -8.95 28.80
CA SER A 234 -2.23 -8.96 30.03
C SER A 234 -3.09 -10.21 30.19
N ASN A 235 -3.22 -10.71 31.42
CA ASN A 235 -4.21 -11.71 31.81
C ASN A 235 -5.49 -11.01 32.34
N PRO A 236 -6.58 -10.87 31.55
CA PRO A 236 -7.82 -10.26 32.02
C PRO A 236 -8.73 -11.18 32.84
N PHE A 237 -8.41 -12.48 32.91
CA PHE A 237 -9.28 -13.47 33.54
C PHE A 237 -9.32 -13.29 35.06
N SER A 238 -10.40 -13.77 35.69
CA SER A 238 -10.53 -13.80 37.16
C SER A 238 -9.68 -14.90 37.83
N SER A 239 -9.00 -15.73 37.03
CA SER A 239 -8.12 -16.82 37.42
C SER A 239 -6.69 -16.61 36.93
N SER A 240 -5.72 -17.23 37.60
CA SER A 240 -4.35 -17.32 37.07
C SER A 240 -4.27 -18.28 35.89
N LEU A 241 -3.42 -17.97 34.93
CA LEU A 241 -3.09 -18.82 33.78
C LEU A 241 -1.57 -18.99 33.70
N THR A 242 -1.13 -20.09 33.09
CA THR A 242 0.30 -20.43 32.93
C THR A 242 0.65 -20.31 31.45
N LEU A 243 1.39 -19.25 31.12
CA LEU A 243 1.94 -19.00 29.80
C LEU A 243 3.18 -19.88 29.58
N VAL A 244 3.38 -20.39 28.37
CA VAL A 244 4.60 -21.11 27.96
C VAL A 244 5.19 -20.59 26.63
N GLY A 245 4.56 -19.60 25.99
CA GLY A 245 5.16 -18.85 24.88
C GLY A 245 4.24 -17.77 24.30
N TYR A 246 4.81 -16.85 23.53
CA TYR A 246 4.08 -15.90 22.69
C TYR A 246 4.88 -15.59 21.42
N SER A 247 4.18 -15.17 20.37
CA SER A 247 4.77 -14.61 19.15
C SER A 247 3.94 -13.41 18.69
N LEU A 248 4.60 -12.36 18.22
CA LEU A 248 4.01 -11.23 17.52
C LEU A 248 4.60 -11.17 16.11
N ARG A 249 3.76 -10.90 15.11
CA ARG A 249 4.15 -10.69 13.71
C ARG A 249 3.68 -9.32 13.21
N SER A 250 4.32 -8.78 12.18
CA SER A 250 3.93 -7.58 11.43
C SER A 250 4.41 -7.69 9.97
N ASP A 251 3.50 -7.64 9.01
CA ASP A 251 3.86 -7.75 7.59
C ASP A 251 4.50 -6.45 7.04
N SER A 252 4.12 -5.28 7.57
CA SER A 252 4.77 -3.98 7.32
C SER A 252 6.13 -3.82 8.03
N GLY A 253 6.53 -4.82 8.82
CA GLY A 253 7.77 -4.82 9.59
C GLY A 253 7.78 -3.77 10.71
N ALA A 254 6.68 -3.68 11.46
CA ALA A 254 6.46 -2.73 12.54
C ALA A 254 6.92 -3.23 13.94
N LEU A 255 7.75 -4.27 14.02
CA LEU A 255 8.34 -4.73 15.29
C LEU A 255 9.81 -4.31 15.40
N ASN A 256 10.36 -4.31 16.61
CA ASN A 256 11.76 -4.00 16.85
C ASN A 256 12.34 -4.97 17.90
N SER A 257 13.10 -5.97 17.43
CA SER A 257 13.78 -6.96 18.27
C SER A 257 15.17 -6.52 18.77
N ASP A 258 15.53 -5.24 18.66
CA ASP A 258 16.84 -4.75 19.06
C ASP A 258 17.04 -4.92 20.58
N ASN A 259 18.23 -5.39 20.99
CA ASN A 259 18.51 -5.70 22.38
C ASN A 259 18.38 -4.46 23.28
N GLY A 260 17.51 -4.55 24.29
CA GLY A 260 17.16 -3.43 25.18
C GLY A 260 16.03 -2.52 24.67
N VAL A 261 15.43 -2.83 23.50
CA VAL A 261 14.12 -2.31 23.06
C VAL A 261 13.04 -3.34 23.37
N TRP A 262 13.21 -4.57 22.89
CA TRP A 262 12.42 -5.71 23.31
C TRP A 262 12.84 -6.14 24.72
N ASN A 263 11.88 -6.10 25.65
CA ASN A 263 12.04 -6.45 27.05
C ASN A 263 11.40 -7.82 27.27
N SER A 264 12.01 -8.85 26.70
CA SER A 264 11.54 -10.24 26.75
C SER A 264 11.42 -10.76 28.21
N ILE A 265 10.63 -11.81 28.43
CA ILE A 265 10.52 -12.57 29.69
C ILE A 265 11.90 -13.10 30.09
N THR A 266 12.68 -13.49 29.08
CA THR A 266 14.10 -13.88 29.19
C THR A 266 14.97 -12.75 29.75
N ASP A 267 14.95 -11.55 29.14
CA ASP A 267 15.72 -10.38 29.60
C ASP A 267 15.23 -9.82 30.95
N GLN A 268 13.93 -9.91 31.22
CA GLN A 268 13.35 -9.58 32.53
C GLN A 268 13.78 -10.57 33.64
N GLY A 269 14.30 -11.75 33.27
CA GLY A 269 14.74 -12.79 34.20
C GLY A 269 13.61 -13.33 35.09
N LEU A 270 12.38 -13.36 34.58
CA LEU A 270 11.20 -13.83 35.32
C LEU A 270 11.20 -15.36 35.49
N GLN A 271 11.80 -16.07 34.53
CA GLN A 271 12.04 -17.51 34.52
C GLN A 271 13.45 -17.79 33.96
N SER A 272 13.92 -19.03 34.04
CA SER A 272 15.30 -19.42 33.65
C SER A 272 15.40 -20.44 32.53
N ASP A 273 14.24 -20.87 32.04
CA ASP A 273 13.94 -21.91 31.07
C ASP A 273 13.24 -21.33 29.83
N TRP A 274 13.19 -20.00 29.69
CA TRP A 274 12.69 -19.29 28.52
C TRP A 274 13.84 -18.92 27.57
N PHE A 275 13.53 -18.86 26.28
CA PHE A 275 14.47 -18.49 25.21
C PHE A 275 13.77 -17.76 24.07
N GLU A 276 14.50 -16.86 23.42
CA GLU A 276 14.07 -16.07 22.28
C GLU A 276 14.29 -16.86 20.98
N PHE A 277 13.27 -16.94 20.13
CA PHE A 277 13.41 -17.49 18.77
C PHE A 277 13.97 -16.43 17.81
N THR A 278 13.47 -15.20 17.95
CA THR A 278 13.74 -14.07 17.05
C THR A 278 15.17 -13.56 17.18
N ALA A 279 15.83 -13.35 16.05
CA ALA A 279 17.15 -12.73 16.01
C ALA A 279 17.08 -11.21 16.25
N THR A 280 18.09 -10.64 16.93
CA THR A 280 18.22 -9.18 17.11
C THR A 280 18.35 -8.46 15.76
N GLY A 281 17.50 -7.46 15.51
CA GLY A 281 17.48 -6.69 14.27
C GLY A 281 16.34 -7.07 13.32
N ASP A 282 15.58 -8.12 13.64
CA ASP A 282 14.31 -8.44 12.99
C ASP A 282 13.29 -7.30 13.17
N ARG A 283 12.39 -7.19 12.20
CA ARG A 283 11.31 -6.21 12.10
C ARG A 283 9.94 -6.83 11.86
N GLN A 284 9.88 -8.07 11.39
CA GLN A 284 8.64 -8.77 11.04
C GLN A 284 8.10 -9.62 12.19
N ASN A 285 8.95 -10.08 13.12
CA ASN A 285 8.49 -10.89 14.25
C ASN A 285 9.22 -10.56 15.56
N VAL A 286 8.57 -10.86 16.70
CA VAL A 286 9.21 -11.13 17.99
C VAL A 286 8.52 -12.31 18.68
N GLY A 287 9.28 -13.34 19.05
CA GLY A 287 8.72 -14.53 19.72
C GLY A 287 9.70 -15.16 20.70
N GLU A 288 9.16 -15.62 21.82
CA GLU A 288 9.89 -16.41 22.82
C GLU A 288 8.98 -17.45 23.46
N ALA A 289 9.56 -18.56 23.89
CA ALA A 289 8.85 -19.62 24.59
C ALA A 289 9.70 -20.28 25.67
N GLU A 290 9.05 -21.11 26.45
CA GLU A 290 9.66 -21.99 27.42
C GLU A 290 10.20 -23.27 26.76
N LEU A 291 11.43 -23.66 27.13
CA LEU A 291 12.04 -24.92 26.76
C LEU A 291 11.19 -26.12 27.24
N PRO A 292 11.24 -27.26 26.54
CA PRO A 292 10.38 -28.40 26.88
C PRO A 292 10.67 -28.95 28.28
N GLY A 293 9.60 -29.15 29.07
CA GLY A 293 9.68 -29.63 30.45
C GLY A 293 9.72 -28.53 31.54
N GLY A 294 9.65 -27.25 31.15
CA GLY A 294 9.49 -26.12 32.07
C GLY A 294 8.15 -26.07 32.83
N ALA A 295 7.99 -25.06 33.69
CA ALA A 295 6.84 -24.93 34.60
C ALA A 295 5.81 -23.86 34.19
N GLY A 296 6.16 -23.06 33.19
CA GLY A 296 5.47 -21.90 32.65
C GLY A 296 5.54 -20.66 33.55
N LEU A 297 5.30 -19.50 32.94
CA LEU A 297 5.11 -18.24 33.64
C LEU A 297 3.66 -18.13 34.11
N THR A 298 3.42 -18.30 35.42
CA THR A 298 2.10 -18.09 36.00
C THR A 298 1.77 -16.60 36.10
N LEU A 299 0.83 -16.13 35.27
CA LEU A 299 0.23 -14.81 35.34
C LEU A 299 -0.99 -14.83 36.24
N ALA A 300 -0.98 -14.03 37.32
CA ALA A 300 -2.14 -13.86 38.17
C ALA A 300 -3.28 -13.10 37.47
N ALA A 301 -4.50 -13.23 37.99
CA ALA A 301 -5.67 -12.49 37.52
C ALA A 301 -5.42 -10.97 37.53
N GLY A 302 -5.51 -10.31 36.36
CA GLY A 302 -5.23 -8.88 36.20
C GLY A 302 -3.74 -8.50 36.25
N GLN A 303 -2.82 -9.46 36.10
CA GLN A 303 -1.39 -9.20 35.92
C GLN A 303 -1.05 -8.96 34.45
N SER A 304 -0.07 -8.10 34.21
CA SER A 304 0.49 -7.80 32.88
C SER A 304 2.01 -7.96 32.87
N ILE A 305 2.57 -8.16 31.68
CA ILE A 305 4.00 -8.13 31.33
C ILE A 305 4.20 -6.98 30.34
N ASP A 306 5.19 -6.13 30.59
CA ASP A 306 5.63 -5.08 29.67
C ASP A 306 6.71 -5.68 28.76
N LEU A 307 6.46 -5.75 27.44
CA LEU A 307 7.38 -6.29 26.45
C LEU A 307 8.30 -5.20 25.85
N GLY A 308 8.18 -3.95 26.31
CA GLY A 308 8.98 -2.82 25.85
C GLY A 308 8.33 -2.06 24.69
N ASN A 309 9.06 -1.07 24.18
CA ASN A 309 8.60 -0.16 23.12
C ASN A 309 8.95 -0.73 21.74
N ILE A 310 8.44 -1.92 21.47
CA ILE A 310 8.78 -2.72 20.28
C ILE A 310 7.96 -2.38 19.04
N TRP A 311 6.82 -1.69 19.16
CA TRP A 311 6.01 -1.34 17.99
C TRP A 311 6.52 -0.05 17.34
N ILE A 312 6.93 -0.16 16.07
CA ILE A 312 7.31 0.96 15.21
C ILE A 312 6.02 1.62 14.72
N GLN A 313 5.77 2.78 15.31
CA GLN A 313 4.48 3.47 15.28
C GLN A 313 4.10 3.93 13.87
N ASN A 314 3.11 3.27 13.25
CA ASN A 314 2.65 3.51 11.88
C ASN A 314 1.10 3.43 11.78
N PRO A 315 0.47 3.91 10.69
CA PRO A 315 -0.99 3.85 10.52
C PRO A 315 -1.53 2.45 10.15
N ALA A 316 -0.67 1.46 9.87
CA ALA A 316 -1.11 0.13 9.41
C ALA A 316 -1.75 -0.72 10.52
N GLU A 317 -1.27 -0.59 11.76
CA GLU A 317 -1.79 -1.32 12.93
C GLU A 317 -1.92 -2.85 12.70
N ASP A 318 -0.93 -3.43 12.03
CA ASP A 318 -0.94 -4.75 11.41
C ASP A 318 -0.35 -5.89 12.27
N LEU A 319 -0.15 -5.67 13.57
CA LEU A 319 0.33 -6.75 14.43
C LEU A 319 -0.63 -7.93 14.45
N GLU A 320 -0.06 -9.14 14.45
CA GLU A 320 -0.75 -10.39 14.76
C GLU A 320 -0.15 -11.03 16.02
N LEU A 321 -0.95 -11.80 16.78
CA LEU A 321 -0.55 -12.36 18.08
C LEU A 321 -0.88 -13.85 18.16
N GLN A 322 0.13 -14.66 18.45
CA GLN A 322 -0.02 -16.04 18.87
C GLN A 322 0.33 -16.19 20.35
N LEU A 323 -0.41 -17.05 21.05
CA LEU A 323 -0.21 -17.29 22.47
C LEU A 323 -0.26 -18.78 22.80
N LEU A 324 0.72 -19.24 23.57
CA LEU A 324 0.82 -20.62 24.00
C LEU A 324 0.72 -20.73 25.53
N THR A 325 -0.24 -21.53 25.99
CA THR A 325 -0.42 -21.85 27.42
C THR A 325 -0.02 -23.29 27.71
N GLN A 326 0.07 -23.66 28.99
CA GLN A 326 0.32 -25.06 29.36
C GLN A 326 -0.74 -26.05 28.83
N ALA A 327 -1.92 -25.56 28.40
CA ALA A 327 -2.98 -26.37 27.78
C ALA A 327 -2.84 -26.52 26.25
N GLY A 328 -1.88 -25.84 25.62
CA GLY A 328 -1.72 -25.72 24.17
C GLY A 328 -1.99 -24.30 23.67
N PRO A 329 -2.14 -24.11 22.33
CA PRO A 329 -2.54 -22.85 21.71
C PRO A 329 -3.78 -22.22 22.35
N THR A 330 -3.89 -20.90 22.34
CA THR A 330 -5.02 -20.18 22.96
C THR A 330 -5.26 -18.85 22.28
N ASP A 331 -6.52 -18.58 21.94
CA ASP A 331 -6.95 -17.33 21.31
C ASP A 331 -6.56 -16.10 22.15
N ALA A 332 -6.00 -15.12 21.46
CA ALA A 332 -5.66 -13.82 22.00
C ALA A 332 -6.05 -12.72 21.01
N SER A 333 -6.32 -11.52 21.51
CA SER A 333 -6.64 -10.35 20.68
C SER A 333 -5.59 -9.27 20.87
N LEU A 334 -5.27 -8.57 19.78
CA LEU A 334 -4.58 -7.30 19.88
C LEU A 334 -5.55 -6.16 20.11
N ARG A 335 -5.08 -5.10 20.75
CA ARG A 335 -5.81 -3.85 20.85
C ARG A 335 -4.86 -2.67 20.95
N TYR A 336 -4.95 -1.79 19.96
CA TYR A 336 -4.28 -0.51 19.94
C TYR A 336 -5.00 0.51 20.81
N VAL A 337 -4.23 1.31 21.53
CA VAL A 337 -4.73 2.30 22.50
C VAL A 337 -4.07 3.66 22.33
N GLY A 338 -4.80 4.70 22.71
CA GLY A 338 -4.40 6.08 22.43
C GLY A 338 -4.96 6.61 21.11
N ALA A 339 -4.62 7.84 20.76
CA ALA A 339 -5.02 8.46 19.50
C ALA A 339 -4.45 7.67 18.30
N PRO A 340 -5.23 7.44 17.21
CA PRO A 340 -4.72 6.87 15.96
C PRO A 340 -3.50 7.64 15.44
N ILE A 341 -2.62 6.93 14.73
CA ILE A 341 -1.58 7.56 13.92
C ILE A 341 -2.16 7.74 12.53
N ILE A 342 -2.03 8.94 11.98
CA ILE A 342 -2.49 9.27 10.63
C ILE A 342 -1.31 9.47 9.70
N ASN A 343 -1.57 9.45 8.39
CA ASN A 343 -0.52 9.80 7.43
C ASN A 343 0.01 11.22 7.73
N GLY A 344 1.32 11.42 7.62
CA GLY A 344 1.99 12.67 8.02
C GLY A 344 2.27 12.86 9.52
N ASP A 345 1.68 12.08 10.45
CA ASP A 345 2.03 12.10 11.89
C ASP A 345 3.28 11.25 12.16
N PHE A 346 4.42 11.75 11.70
CA PHE A 346 5.71 11.08 11.86
C PHE A 346 6.19 11.09 13.32
N ASN A 347 5.73 12.05 14.13
CA ASN A 347 6.08 12.13 15.54
C ASN A 347 5.25 11.18 16.45
N SER A 348 4.09 10.73 15.96
CA SER A 348 3.11 9.86 16.62
C SER A 348 2.57 10.40 17.95
N ASP A 349 2.29 11.71 18.02
CA ASP A 349 1.48 12.27 19.09
C ASP A 349 -0.03 12.28 18.79
N GLY A 350 -0.43 11.75 17.63
CA GLY A 350 -1.81 11.59 17.18
C GLY A 350 -2.38 12.82 16.48
N LEU A 351 -1.52 13.75 16.07
CA LEU A 351 -1.90 15.03 15.47
C LEU A 351 -0.93 15.38 14.32
N PHE A 352 -1.43 15.50 13.10
CA PHE A 352 -0.66 16.06 11.99
C PHE A 352 -0.52 17.58 12.15
N THR A 353 0.69 18.07 12.42
CA THR A 353 0.95 19.48 12.79
C THR A 353 2.26 20.02 12.22
N GLU A 354 2.60 21.27 12.57
CA GLU A 354 3.92 21.84 12.25
C GLU A 354 5.11 21.13 12.92
N VAL A 355 4.85 20.22 13.86
CA VAL A 355 5.87 19.46 14.59
C VAL A 355 6.40 18.29 13.76
N ASP A 356 5.64 17.81 12.78
CA ASP A 356 6.00 16.71 11.88
C ASP A 356 6.87 17.17 10.71
N TRP A 357 6.73 18.45 10.30
CA TRP A 357 7.50 19.03 9.19
C TRP A 357 9.03 18.82 9.33
N PRO A 358 9.67 19.04 10.50
CA PRO A 358 11.08 18.70 10.69
C PRO A 358 11.42 17.21 10.51
N ALA A 359 10.52 16.27 10.86
CA ALA A 359 10.78 14.85 10.70
C ALA A 359 10.76 14.43 9.22
N PHE A 360 9.81 14.99 8.46
CA PHE A 360 9.75 14.89 7.01
C PHE A 360 10.99 15.51 6.33
N ARG A 361 11.20 16.83 6.52
CA ARG A 361 12.24 17.61 5.84
C ARG A 361 13.65 17.08 6.06
N ASN A 362 13.96 16.57 7.25
CA ASN A 362 15.30 16.06 7.55
C ASN A 362 15.67 14.78 6.77
N ASN A 363 14.68 14.10 6.18
CA ASN A 363 14.87 12.88 5.39
C ASN A 363 14.52 13.05 3.90
N ILE A 364 14.18 14.26 3.45
CA ILE A 364 13.90 14.51 2.03
C ILE A 364 15.12 14.13 1.17
N PHE A 365 14.85 13.50 0.04
CA PHE A 365 15.82 12.90 -0.90
C PHE A 365 16.64 11.75 -0.31
N ARG A 366 16.00 10.94 0.55
CA ARG A 366 16.61 9.73 1.10
C ARG A 366 15.99 8.48 0.47
N ASP A 367 16.86 7.58 0.03
CA ASP A 367 16.51 6.19 -0.26
C ASP A 367 16.26 5.44 1.06
N LEU A 368 15.05 4.90 1.18
CA LEU A 368 14.54 4.15 2.34
C LEU A 368 14.18 2.70 1.94
N SER A 369 14.47 2.27 0.71
CA SER A 369 14.06 0.97 0.14
C SER A 369 14.63 -0.25 0.86
N THR A 370 15.66 -0.04 1.70
CA THR A 370 16.30 -1.08 2.54
C THR A 370 15.71 -1.19 3.95
N MET A 371 14.72 -0.37 4.29
CA MET A 371 14.03 -0.33 5.59
C MET A 371 12.66 -1.01 5.52
N SER A 372 12.03 -1.32 6.67
CA SER A 372 10.64 -1.81 6.66
C SER A 372 9.64 -0.70 6.29
N ALA A 373 8.44 -1.05 5.86
CA ALA A 373 7.40 -0.06 5.52
C ALA A 373 7.01 0.82 6.73
N ALA A 374 7.00 0.25 7.95
CA ALA A 374 6.82 1.01 9.17
C ALA A 374 7.98 2.00 9.46
N GLU A 375 9.22 1.62 9.15
CA GLU A 375 10.39 2.50 9.25
C GLU A 375 10.43 3.58 8.15
N GLN A 376 10.02 3.25 6.93
CA GLN A 376 9.87 4.16 5.79
C GLN A 376 8.89 5.29 6.11
N PHE A 377 7.68 4.93 6.57
CA PHE A 377 6.68 5.88 7.06
C PHE A 377 7.27 6.85 8.09
N LYS A 378 7.99 6.32 9.09
CA LYS A 378 8.64 7.14 10.13
C LYS A 378 9.71 8.09 9.62
N MET A 379 10.22 7.88 8.41
CA MET A 379 11.20 8.75 7.75
C MET A 379 10.58 9.63 6.65
N GLY A 380 9.25 9.68 6.54
CA GLY A 380 8.55 10.63 5.68
C GLY A 380 8.16 10.12 4.30
N ASP A 381 8.35 8.82 4.01
CA ASP A 381 7.68 8.17 2.88
C ASP A 381 6.16 8.15 3.15
N MET A 382 5.39 8.73 2.23
CA MET A 382 3.94 8.92 2.34
C MET A 382 3.15 8.17 1.26
N ASN A 383 3.80 7.80 0.14
CA ASN A 383 3.19 7.05 -0.96
C ASN A 383 3.51 5.54 -0.92
N GLY A 384 4.51 5.12 -0.13
CA GLY A 384 4.98 3.74 0.00
C GLY A 384 5.95 3.28 -1.10
N ASP A 385 6.60 4.21 -1.83
CA ASP A 385 7.51 3.87 -2.93
C ASP A 385 8.94 3.52 -2.49
N GLY A 386 9.25 3.66 -1.19
CA GLY A 386 10.56 3.39 -0.61
C GLY A 386 11.53 4.57 -0.68
N LEU A 387 11.07 5.75 -1.08
CA LEU A 387 11.82 7.00 -1.07
C LEU A 387 11.08 8.04 -0.21
N ASN A 388 11.78 9.09 0.22
CA ASN A 388 11.15 10.34 0.63
C ASN A 388 11.55 11.39 -0.41
N ASN A 389 10.65 11.71 -1.33
CA ASN A 389 10.95 12.43 -2.56
C ASN A 389 10.01 13.63 -2.81
N GLU A 390 10.06 14.20 -4.02
CA GLU A 390 9.24 15.34 -4.41
C GLU A 390 7.73 15.07 -4.39
N GLU A 391 7.30 13.83 -4.60
CA GLU A 391 5.90 13.38 -4.54
C GLU A 391 5.39 13.34 -3.09
N ASP A 392 6.16 12.78 -2.15
CA ASP A 392 5.82 12.81 -0.72
C ASP A 392 5.75 14.24 -0.19
N PHE A 393 6.62 15.12 -0.68
CA PHE A 393 6.58 16.53 -0.33
C PHE A 393 5.28 17.19 -0.82
N LEU A 394 4.85 16.88 -2.04
CA LEU A 394 3.57 17.36 -2.58
C LEU A 394 2.38 16.76 -1.80
N LEU A 395 2.45 15.51 -1.36
CA LEU A 395 1.45 14.89 -0.48
C LEU A 395 1.39 15.60 0.88
N PHE A 396 2.53 15.78 1.56
CA PHE A 396 2.62 16.50 2.84
C PHE A 396 2.04 17.92 2.72
N LYS A 397 2.46 18.68 1.70
CA LYS A 397 1.97 20.05 1.46
C LYS A 397 0.47 20.06 1.17
N THR A 398 0.00 19.20 0.28
CA THR A 398 -1.42 19.13 -0.11
C THR A 398 -2.30 18.77 1.08
N MET A 399 -1.89 17.80 1.88
CA MET A 399 -2.58 17.41 3.10
C MET A 399 -2.57 18.58 4.11
N TYR A 400 -1.44 19.25 4.33
CA TYR A 400 -1.35 20.38 5.27
C TYR A 400 -2.22 21.58 4.84
N ASP A 401 -2.20 21.96 3.56
CA ASP A 401 -3.07 23.01 3.01
C ASP A 401 -4.56 22.59 2.95
N THR A 402 -4.86 21.28 2.98
CA THR A 402 -6.23 20.77 3.10
C THR A 402 -6.71 20.85 4.55
N THR A 403 -5.92 20.33 5.51
CA THR A 403 -6.24 20.32 6.94
C THR A 403 -6.31 21.72 7.56
N PHE A 404 -5.42 22.64 7.16
CA PHE A 404 -5.31 23.97 7.77
C PHE A 404 -5.76 25.12 6.85
N GLY A 405 -6.21 24.80 5.63
CA GLY A 405 -6.70 25.76 4.63
C GLY A 405 -5.62 26.25 3.66
N THR A 406 -6.04 26.67 2.46
CA THR A 406 -5.14 27.00 1.35
C THR A 406 -4.10 28.07 1.71
N GLY A 407 -2.82 27.71 1.64
CA GLY A 407 -1.68 28.58 1.99
C GLY A 407 -1.30 28.54 3.47
N ALA A 408 -1.86 27.60 4.24
CA ALA A 408 -1.44 27.34 5.61
C ALA A 408 -0.04 26.74 5.67
N PHE A 409 0.36 25.89 4.72
CA PHE A 409 1.72 25.34 4.67
C PHE A 409 2.74 26.45 4.46
N GLU A 410 2.50 27.33 3.49
CA GLU A 410 3.33 28.53 3.25
C GLU A 410 3.38 29.44 4.50
N SER A 411 2.28 29.54 5.24
CA SER A 411 2.19 30.31 6.48
C SER A 411 2.93 29.66 7.65
N MET A 412 2.88 28.33 7.80
CA MET A 412 3.63 27.55 8.81
C MET A 412 5.13 27.76 8.62
N VAL A 413 5.60 27.50 7.40
CA VAL A 413 7.00 27.60 7.01
C VAL A 413 7.47 29.04 7.21
N ALA A 414 6.73 30.04 6.70
CA ALA A 414 7.03 31.45 6.94
C ALA A 414 6.98 31.87 8.43
N ALA A 415 6.13 31.26 9.27
CA ALA A 415 6.06 31.57 10.70
C ALA A 415 7.31 31.10 11.48
N THR A 416 7.97 30.04 11.02
CA THR A 416 9.27 29.62 11.59
C THR A 416 10.42 30.59 11.23
N SER A 417 10.22 31.46 10.24
CA SER A 417 11.23 32.42 9.74
C SER A 417 11.27 33.79 10.44
N VAL A 418 10.62 33.98 11.60
CA VAL A 418 10.51 35.31 12.27
C VAL A 418 11.68 35.62 13.22
N PRO A 419 12.55 36.62 12.92
CA PRO A 419 13.51 37.12 13.89
C PRO A 419 12.83 38.07 14.90
N GLU A 420 13.17 37.93 16.17
CA GLU A 420 12.69 38.77 17.27
C GLU A 420 12.95 40.31 17.11
N PRO A 421 12.23 41.18 17.84
CA PRO A 421 11.70 42.42 17.26
C PRO A 421 12.64 43.64 17.26
N SER A 422 12.91 44.18 16.06
CA SER A 422 13.59 45.48 15.87
C SER A 422 12.68 46.59 15.28
N THR A 423 11.66 46.24 14.51
CA THR A 423 10.77 47.17 13.78
C THR A 423 9.81 47.96 14.68
N ALA A 424 9.32 47.37 15.77
CA ALA A 424 8.39 48.05 16.69
C ALA A 424 9.01 49.25 17.42
N TRP A 425 10.30 49.17 17.77
CA TRP A 425 11.04 50.27 18.43
C TRP A 425 11.37 51.41 17.46
N LEU A 426 11.63 51.10 16.18
CA LEU A 426 11.80 52.11 15.13
C LEU A 426 10.52 52.94 14.91
N LEU A 427 9.35 52.30 14.91
CA LEU A 427 8.05 52.98 14.83
C LEU A 427 7.77 53.88 16.06
N ALA A 428 8.12 53.43 17.27
CA ALA A 428 7.98 54.23 18.49
C ALA A 428 8.91 55.47 18.51
N ALA A 429 10.09 55.39 17.88
CA ALA A 429 11.07 56.48 17.85
C ALA A 429 10.72 57.63 16.87
N VAL A 430 9.89 57.39 15.85
CA VAL A 430 9.52 58.40 14.84
C VAL A 430 8.35 59.30 15.30
N ALA A 431 7.49 58.80 16.19
CA ALA A 431 6.30 59.51 16.70
C ALA A 431 6.57 60.93 17.30
N PRO A 432 7.67 61.20 18.05
CA PRO A 432 7.93 62.51 18.64
C PRO A 432 8.31 63.60 17.62
N LEU A 433 8.91 63.23 16.49
CA LEU A 433 9.41 64.18 15.49
C LEU A 433 8.28 64.84 14.69
N LEU A 434 7.13 64.18 14.54
CA LEU A 434 5.95 64.75 13.89
C LEU A 434 5.19 65.75 14.77
N PHE A 435 5.46 65.81 16.08
CA PHE A 435 4.77 66.73 17.00
C PHE A 435 5.40 68.13 17.11
N PHE A 436 6.67 68.31 16.73
CA PHE A 436 7.40 69.57 16.97
C PHE A 436 7.43 70.59 15.82
N CYS A 437 6.90 70.26 14.63
CA CYS A 437 6.90 71.16 13.46
C CYS A 437 5.55 71.84 13.18
N ARG A 438 4.81 72.25 14.22
CA ARG A 438 3.49 72.89 14.07
C ARG A 438 3.33 74.27 14.72
N THR A 439 4.19 75.24 14.39
CA THR A 439 3.87 76.69 14.42
C THR A 439 4.81 77.51 13.52
N GLY A 440 4.36 77.99 12.35
CA GLY A 440 5.23 78.79 11.46
C GLY A 440 4.64 79.16 10.08
N ASN A 441 3.73 80.14 10.05
CA ASN A 441 3.03 80.67 8.87
C ASN A 441 3.82 80.85 7.54
N ARG A 442 3.27 80.23 6.47
CA ARG A 442 3.32 80.58 5.01
C ARG A 442 4.59 80.21 4.18
N PRO A 443 4.46 79.99 2.85
CA PRO A 443 3.27 79.68 2.04
C PRO A 443 3.33 78.32 1.31
N ARG A 444 2.15 77.75 1.02
CA ARG A 444 1.96 76.51 0.25
C ARG A 444 2.45 76.67 -1.20
N ARG A 445 3.60 76.05 -1.57
CA ARG A 445 4.05 75.88 -2.98
C ARG A 445 5.13 74.79 -3.19
N ALA A 446 4.99 73.64 -2.52
CA ALA A 446 5.85 72.46 -2.76
C ALA A 446 5.10 71.12 -2.60
N LEU A 447 4.31 70.97 -1.53
CA LEU A 447 3.65 69.70 -1.16
C LEU A 447 2.55 69.20 -2.12
N VAL A 448 2.12 70.01 -3.09
CA VAL A 448 1.09 69.62 -4.10
C VAL A 448 1.73 68.95 -5.33
N ARG A 449 3.06 68.97 -5.49
CA ARG A 449 3.74 68.26 -6.59
C ARG A 449 4.14 66.82 -6.26
N VAL A 450 4.37 66.51 -4.98
CA VAL A 450 4.77 65.16 -4.54
C VAL A 450 3.58 64.20 -4.58
N VAL A 451 2.37 64.65 -4.21
CA VAL A 451 1.14 63.84 -4.27
C VAL A 451 0.58 63.72 -5.70
N ALA A 452 0.94 64.63 -6.61
CA ALA A 452 0.47 64.63 -8.00
C ALA A 452 1.37 63.86 -8.99
N MET A 453 2.60 63.49 -8.59
CA MET A 453 3.47 62.59 -9.37
C MET A 453 3.31 61.11 -8.99
N LEU A 454 2.61 60.82 -7.90
CA LEU A 454 2.40 59.46 -7.37
C LEU A 454 1.07 58.81 -7.81
N VAL A 455 0.30 59.47 -8.69
CA VAL A 455 -1.02 59.01 -9.18
C VAL A 455 -1.16 59.15 -10.71
N LEU A 456 -0.05 59.31 -11.44
CA LEU A 456 -0.05 59.36 -12.91
C LEU A 456 1.29 58.87 -13.48
N GLY A 457 1.53 57.57 -13.26
CA GLY A 457 2.71 56.83 -13.69
C GLY A 457 2.50 55.31 -13.79
N VAL A 458 1.24 54.85 -13.77
CA VAL A 458 0.89 53.44 -14.02
C VAL A 458 0.38 53.33 -15.46
N SER A 459 1.28 53.07 -16.41
CA SER A 459 0.96 52.62 -17.77
C SER A 459 2.23 52.11 -18.48
N ILE A 460 2.24 50.82 -18.82
CA ILE A 460 3.03 50.22 -19.92
C ILE A 460 4.56 50.29 -19.79
N LEU A 461 5.12 49.24 -19.18
CA LEU A 461 6.01 48.32 -19.91
C LEU A 461 5.94 46.96 -19.21
N ALA A 462 4.80 46.28 -19.39
CA ALA A 462 4.77 44.85 -19.18
C ALA A 462 5.62 44.22 -20.29
N GLY A 463 6.72 43.55 -19.91
CA GLY A 463 7.20 42.45 -20.73
C GLY A 463 6.08 41.43 -20.78
N GLN A 464 5.72 40.97 -21.97
CA GLN A 464 4.81 39.82 -22.06
C GLN A 464 5.56 38.61 -21.50
N PRO A 465 4.90 37.68 -20.79
CA PRO A 465 5.50 36.38 -20.57
C PRO A 465 5.84 35.77 -21.94
N ALA A 466 7.03 35.20 -22.06
CA ALA A 466 7.30 34.31 -23.17
C ALA A 466 6.46 33.04 -22.90
N GLN A 467 5.35 32.90 -23.60
CA GLN A 467 4.68 31.60 -23.65
C GLN A 467 5.53 30.65 -24.48
N ALA A 468 5.41 29.34 -24.23
CA ALA A 468 6.01 28.29 -25.05
C ALA A 468 5.84 28.59 -26.55
N LEU A 469 6.82 28.20 -27.37
CA LEU A 469 6.77 28.44 -28.81
C LEU A 469 5.72 27.52 -29.46
N GLU A 470 4.48 27.97 -29.41
CA GLU A 470 3.28 27.32 -29.95
C GLU A 470 3.44 27.16 -31.48
N VAL A 471 3.71 25.93 -31.91
CA VAL A 471 4.00 25.57 -33.31
C VAL A 471 2.72 25.53 -34.14
N LEU A 472 1.62 25.14 -33.50
CA LEU A 472 0.27 25.11 -34.05
C LEU A 472 -0.75 25.18 -32.89
N SER A 473 -1.82 25.94 -33.04
CA SER A 473 -2.98 25.82 -32.14
C SER A 473 -4.32 26.09 -32.82
N SER A 474 -5.38 25.52 -32.24
CA SER A 474 -6.77 25.69 -32.66
C SER A 474 -7.72 25.32 -31.51
N ASN A 475 -8.52 26.30 -31.09
CA ASN A 475 -9.66 26.16 -30.17
C ASN A 475 -11.00 25.91 -30.89
N PHE A 476 -11.01 25.85 -32.24
CA PHE A 476 -12.18 25.53 -33.08
C PHE A 476 -13.44 26.46 -32.98
N ASP A 477 -13.52 27.39 -32.00
CA ASP A 477 -14.55 28.42 -31.69
C ASP A 477 -15.09 29.31 -32.84
N ALA A 478 -14.56 29.23 -34.05
CA ALA A 478 -14.76 30.24 -35.08
C ALA A 478 -16.06 30.11 -35.92
N HIS A 479 -16.93 29.12 -35.65
CA HIS A 479 -17.90 28.61 -36.63
C HIS A 479 -19.40 28.72 -36.28
N GLY A 480 -19.82 29.85 -35.71
CA GLY A 480 -21.25 30.21 -35.52
C GLY A 480 -21.91 31.08 -36.61
N SER A 481 -21.26 31.39 -37.74
CA SER A 481 -21.71 32.41 -38.72
C SER A 481 -21.90 31.90 -40.15
N THR A 482 -22.92 32.41 -40.85
CA THR A 482 -23.34 31.97 -42.20
C THR A 482 -22.53 32.51 -43.38
N ASP A 483 -21.54 33.39 -43.15
CA ASP A 483 -20.62 33.92 -44.17
C ASP A 483 -19.17 33.62 -43.78
N GLY A 484 -18.59 32.50 -44.24
CA GLY A 484 -17.20 32.16 -43.87
C GLY A 484 -16.63 30.80 -44.30
N ALA A 485 -17.09 30.18 -45.38
CA ALA A 485 -16.51 28.93 -45.85
C ALA A 485 -15.12 29.13 -46.49
N SER A 486 -14.05 29.08 -45.69
CA SER A 486 -12.66 28.96 -46.15
C SER A 486 -11.89 27.94 -45.31
N ALA A 487 -11.71 26.76 -45.90
CA ALA A 487 -11.17 25.53 -45.32
C ALA A 487 -9.93 25.68 -44.42
N PHE A 488 -9.88 24.85 -43.37
CA PHE A 488 -8.62 24.38 -42.79
C PHE A 488 -7.77 23.75 -43.91
N THR A 489 -6.69 24.42 -44.31
CA THR A 489 -5.69 23.85 -45.22
C THR A 489 -4.71 23.00 -44.42
N GLY A 490 -4.77 21.68 -44.59
CA GLY A 490 -3.86 20.73 -43.92
C GLY A 490 -4.57 19.59 -43.20
N ILE A 491 -5.88 19.69 -42.95
CA ILE A 491 -6.65 18.63 -42.28
C ILE A 491 -7.16 17.60 -43.30
N ASN A 492 -6.79 16.33 -43.13
CA ASN A 492 -7.28 15.21 -43.94
C ASN A 492 -7.95 14.13 -43.08
N TRP A 493 -8.94 13.44 -43.65
CA TRP A 493 -9.73 12.41 -42.99
C TRP A 493 -9.70 11.13 -43.81
N THR A 494 -9.50 9.97 -43.18
CA THR A 494 -9.67 8.68 -43.86
C THR A 494 -10.36 7.63 -42.97
N THR A 495 -11.28 6.88 -43.56
CA THR A 495 -11.83 5.63 -43.00
C THR A 495 -10.99 4.46 -43.51
N ASN A 496 -10.76 3.48 -42.64
CA ASN A 496 -9.80 2.41 -42.81
C ASN A 496 -9.68 1.77 -44.22
N GLY A 497 -8.45 1.67 -44.75
CA GLY A 497 -8.13 0.80 -45.89
C GLY A 497 -7.14 1.32 -46.95
N VAL A 498 -7.26 2.57 -47.43
CA VAL A 498 -6.35 3.14 -48.45
C VAL A 498 -6.23 4.66 -48.29
N SER A 499 -5.02 5.16 -48.07
CA SER A 499 -4.71 6.59 -48.25
C SER A 499 -4.56 6.92 -49.74
N SER A 500 -5.13 8.05 -50.18
CA SER A 500 -4.78 8.64 -51.47
C SER A 500 -4.60 10.16 -51.31
N PRO A 501 -3.35 10.67 -51.28
CA PRO A 501 -3.10 12.10 -51.15
C PRO A 501 -3.70 12.91 -52.31
N GLY A 502 -4.41 13.99 -51.99
CA GLY A 502 -4.76 15.04 -52.96
C GLY A 502 -6.17 15.02 -53.56
N SER A 503 -7.14 14.29 -53.01
CA SER A 503 -8.55 14.41 -53.41
C SER A 503 -9.32 15.40 -52.53
N THR A 504 -9.46 16.65 -52.98
CA THR A 504 -10.33 17.64 -52.34
C THR A 504 -11.81 17.26 -52.52
N ILE A 505 -12.37 16.49 -51.59
CA ILE A 505 -13.81 16.30 -51.46
C ILE A 505 -14.34 17.43 -50.56
N PRO A 506 -15.24 18.32 -51.05
CA PRO A 506 -15.87 19.31 -50.18
C PRO A 506 -16.76 18.60 -49.16
N LEU A 507 -16.61 18.94 -47.89
CA LEU A 507 -17.50 18.50 -46.82
C LEU A 507 -18.97 18.75 -47.21
N SER A 508 -19.78 17.69 -47.28
CA SER A 508 -21.22 17.88 -47.32
C SER A 508 -21.72 18.24 -45.92
N VAL A 509 -22.72 19.12 -45.83
CA VAL A 509 -23.13 19.89 -44.64
C VAL A 509 -23.88 19.04 -43.60
N GLY A 510 -23.32 17.89 -43.22
CA GLY A 510 -23.87 16.96 -42.23
C GLY A 510 -22.82 16.22 -41.40
N ALA A 511 -21.54 16.57 -41.52
CA ALA A 511 -20.46 16.00 -40.71
C ALA A 511 -20.12 16.84 -39.45
N VAL A 512 -20.70 18.03 -39.30
CA VAL A 512 -20.66 18.81 -38.06
C VAL A 512 -22.00 18.60 -37.38
N GLN A 513 -22.00 17.86 -36.27
CA GLN A 513 -23.21 17.51 -35.54
C GLN A 513 -23.57 18.62 -34.54
N THR A 514 -24.13 19.71 -35.05
CA THR A 514 -24.73 20.75 -34.20
C THR A 514 -26.04 20.25 -33.61
N ASP A 515 -25.99 19.49 -32.52
CA ASP A 515 -27.20 19.26 -31.73
C ASP A 515 -27.59 20.56 -31.00
N GLY A 516 -28.89 20.81 -30.87
CA GLY A 516 -29.48 22.16 -30.79
C GLY A 516 -29.29 22.93 -29.47
N ALA A 517 -28.30 22.59 -28.65
CA ALA A 517 -27.94 23.32 -27.44
C ALA A 517 -26.94 24.45 -27.76
N ALA A 518 -27.16 25.64 -27.21
CA ALA A 518 -26.35 26.83 -27.49
C ALA A 518 -24.95 26.83 -26.83
N GLU A 519 -24.54 25.69 -26.25
CA GLU A 519 -23.35 25.50 -25.43
C GLU A 519 -22.40 24.44 -26.02
N ASN A 520 -22.70 23.90 -27.21
CA ASN A 520 -21.99 22.78 -27.86
C ASN A 520 -21.57 23.07 -29.33
N VAL A 521 -21.05 24.27 -29.66
CA VAL A 521 -20.87 24.70 -31.07
C VAL A 521 -19.44 24.49 -31.61
N ASP A 522 -18.46 24.22 -30.74
CA ASP A 522 -17.09 24.66 -30.98
C ASP A 522 -16.03 23.53 -31.03
N ARG A 523 -16.34 22.35 -31.60
CA ARG A 523 -15.48 21.14 -31.47
C ARG A 523 -15.24 20.37 -32.78
N LEU A 524 -14.07 19.75 -32.94
CA LEU A 524 -13.69 18.93 -34.11
C LEU A 524 -14.13 17.47 -33.92
N ALA A 525 -15.39 17.18 -34.24
CA ALA A 525 -16.00 15.85 -34.09
C ALA A 525 -15.93 14.98 -35.36
N VAL A 526 -15.93 13.66 -35.17
CA VAL A 526 -16.12 12.68 -36.26
C VAL A 526 -17.55 12.13 -36.25
N ALA A 527 -18.20 12.12 -37.41
CA ALA A 527 -19.66 11.90 -37.54
C ALA A 527 -20.09 10.45 -37.82
N TYR A 528 -19.21 9.47 -37.64
CA TYR A 528 -19.47 8.04 -37.82
C TYR A 528 -19.34 7.32 -36.46
N ASN A 529 -19.49 5.99 -36.40
CA ASN A 529 -19.32 5.21 -35.16
C ASN A 529 -17.95 4.49 -35.09
N ILE A 530 -17.12 4.76 -34.06
CA ILE A 530 -15.72 4.28 -34.00
C ILE A 530 -15.63 2.75 -33.93
N ASP A 531 -16.60 2.13 -33.24
CA ASP A 531 -16.62 0.69 -32.93
C ASP A 531 -16.97 -0.17 -34.16
N THR A 532 -17.93 0.29 -34.97
CA THR A 532 -18.44 -0.47 -36.13
C THR A 532 -17.91 0.01 -37.48
N GLN A 533 -17.19 1.13 -37.52
CA GLN A 533 -16.71 1.74 -38.77
C GLN A 533 -15.25 2.22 -38.72
N GLY A 534 -14.54 2.09 -37.59
CA GLY A 534 -13.16 2.50 -37.40
C GLY A 534 -12.10 1.39 -37.61
N PRO A 535 -10.84 1.62 -37.17
CA PRO A 535 -10.29 2.93 -36.79
C PRO A 535 -10.35 3.99 -37.89
N TRP A 536 -10.25 5.26 -37.47
CA TRP A 536 -10.14 6.42 -38.37
C TRP A 536 -8.92 7.26 -38.07
N TYR A 537 -8.53 8.03 -39.07
CA TYR A 537 -7.38 8.91 -39.03
C TYR A 537 -7.79 10.38 -39.17
N ILE A 538 -7.36 11.21 -38.22
CA ILE A 538 -7.39 12.67 -38.29
C ILE A 538 -5.95 13.14 -38.54
N ASP A 539 -5.65 13.54 -39.76
CA ASP A 539 -4.32 14.03 -40.16
C ASP A 539 -4.30 15.55 -40.12
N LEU A 540 -3.40 16.14 -39.31
CA LEU A 540 -3.14 17.58 -39.24
C LEU A 540 -1.76 17.88 -39.84
N SER A 541 -1.72 18.30 -41.12
CA SER A 541 -0.46 18.65 -41.78
C SER A 541 -0.02 20.09 -41.49
N PHE A 542 1.21 20.26 -41.02
CA PHE A 542 1.87 21.54 -40.73
C PHE A 542 3.24 21.63 -41.42
N GLN A 543 3.84 22.83 -41.50
CA GLN A 543 5.17 23.04 -42.10
C GLN A 543 6.10 23.73 -41.12
N ALA A 544 7.29 23.17 -40.91
CA ALA A 544 8.34 23.82 -40.15
C ALA A 544 8.87 25.01 -40.94
N THR A 545 8.63 26.24 -40.47
CA THR A 545 9.05 27.48 -41.15
C THR A 545 10.28 28.14 -40.53
N THR A 546 10.74 27.61 -39.39
CA THR A 546 11.90 28.04 -38.62
C THR A 546 12.93 26.89 -38.49
N PRO A 547 14.25 27.16 -38.54
CA PRO A 547 15.27 26.17 -38.19
C PRO A 547 15.31 25.88 -36.69
N GLY A 548 15.45 24.60 -36.32
CA GLY A 548 15.75 24.18 -34.95
C GLY A 548 14.56 24.08 -34.00
N VAL A 549 13.33 23.97 -34.52
CA VAL A 549 12.17 23.65 -33.67
C VAL A 549 12.25 22.18 -33.26
N ILE A 550 12.22 21.93 -31.96
CA ILE A 550 12.00 20.62 -31.36
C ILE A 550 10.53 20.61 -30.89
N LEU A 551 9.80 19.52 -31.16
CA LEU A 551 8.46 19.31 -30.59
C LEU A 551 8.60 18.56 -29.28
N ASP A 552 8.01 19.12 -28.23
CA ASP A 552 7.97 18.53 -26.90
C ASP A 552 6.64 17.78 -26.76
N TYR A 553 5.58 18.48 -26.34
CA TYR A 553 4.26 17.87 -26.18
C TYR A 553 3.16 18.45 -27.09
N LEU A 554 2.16 17.62 -27.38
CA LEU A 554 0.83 18.03 -27.83
C LEU A 554 -0.13 18.12 -26.65
N LYS A 555 -0.97 19.15 -26.67
CA LYS A 555 -2.06 19.40 -25.73
C LYS A 555 -3.40 19.34 -26.47
N PHE A 556 -4.41 18.67 -25.93
CA PHE A 556 -5.80 18.77 -26.44
C PHE A 556 -6.83 18.35 -25.40
N ASP A 557 -8.06 18.85 -25.57
CA ASP A 557 -9.25 18.33 -24.90
C ASP A 557 -9.96 17.31 -25.79
N TYR A 558 -10.61 16.30 -25.21
CA TYR A 558 -11.37 15.29 -25.96
C TYR A 558 -12.75 15.01 -25.35
N GLN A 559 -13.63 14.41 -26.14
CA GLN A 559 -14.92 13.90 -25.65
C GLN A 559 -15.37 12.72 -26.52
N PHE A 560 -15.95 11.71 -25.89
CA PHE A 560 -16.78 10.72 -26.58
C PHE A 560 -18.24 11.19 -26.57
N ILE A 561 -18.90 11.12 -27.73
CA ILE A 561 -20.27 11.64 -27.94
C ILE A 561 -21.23 10.47 -28.21
N SER A 562 -22.34 10.44 -27.46
CA SER A 562 -23.45 9.49 -27.61
C SER A 562 -24.74 10.20 -28.06
N GLY A 563 -25.58 9.53 -28.86
CA GLY A 563 -27.00 9.88 -29.05
C GLY A 563 -27.43 10.72 -30.28
N GLY A 564 -26.52 11.20 -31.13
CA GLY A 564 -26.85 12.10 -32.24
C GLY A 564 -27.24 11.47 -33.60
N GLY A 565 -27.17 10.14 -33.75
CA GLY A 565 -27.37 9.46 -35.05
C GLY A 565 -28.39 8.32 -35.03
N GLY A 566 -29.18 8.16 -36.10
CA GLY A 566 -30.28 7.18 -36.18
C GLY A 566 -29.93 5.68 -36.17
N ASN A 567 -28.70 5.33 -35.81
CA ASN A 567 -28.16 3.96 -35.68
C ASN A 567 -27.40 3.77 -34.34
N GLN A 568 -27.65 4.59 -33.31
CA GLN A 568 -26.93 4.53 -32.03
C GLN A 568 -27.74 3.86 -30.92
N GLY A 569 -27.08 2.95 -30.18
CA GLY A 569 -27.53 2.43 -28.90
C GLY A 569 -27.19 3.38 -27.74
N GLY A 570 -27.38 2.92 -26.49
CA GLY A 570 -27.05 3.70 -25.29
C GLY A 570 -25.56 3.96 -25.09
N ALA A 571 -25.23 4.80 -24.12
CA ALA A 571 -23.85 5.08 -23.72
C ALA A 571 -23.23 3.89 -22.96
N HIS A 572 -21.91 3.71 -23.11
CA HIS A 572 -21.16 2.59 -22.54
C HIS A 572 -19.74 2.98 -22.13
N ASN A 573 -19.24 2.29 -21.10
CA ASN A 573 -17.99 2.61 -20.40
C ASN A 573 -16.78 1.96 -21.09
N ASN A 574 -15.61 2.61 -20.99
CA ASN A 574 -14.27 2.10 -21.33
C ASN A 574 -14.14 1.46 -22.72
N SER A 575 -13.89 2.25 -23.77
CA SER A 575 -13.74 1.68 -25.12
C SER A 575 -12.76 2.38 -26.07
N GLY A 576 -12.49 3.67 -25.90
CA GLY A 576 -11.68 4.44 -26.85
C GLY A 576 -10.17 4.35 -26.61
N ILE A 577 -9.42 4.08 -27.67
CA ILE A 577 -7.96 4.22 -27.75
C ILE A 577 -7.66 5.29 -28.81
N VAL A 578 -6.71 6.19 -28.50
CA VAL A 578 -6.26 7.27 -29.39
C VAL A 578 -4.74 7.23 -29.51
N ASP A 579 -4.21 6.85 -30.67
CA ASP A 579 -2.77 6.92 -30.92
C ASP A 579 -2.44 8.23 -31.64
N VAL A 580 -1.47 8.99 -31.11
CA VAL A 580 -0.98 10.22 -31.72
C VAL A 580 0.40 9.97 -32.29
N THR A 581 0.55 10.15 -33.61
CA THR A 581 1.82 9.94 -34.31
C THR A 581 2.24 11.16 -35.12
N ILE A 582 3.51 11.57 -34.98
CA ILE A 582 4.13 12.58 -35.82
C ILE A 582 4.80 11.91 -37.02
N PHE A 583 4.39 12.29 -38.23
CA PHE A 583 4.93 11.81 -39.50
C PHE A 583 5.76 12.88 -40.22
N ASP A 584 6.81 12.46 -40.91
CA ASP A 584 7.51 13.30 -41.89
C ASP A 584 6.68 13.51 -43.19
N GLY A 585 7.18 14.38 -44.08
CA GLY A 585 6.54 14.66 -45.37
C GLY A 585 6.51 13.50 -46.38
N SER A 586 7.06 12.33 -46.02
CA SER A 586 6.99 11.08 -46.76
C SER A 586 6.09 10.03 -46.07
N MET A 587 5.44 10.37 -44.95
CA MET A 587 4.69 9.48 -44.08
C MET A 587 5.53 8.39 -43.38
N ASN A 588 6.79 8.67 -43.04
CA ASN A 588 7.53 7.88 -42.05
C ASN A 588 7.17 8.38 -40.64
N SER A 589 6.84 7.47 -39.70
CA SER A 589 6.66 7.84 -38.29
C SER A 589 7.99 8.31 -37.69
N LEU A 590 7.93 9.36 -36.88
CA LEU A 590 9.05 9.95 -36.14
C LEU A 590 8.91 9.74 -34.63
N SER A 591 7.68 9.80 -34.12
CA SER A 591 7.30 9.48 -32.74
C SER A 591 5.82 9.08 -32.72
N THR A 592 5.47 8.10 -31.89
CA THR A 592 4.11 7.56 -31.72
C THR A 592 3.86 7.35 -30.23
N ALA A 593 2.79 7.95 -29.71
CA ALA A 593 2.32 7.78 -28.34
C ALA A 593 0.88 7.27 -28.33
N GLN A 594 0.59 6.24 -27.53
CA GLN A 594 -0.73 5.65 -27.37
C GLN A 594 -1.44 6.23 -26.14
N ILE A 595 -2.73 6.53 -26.27
CA ILE A 595 -3.54 7.14 -25.20
C ILE A 595 -4.81 6.30 -24.99
N GLY A 596 -4.85 5.55 -23.90
CA GLY A 596 -6.04 4.80 -23.47
C GLY A 596 -5.73 3.55 -22.65
N PRO A 597 -6.77 2.85 -22.14
CA PRO A 597 -8.19 3.09 -22.38
C PRO A 597 -8.72 4.35 -21.67
N LEU A 598 -9.37 5.23 -22.43
CA LEU A 598 -9.96 6.46 -21.88
C LEU A 598 -11.35 6.15 -21.28
N GLY A 599 -11.52 6.44 -19.99
CA GLY A 599 -12.75 6.19 -19.24
C GLY A 599 -13.84 7.25 -19.46
N THR A 600 -15.10 6.87 -19.24
CA THR A 600 -16.25 7.78 -19.34
C THR A 600 -17.29 7.47 -18.26
N THR A 601 -17.72 8.50 -17.53
CA THR A 601 -19.08 8.59 -16.99
C THR A 601 -19.91 9.54 -17.86
N ASP A 602 -21.23 9.38 -17.83
CA ASP A 602 -22.12 9.90 -18.87
C ASP A 602 -22.23 11.44 -18.89
N ALA A 603 -22.27 11.99 -20.11
CA ALA A 603 -22.65 13.36 -20.47
C ALA A 603 -21.97 14.57 -19.74
N ALA A 604 -21.17 15.30 -20.52
CA ALA A 604 -20.68 16.69 -20.31
C ALA A 604 -19.48 16.96 -19.37
N SER A 605 -18.96 15.99 -18.61
CA SER A 605 -17.89 16.23 -17.62
C SER A 605 -16.46 16.42 -18.19
N ASN A 606 -16.11 15.82 -19.34
CA ASN A 606 -14.72 15.81 -19.85
C ASN A 606 -14.33 17.06 -20.68
N ILE A 607 -15.15 18.11 -20.71
CA ILE A 607 -14.78 19.38 -21.36
C ILE A 607 -13.75 20.08 -20.45
N GLY A 608 -12.49 20.17 -20.91
CA GLY A 608 -11.34 20.62 -20.12
C GLY A 608 -10.43 19.48 -19.61
N SER A 609 -10.64 18.24 -20.05
CA SER A 609 -9.69 17.13 -19.84
C SER A 609 -8.42 17.35 -20.66
N ASN A 610 -7.49 18.10 -20.08
CA ASN A 610 -6.20 18.49 -20.64
C ASN A 610 -5.28 17.28 -20.89
N VAL A 611 -5.40 16.62 -22.05
CA VAL A 611 -4.50 15.52 -22.45
C VAL A 611 -3.21 16.12 -22.98
N ILE A 612 -2.11 15.77 -22.31
CA ILE A 612 -0.75 16.10 -22.71
C ILE A 612 -0.09 14.83 -23.25
N VAL A 613 0.57 14.93 -24.40
CA VAL A 613 1.25 13.84 -25.10
C VAL A 613 2.67 14.29 -25.39
N ASP A 614 3.64 13.79 -24.63
CA ASP A 614 5.06 13.96 -24.95
C ASP A 614 5.42 13.15 -26.22
N PHE A 615 6.37 13.64 -27.00
CA PHE A 615 6.89 13.01 -28.20
C PHE A 615 8.39 12.67 -28.14
N ASP A 616 9.06 12.82 -26.99
CA ASP A 616 10.50 12.65 -26.82
C ASP A 616 11.33 13.60 -27.71
N ASN A 617 10.99 14.90 -27.71
CA ASN A 617 11.80 15.95 -28.32
C ASN A 617 12.05 15.77 -29.86
N VAL A 618 10.99 15.66 -30.66
CA VAL A 618 11.08 15.46 -32.12
C VAL A 618 11.63 16.68 -32.86
N SER A 619 12.83 16.54 -33.43
CA SER A 619 13.50 17.61 -34.19
C SER A 619 12.92 17.86 -35.59
N LEU A 620 12.49 19.09 -35.86
CA LEU A 620 11.93 19.52 -37.15
C LEU A 620 12.97 20.14 -38.09
N THR A 621 12.93 19.74 -39.36
CA THR A 621 13.77 20.27 -40.45
C THR A 621 13.07 21.44 -41.15
N ASN A 622 13.74 22.60 -41.19
CA ASN A 622 13.21 23.80 -41.83
C ASN A 622 12.79 23.58 -43.29
N GLY A 623 11.57 23.98 -43.62
CA GLY A 623 10.95 23.85 -44.94
C GLY A 623 10.21 22.53 -45.16
N SER A 624 10.38 21.53 -44.30
CA SER A 624 9.68 20.25 -44.39
C SER A 624 8.23 20.34 -43.89
N THR A 625 7.34 19.60 -44.53
CA THR A 625 5.97 19.35 -44.06
C THR A 625 5.97 18.12 -43.16
N TYR A 626 5.16 18.17 -42.11
CA TYR A 626 4.93 17.11 -41.13
C TYR A 626 3.42 16.89 -40.98
N THR A 627 3.01 15.75 -40.42
CA THR A 627 1.59 15.47 -40.12
C THR A 627 1.46 14.86 -38.73
N ALA A 628 0.69 15.50 -37.85
CA ALA A 628 0.23 14.87 -36.61
C ALA A 628 -1.04 14.07 -36.93
N ARG A 629 -1.02 12.77 -36.68
CA ARG A 629 -2.13 11.85 -36.93
C ARG A 629 -2.71 11.39 -35.60
N PHE A 630 -4.03 11.53 -35.44
CA PHE A 630 -4.79 10.80 -34.43
C PHE A 630 -5.40 9.56 -35.09
N GLU A 631 -5.01 8.38 -34.64
CA GLU A 631 -5.69 7.11 -34.93
C GLU A 631 -6.66 6.82 -33.78
N VAL A 632 -7.96 6.87 -34.06
CA VAL A 632 -9.01 6.64 -33.05
C VAL A 632 -9.63 5.28 -33.31
N SER A 633 -9.55 4.40 -32.33
CA SER A 633 -10.02 3.01 -32.39
C SER A 633 -10.87 2.65 -31.17
N SER A 634 -11.54 1.50 -31.22
CA SER A 634 -12.30 0.94 -30.09
C SER A 634 -12.34 -0.58 -30.15
N ASN A 635 -12.36 -1.17 -28.96
CA ASN A 635 -12.47 -2.63 -28.75
C ASN A 635 -13.91 -3.06 -28.42
N ALA A 636 -14.86 -2.13 -28.31
CA ALA A 636 -16.26 -2.41 -27.99
C ALA A 636 -17.09 -2.81 -29.23
N THR A 637 -18.31 -3.31 -29.00
CA THR A 637 -19.19 -3.82 -30.07
C THR A 637 -20.24 -2.83 -30.57
N ALA A 638 -20.45 -1.68 -29.91
CA ALA A 638 -21.30 -0.58 -30.38
C ALA A 638 -21.14 0.71 -29.54
N GLY A 639 -21.35 1.89 -30.15
CA GLY A 639 -21.76 3.10 -29.41
C GLY A 639 -21.30 4.46 -29.97
N ASN A 640 -20.00 4.71 -30.01
CA ASN A 640 -19.44 6.04 -29.75
C ASN A 640 -18.91 6.81 -30.98
N ASN A 641 -18.92 8.13 -30.85
CA ASN A 641 -18.20 9.09 -31.71
C ASN A 641 -17.08 9.76 -30.89
N PHE A 642 -16.05 10.30 -31.53
CA PHE A 642 -14.95 11.03 -30.88
C PHE A 642 -14.86 12.48 -31.36
N ALA A 643 -14.44 13.40 -30.49
CA ALA A 643 -14.28 14.82 -30.82
C ALA A 643 -13.13 15.48 -30.04
N LEU A 644 -12.30 16.24 -30.77
CA LEU A 644 -11.17 17.01 -30.29
C LEU A 644 -11.51 18.49 -30.08
N ASP A 645 -10.83 19.14 -29.16
CA ASP A 645 -10.95 20.56 -28.85
C ASP A 645 -9.64 21.12 -28.24
N ASN A 646 -9.49 22.45 -28.12
CA ASN A 646 -8.35 23.15 -27.48
C ASN A 646 -6.96 22.58 -27.80
N LEU A 647 -6.70 22.31 -29.09
CA LEU A 647 -5.47 21.73 -29.57
C LEU A 647 -4.32 22.76 -29.53
N SER A 648 -3.19 22.44 -28.92
CA SER A 648 -1.91 23.12 -29.15
C SER A 648 -0.73 22.15 -29.26
N LEU A 649 0.24 22.46 -30.11
CA LEU A 649 1.47 21.70 -30.31
C LEU A 649 2.66 22.59 -29.92
N ASN A 650 3.44 22.16 -28.94
CA ASN A 650 4.40 23.01 -28.26
C ASN A 650 5.84 22.52 -28.47
N ALA A 651 6.77 23.47 -28.42
CA ALA A 651 8.21 23.23 -28.32
C ALA A 651 8.64 23.34 -26.85
N PRO A 652 9.74 22.69 -26.43
CA PRO A 652 10.10 22.63 -25.02
C PRO A 652 10.45 24.02 -24.48
N ASP A 653 10.16 24.23 -23.20
CA ASP A 653 10.50 25.45 -22.50
C ASP A 653 12.03 25.67 -22.41
N PRO A 654 12.49 26.91 -22.21
CA PRO A 654 13.91 27.24 -22.10
C PRO A 654 14.61 26.48 -20.95
N LEU A 655 15.34 25.41 -21.29
CA LEU A 655 16.05 24.54 -20.32
C LEU A 655 17.28 25.20 -19.67
N LEU A 656 17.42 25.00 -18.37
CA LEU A 656 18.65 25.26 -17.62
C LEU A 656 19.68 24.15 -17.91
N ALA A 657 20.93 24.49 -18.20
CA ALA A 657 21.98 23.53 -18.51
C ALA A 657 22.89 23.26 -17.30
N LEU A 658 23.28 22.00 -17.10
CA LEU A 658 24.34 21.61 -16.17
C LEU A 658 25.66 21.40 -16.95
N GLN A 659 26.71 22.12 -16.61
CA GLN A 659 28.05 21.91 -17.17
C GLN A 659 28.99 21.29 -16.12
N VAL A 660 29.74 20.26 -16.52
CA VAL A 660 30.73 19.58 -15.69
C VAL A 660 32.11 19.67 -16.35
N ASN A 661 33.06 20.31 -15.70
CA ASN A 661 34.45 20.36 -16.15
C ASN A 661 35.24 19.20 -15.53
N THR A 662 35.59 18.20 -16.34
CA THR A 662 36.25 16.98 -15.86
C THR A 662 37.70 17.19 -15.43
N ASP A 663 38.34 18.29 -15.87
CA ASP A 663 39.74 18.62 -15.54
C ASP A 663 39.88 19.36 -14.19
N THR A 664 38.81 20.01 -13.71
CA THR A 664 38.79 20.81 -12.46
C THR A 664 37.77 20.32 -11.43
N GLY A 665 36.92 19.37 -11.81
CA GLY A 665 35.79 18.88 -11.03
C GLY A 665 34.63 19.87 -10.91
N MET A 666 34.74 21.07 -11.50
CA MET A 666 33.71 22.11 -11.32
C MET A 666 32.40 21.73 -11.99
N VAL A 667 31.30 21.91 -11.25
CA VAL A 667 29.93 21.77 -11.75
C VAL A 667 29.25 23.13 -11.72
N SER A 668 28.48 23.48 -12.74
CA SER A 668 27.81 24.78 -12.82
C SER A 668 26.43 24.70 -13.46
N LEU A 669 25.47 25.35 -12.80
CA LEU A 669 24.14 25.66 -13.31
C LEU A 669 24.25 26.85 -14.28
N LYS A 670 23.69 26.75 -15.48
CA LYS A 670 23.87 27.75 -16.53
C LYS A 670 22.59 27.96 -17.33
N ASN A 671 22.09 29.19 -17.35
CA ASN A 671 20.94 29.55 -18.15
C ASN A 671 21.37 30.05 -19.55
N ASP A 672 21.52 29.14 -20.50
CA ASP A 672 21.92 29.47 -21.88
C ASP A 672 20.77 29.99 -22.77
N THR A 673 19.57 30.18 -22.20
CA THR A 673 18.32 30.36 -22.96
C THR A 673 18.07 31.81 -23.39
N GLY A 674 18.71 32.76 -22.72
CA GLY A 674 18.52 34.20 -22.93
C GLY A 674 17.28 34.81 -22.25
N SER A 675 16.47 33.98 -21.57
CA SER A 675 15.34 34.40 -20.71
C SER A 675 15.62 34.00 -19.26
N PRO A 676 15.08 34.70 -18.24
CA PRO A 676 15.17 34.23 -16.86
C PRO A 676 14.45 32.88 -16.66
N ILE A 677 14.96 32.06 -15.75
CA ILE A 677 14.34 30.82 -15.26
C ILE A 677 14.20 30.97 -13.74
N ASP A 678 12.99 30.77 -13.21
CA ASP A 678 12.69 30.89 -11.78
C ASP A 678 12.63 29.49 -11.18
N LEU A 679 13.60 29.12 -10.35
CA LEU A 679 13.72 27.78 -9.76
C LEU A 679 13.64 27.81 -8.23
N ASN A 680 13.09 26.74 -7.65
CA ASN A 680 13.00 26.59 -6.19
C ASN A 680 13.41 25.21 -5.66
N LEU A 681 13.94 24.35 -6.52
CA LEU A 681 14.48 23.04 -6.18
C LEU A 681 15.47 22.64 -7.26
N TYR A 682 16.61 22.08 -6.85
CA TYR A 682 17.47 21.32 -7.75
C TYR A 682 18.06 20.10 -7.05
N LYS A 683 18.32 19.05 -7.84
CA LYS A 683 18.89 17.77 -7.43
C LYS A 683 19.88 17.31 -8.50
N LEU A 684 21.02 16.79 -8.08
CA LEU A 684 22.05 16.18 -8.90
C LEU A 684 22.12 14.70 -8.53
N THR A 685 21.98 13.79 -9.49
CA THR A 685 22.14 12.35 -9.26
C THR A 685 23.29 11.77 -10.08
N SER A 686 23.87 10.67 -9.60
CA SER A 686 24.89 9.88 -10.27
C SER A 686 24.81 8.42 -9.82
N GLU A 687 24.41 7.53 -10.73
CA GLU A 687 24.26 6.09 -10.48
C GLU A 687 25.58 5.44 -10.02
N SER A 688 26.73 5.94 -10.48
CA SER A 688 28.06 5.44 -10.14
C SER A 688 28.76 6.14 -8.97
N GLY A 689 28.12 7.13 -8.34
CA GLY A 689 28.68 7.86 -7.19
C GLY A 689 29.79 8.87 -7.58
N SER A 690 29.59 9.57 -8.68
CA SER A 690 30.54 10.55 -9.26
C SER A 690 30.59 11.90 -8.52
N LEU A 691 29.73 12.13 -7.53
CA LEU A 691 29.67 13.39 -6.78
C LEU A 691 30.62 13.35 -5.55
N ASP A 692 31.09 14.53 -5.14
CA ASP A 692 31.86 14.75 -3.91
C ASP A 692 31.14 15.80 -3.05
N VAL A 693 30.36 15.31 -2.08
CA VAL A 693 29.60 16.15 -1.13
C VAL A 693 30.51 17.08 -0.30
N VAL A 694 31.79 16.74 -0.13
CA VAL A 694 32.75 17.56 0.65
C VAL A 694 33.28 18.74 -0.15
N SER A 695 33.27 18.64 -1.49
CA SER A 695 33.71 19.70 -2.42
C SER A 695 32.54 20.49 -3.02
N TRP A 696 31.31 20.21 -2.58
CA TRP A 696 30.10 20.96 -2.91
C TRP A 696 30.12 22.33 -2.21
N ASN A 697 29.71 23.34 -2.96
CA ASN A 697 29.59 24.73 -2.52
C ASN A 697 28.14 25.12 -2.82
N SER A 698 27.24 24.75 -1.92
CA SER A 698 25.79 24.86 -2.06
C SER A 698 25.34 26.32 -2.25
N LEU A 699 24.12 26.53 -2.76
CA LEU A 699 23.50 27.85 -2.85
C LEU A 699 23.27 28.42 -1.44
N GLN A 700 22.95 27.55 -0.47
CA GLN A 700 22.91 27.87 0.96
C GLN A 700 24.26 28.41 1.48
N ASP A 701 25.39 27.72 1.25
CA ASP A 701 26.70 28.19 1.70
C ASP A 701 27.16 29.46 0.96
N GLN A 702 26.79 29.61 -0.31
CA GLN A 702 27.13 30.78 -1.12
C GLN A 702 26.36 32.05 -0.74
N ASN A 703 25.09 31.91 -0.34
CA ASN A 703 24.20 33.02 0.06
C ASN A 703 24.21 34.20 -0.94
N LEU A 704 23.96 33.89 -2.21
CA LEU A 704 24.03 34.88 -3.30
C LEU A 704 22.82 35.83 -3.25
N ALA A 705 22.96 37.02 -3.83
CA ALA A 705 21.88 38.01 -3.83
C ALA A 705 20.60 37.55 -4.56
N SER A 706 20.73 36.63 -5.53
CA SER A 706 19.62 35.99 -6.24
C SER A 706 19.23 34.62 -5.64
N PHE A 707 20.07 34.04 -4.78
CA PHE A 707 19.89 32.72 -4.16
C PHE A 707 20.16 32.84 -2.64
N PRO A 708 19.19 33.37 -1.87
CA PRO A 708 19.38 33.65 -0.46
C PRO A 708 19.51 32.34 0.33
N ALA A 709 20.43 32.30 1.30
CA ALA A 709 20.58 31.14 2.17
C ALA A 709 19.41 31.00 3.16
N GLY A 710 18.86 29.80 3.28
CA GLY A 710 17.86 29.44 4.28
C GLY A 710 18.48 29.13 5.65
N ASP A 711 17.66 29.20 6.70
CA ASP A 711 18.05 28.93 8.10
C ASP A 711 17.45 27.64 8.70
N GLY A 712 16.83 26.81 7.85
CA GLY A 712 16.03 25.64 8.24
C GLY A 712 14.53 25.91 8.29
N SER A 713 14.09 27.16 8.12
CA SER A 713 12.68 27.54 8.04
C SER A 713 12.11 27.55 6.62
N GLY A 714 12.84 27.05 5.62
CA GLY A 714 12.43 27.09 4.21
C GLY A 714 12.46 28.49 3.58
N ASN A 715 13.04 29.47 4.28
CA ASN A 715 13.05 30.90 3.93
C ASN A 715 14.15 31.32 2.94
N GLY A 716 14.94 30.36 2.47
CA GLY A 716 15.97 30.46 1.43
C GLY A 716 16.33 29.06 0.94
N TRP A 717 17.43 28.95 0.21
CA TRP A 717 17.99 27.67 -0.22
C TRP A 717 18.54 26.88 0.97
N GLU A 718 18.15 25.61 1.05
CA GLU A 718 18.50 24.69 2.13
C GLU A 718 18.99 23.35 1.55
N GLU A 719 20.11 22.86 2.07
CA GLU A 719 20.65 21.53 1.75
C GLU A 719 19.70 20.42 2.19
N ALA A 720 19.35 19.52 1.27
CA ALA A 720 18.56 18.34 1.56
C ALA A 720 19.36 17.36 2.44
N GLY A 721 18.73 16.87 3.51
CA GLY A 721 19.37 16.02 4.51
C GLY A 721 19.88 14.67 3.98
N GLY A 722 19.35 14.20 2.84
CA GLY A 722 19.82 13.00 2.14
C GLY A 722 21.13 13.15 1.36
N SER A 723 21.66 14.37 1.21
CA SER A 723 22.79 14.67 0.31
C SER A 723 24.07 13.86 0.62
N ASN A 724 24.62 13.20 -0.42
CA ASN A 724 25.73 12.25 -0.38
C ASN A 724 26.48 12.20 -1.76
N ASN A 725 27.36 11.22 -1.97
CA ASN A 725 28.19 11.13 -3.18
C ASN A 725 27.48 10.57 -4.44
N SER A 726 26.27 10.04 -4.31
CA SER A 726 25.41 9.63 -5.42
C SER A 726 24.28 10.63 -5.68
N GLU A 727 23.92 11.47 -4.71
CA GLU A 727 22.83 12.42 -4.83
C GLU A 727 23.08 13.69 -3.99
N LEU A 728 22.96 14.88 -4.58
CA LEU A 728 23.03 16.18 -3.88
C LEU A 728 21.78 16.99 -4.22
N GLY A 729 21.17 17.70 -3.28
CA GLY A 729 20.03 18.55 -3.62
C GLY A 729 19.79 19.70 -2.66
N GLU A 730 19.19 20.77 -3.15
CA GLU A 730 18.72 21.90 -2.36
C GLU A 730 17.30 22.31 -2.78
N PHE A 731 16.57 22.90 -1.84
CA PHE A 731 15.25 23.47 -2.07
C PHE A 731 15.11 24.85 -1.43
N PHE A 732 14.23 25.67 -1.98
CA PHE A 732 13.77 26.94 -1.41
C PHE A 732 12.24 26.88 -1.30
N LEU A 733 11.75 26.77 -0.07
CA LEU A 733 10.39 26.30 0.17
C LEU A 733 9.32 27.41 0.10
N THR A 734 9.63 28.61 0.59
CA THR A 734 8.67 29.74 0.65
C THR A 734 8.74 30.68 -0.54
N GLY A 735 9.52 30.35 -1.57
CA GLY A 735 9.78 31.25 -2.68
C GLY A 735 10.55 30.55 -3.80
N ASP A 736 11.18 31.38 -4.62
CA ASP A 736 11.90 30.98 -5.82
C ASP A 736 13.14 31.87 -6.00
N SER A 737 13.99 31.52 -6.95
CA SER A 737 15.19 32.27 -7.29
C SER A 737 15.38 32.31 -8.79
N THR A 738 15.46 33.53 -9.33
CA THR A 738 15.68 33.76 -10.76
C THR A 738 17.15 33.58 -11.12
N LEU A 739 17.47 32.60 -11.97
CA LEU A 739 18.71 32.59 -12.74
C LEU A 739 18.48 33.36 -14.04
N ALA A 740 19.14 34.51 -14.24
CA ALA A 740 18.89 35.35 -15.42
C ALA A 740 19.42 34.71 -16.72
N GLY A 741 18.83 35.09 -17.86
CA GLY A 741 19.27 34.63 -19.17
C GLY A 741 20.74 35.00 -19.46
N GLY A 742 21.59 34.00 -19.62
CA GLY A 742 23.04 34.11 -19.78
C GLY A 742 23.85 34.10 -18.47
N GLU A 743 23.20 33.92 -17.31
CA GLU A 743 23.84 33.79 -16.01
C GLU A 743 24.29 32.34 -15.75
N GLN A 744 25.35 32.20 -14.94
CA GLN A 744 25.83 30.90 -14.45
C GLN A 744 26.14 30.98 -12.95
N VAL A 745 25.90 29.89 -12.24
CA VAL A 745 26.26 29.72 -10.83
C VAL A 745 27.05 28.43 -10.68
N SER A 746 28.23 28.51 -10.05
CA SER A 746 29.05 27.35 -9.75
C SER A 746 28.56 26.67 -8.48
N LEU A 747 28.48 25.34 -8.51
CA LEU A 747 28.18 24.51 -7.33
C LEU A 747 29.45 23.95 -6.68
N GLY A 748 30.64 24.41 -7.09
CA GLY A 748 31.93 23.94 -6.57
C GLY A 748 32.50 22.76 -7.36
N SER A 749 33.57 22.15 -6.82
CA SER A 749 34.30 21.03 -7.45
C SER A 749 33.63 19.67 -7.18
N VAL A 750 32.32 19.60 -7.41
CA VAL A 750 31.44 18.45 -7.10
C VAL A 750 31.81 17.19 -7.88
N PHE A 751 32.35 17.28 -9.09
CA PHE A 751 32.69 16.09 -9.88
C PHE A 751 34.00 15.46 -9.40
N ASN A 752 33.93 14.19 -8.99
CA ASN A 752 35.09 13.43 -8.51
C ASN A 752 36.05 13.08 -9.65
N GLN A 753 37.03 13.96 -9.87
CA GLN A 753 38.10 13.84 -10.88
C GLN A 753 38.93 12.53 -10.81
N SER A 754 38.86 11.79 -9.70
CA SER A 754 39.69 10.59 -9.49
C SER A 754 38.99 9.27 -9.80
N SER A 755 37.66 9.24 -9.80
CA SER A 755 36.87 8.01 -10.02
C SER A 755 35.47 8.20 -10.62
N GLY A 756 34.99 9.43 -10.81
CA GLY A 756 33.67 9.70 -11.36
C GLY A 756 33.54 9.32 -12.84
N LEU A 757 32.34 8.86 -13.21
CA LEU A 757 31.93 8.60 -14.59
C LEU A 757 31.08 9.75 -15.14
N GLU A 758 30.87 9.77 -16.45
CA GLU A 758 30.08 10.81 -17.12
C GLU A 758 28.58 10.49 -17.07
N ASP A 759 28.01 10.45 -15.85
CA ASP A 759 26.65 9.97 -15.55
C ASP A 759 25.77 10.90 -14.69
N ILE A 760 26.13 12.18 -14.57
CA ILE A 760 25.41 13.15 -13.72
C ILE A 760 24.15 13.66 -14.44
N MET A 761 23.02 13.62 -13.75
CA MET A 761 21.76 14.25 -14.16
C MET A 761 21.44 15.42 -13.22
N LEU A 762 20.97 16.53 -13.78
CA LEU A 762 20.29 17.61 -13.05
C LEU A 762 18.79 17.40 -13.14
N ARG A 763 18.10 17.30 -12.01
CA ARG A 763 16.66 17.59 -11.90
C ARG A 763 16.51 18.99 -11.33
N TYR A 764 15.63 19.82 -11.88
CA TYR A 764 15.21 21.06 -11.23
C TYR A 764 13.73 21.31 -11.37
N ARG A 765 13.15 22.11 -10.48
CA ARG A 765 11.76 22.56 -10.59
C ARG A 765 11.69 23.97 -11.15
N ASP A 766 11.07 24.12 -12.31
CA ASP A 766 10.70 25.43 -12.85
C ASP A 766 9.40 25.88 -12.18
N THR A 767 9.46 26.99 -11.44
CA THR A 767 8.31 27.52 -10.70
C THR A 767 7.32 28.28 -11.58
N SER A 768 7.73 28.69 -12.78
CA SER A 768 6.89 29.41 -13.73
C SER A 768 5.94 28.49 -14.50
N SER A 769 6.39 27.26 -14.81
CA SER A 769 5.57 26.18 -15.38
C SER A 769 5.01 25.23 -14.31
N GLY A 770 5.69 25.12 -13.17
CA GLY A 770 5.37 24.22 -12.06
C GLY A 770 5.95 22.81 -12.21
N LEU A 771 6.66 22.53 -13.30
CA LEU A 771 7.15 21.20 -13.71
C LEU A 771 8.54 20.88 -13.16
N PHE A 772 8.82 19.59 -13.01
CA PHE A 772 10.17 19.06 -12.86
C PHE A 772 10.80 18.81 -14.22
N VAL A 773 12.09 19.10 -14.33
CA VAL A 773 12.85 19.09 -15.58
C VAL A 773 14.16 18.35 -15.36
N ASP A 774 14.35 17.24 -16.08
CA ASP A 774 15.56 16.43 -16.07
C ASP A 774 16.49 16.81 -17.23
N VAL A 775 17.76 17.07 -16.92
CA VAL A 775 18.78 17.57 -17.85
C VAL A 775 20.11 16.82 -17.64
N PRO A 776 20.62 16.10 -18.66
CA PRO A 776 21.92 15.44 -18.55
C PRO A 776 23.07 16.45 -18.49
N ALA A 777 24.10 16.13 -17.71
CA ALA A 777 25.33 16.91 -17.63
C ALA A 777 26.03 17.03 -18.98
N THR A 778 26.44 18.25 -19.34
CA THR A 778 27.36 18.50 -20.45
C THR A 778 28.80 18.49 -19.95
N TYR A 779 29.52 17.42 -20.27
CA TYR A 779 30.94 17.25 -19.92
C TYR A 779 31.86 18.04 -20.84
N VAL A 780 32.77 18.81 -20.25
CA VAL A 780 33.77 19.60 -20.97
C VAL A 780 35.20 19.30 -20.49
N THR A 781 36.08 19.11 -21.47
CA THR A 781 37.54 18.97 -21.29
C THR A 781 38.24 20.18 -21.91
N GLY A 782 39.21 20.75 -21.19
CA GLY A 782 39.92 21.96 -21.60
C GLY A 782 40.12 22.92 -20.43
N GLY A 783 41.39 23.14 -20.05
CA GLY A 783 41.77 24.15 -19.07
C GLY A 783 41.22 25.53 -19.44
N GLY A 784 40.67 26.23 -18.44
CA GLY A 784 39.86 27.43 -18.62
C GLY A 784 40.59 28.61 -19.25
N THR A 785 39.83 29.65 -19.57
CA THR A 785 40.31 30.84 -20.27
C THR A 785 41.55 31.40 -19.54
N PRO A 786 42.74 31.46 -20.17
CA PRO A 786 43.93 31.83 -19.41
C PRO A 786 43.80 33.24 -18.81
N GLY A 787 44.13 33.38 -17.52
CA GLY A 787 43.93 34.63 -16.77
C GLY A 787 42.55 34.81 -16.13
N ASP A 788 41.62 33.88 -16.34
CA ASP A 788 40.32 33.79 -15.66
C ASP A 788 40.49 33.12 -14.29
N TYR A 789 40.62 33.93 -13.25
CA TYR A 789 41.02 33.53 -11.91
C TYR A 789 39.85 33.17 -10.99
N ASN A 790 38.62 33.59 -11.33
CA ASN A 790 37.40 33.05 -10.70
C ASN A 790 36.74 31.92 -11.54
N SER A 791 37.22 31.67 -12.76
CA SER A 791 36.64 30.72 -13.73
C SER A 791 35.20 31.05 -14.15
N ASP A 792 34.86 32.35 -14.24
CA ASP A 792 33.56 32.83 -14.71
C ASP A 792 33.41 32.85 -16.25
N GLY A 793 34.47 32.48 -16.98
CA GLY A 793 34.54 32.45 -18.43
C GLY A 793 35.01 33.75 -19.07
N LEU A 794 35.13 34.85 -18.30
CA LEU A 794 35.39 36.21 -18.80
C LEU A 794 36.57 36.85 -18.07
N VAL A 795 37.71 37.07 -18.74
CA VAL A 795 38.85 37.75 -18.10
C VAL A 795 38.55 39.23 -17.88
N ASN A 796 38.09 39.57 -16.68
CA ASN A 796 37.48 40.84 -16.30
C ASN A 796 38.07 41.40 -14.98
N LEU A 797 37.37 42.32 -14.30
CA LEU A 797 37.86 42.94 -13.06
C LEU A 797 37.61 42.07 -11.81
N ALA A 798 36.76 41.05 -11.88
CA ALA A 798 36.56 40.07 -10.82
C ALA A 798 37.82 39.22 -10.59
N ASP A 799 38.50 38.79 -11.65
CA ASP A 799 39.79 38.10 -11.59
C ASP A 799 40.89 38.95 -10.95
N TYR A 800 40.87 40.26 -11.22
CA TYR A 800 41.80 41.18 -10.60
C TYR A 800 41.63 41.18 -9.07
N THR A 801 40.40 41.10 -8.56
CA THR A 801 40.17 40.94 -7.11
C THR A 801 40.68 39.59 -6.60
N VAL A 802 40.45 38.48 -7.29
CA VAL A 802 41.01 37.17 -6.90
C VAL A 802 42.55 37.20 -6.83
N TRP A 803 43.23 37.73 -7.85
CA TRP A 803 44.68 37.94 -7.83
C TRP A 803 45.10 38.86 -6.68
N ARG A 804 44.36 39.95 -6.47
CA ARG A 804 44.74 41.02 -5.54
C ARG A 804 44.65 40.57 -4.09
N ASP A 805 43.61 39.82 -3.75
CA ASP A 805 43.36 39.35 -2.39
C ASP A 805 44.32 38.20 -2.01
N ASN A 806 44.82 37.47 -3.01
CA ASN A 806 45.82 36.42 -2.84
C ASN A 806 47.28 36.89 -3.06
N LEU A 807 47.52 38.17 -3.34
CA LEU A 807 48.86 38.69 -3.69
C LEU A 807 49.93 38.41 -2.61
N GLY A 808 50.91 37.56 -2.96
CA GLY A 808 51.97 37.09 -2.07
C GLY A 808 51.67 35.79 -1.32
N ALA A 809 50.54 35.15 -1.58
CA ALA A 809 50.24 33.79 -1.12
C ALA A 809 50.93 32.73 -1.99
N ASN A 810 51.26 31.59 -1.37
CA ASN A 810 51.78 30.41 -2.08
C ASN A 810 50.60 29.50 -2.46
N ILE A 811 49.78 29.96 -3.41
CA ILE A 811 48.69 29.18 -4.02
C ILE A 811 48.82 29.27 -5.54
N THR A 812 48.32 28.24 -6.23
CA THR A 812 48.08 28.26 -7.68
C THR A 812 46.76 28.97 -7.93
N LEU A 813 46.74 29.95 -8.84
CA LEU A 813 45.47 30.53 -9.29
C LEU A 813 44.84 29.64 -10.37
N ALA A 814 43.51 29.58 -10.41
CA ALA A 814 42.80 28.96 -11.52
C ALA A 814 43.28 29.61 -12.83
N ASN A 815 43.53 28.81 -13.87
CA ASN A 815 43.97 29.30 -15.18
C ASN A 815 45.20 30.25 -15.15
N GLU A 816 46.12 30.05 -14.18
CA GLU A 816 47.41 30.76 -14.12
C GLU A 816 48.26 30.53 -15.37
N ASN A 817 49.31 31.33 -15.56
CA ASN A 817 50.18 31.21 -16.73
C ASN A 817 50.87 29.83 -16.73
N PRO A 818 50.59 28.91 -17.68
CA PRO A 818 51.22 27.59 -17.70
C PRO A 818 52.73 27.66 -18.05
N ALA A 819 53.24 28.84 -18.40
CA ALA A 819 54.65 29.13 -18.61
C ALA A 819 55.23 30.09 -17.52
N ALA A 820 54.58 30.22 -16.37
CA ALA A 820 55.04 31.05 -15.26
C ALA A 820 56.47 30.70 -14.82
N SER A 821 57.23 31.70 -14.41
CA SER A 821 58.55 31.52 -13.78
C SER A 821 58.45 31.25 -12.27
N THR A 822 57.31 31.56 -11.65
CA THR A 822 56.96 31.37 -10.24
C THR A 822 55.61 30.65 -10.01
N PRO A 823 55.33 29.50 -10.67
CA PRO A 823 54.04 28.81 -10.56
C PRO A 823 53.70 28.43 -9.12
N GLY A 824 52.44 28.62 -8.71
CA GLY A 824 51.99 28.43 -7.33
C GLY A 824 52.40 29.53 -6.34
N VAL A 825 52.82 30.71 -6.82
CA VAL A 825 53.05 31.91 -6.01
C VAL A 825 52.42 33.12 -6.68
N VAL A 826 51.40 33.70 -6.05
CA VAL A 826 50.66 34.83 -6.64
C VAL A 826 51.50 36.10 -6.60
N ASP A 827 52.05 36.52 -7.75
CA ASP A 827 52.93 37.68 -7.84
C ASP A 827 52.61 38.63 -9.01
N SER A 828 53.57 39.47 -9.41
CA SER A 828 53.45 40.37 -10.55
C SER A 828 53.33 39.67 -11.91
N GLU A 829 53.83 38.44 -12.05
CA GLU A 829 53.74 37.67 -13.29
C GLU A 829 52.28 37.31 -13.61
N ASP A 830 51.50 36.90 -12.61
CA ASP A 830 50.06 36.64 -12.73
C ASP A 830 49.29 37.89 -13.11
N TYR A 831 49.58 39.02 -12.47
CA TYR A 831 48.96 40.30 -12.82
C TYR A 831 49.21 40.69 -14.28
N ASP A 832 50.46 40.59 -14.74
CA ASP A 832 50.79 40.91 -16.13
C ASP A 832 50.22 39.85 -17.11
N PHE A 833 50.00 38.61 -16.66
CA PHE A 833 49.31 37.57 -17.42
C PHE A 833 47.80 37.84 -17.55
N TRP A 834 47.06 37.97 -16.45
CA TRP A 834 45.66 38.41 -16.43
C TRP A 834 45.45 39.64 -17.32
N LYS A 835 46.29 40.66 -17.16
CA LYS A 835 46.24 41.90 -17.93
C LYS A 835 46.53 41.71 -19.42
N SER A 836 47.28 40.68 -19.80
CA SER A 836 47.48 40.31 -21.22
C SER A 836 46.26 39.63 -21.83
N GLN A 837 45.39 39.06 -20.99
CA GLN A 837 44.17 38.35 -21.37
C GLN A 837 42.90 39.16 -21.08
N PHE A 838 42.98 40.30 -20.39
CA PHE A 838 41.84 41.14 -20.02
C PHE A 838 40.99 41.56 -21.23
N GLY A 839 39.72 41.14 -21.23
CA GLY A 839 38.77 41.28 -22.33
C GLY A 839 38.66 40.06 -23.27
N SER A 840 39.45 39.00 -23.05
CA SER A 840 39.22 37.68 -23.65
C SER A 840 37.96 37.05 -23.05
N GLY A 841 37.14 36.43 -23.89
CA GLY A 841 35.83 35.84 -23.53
C GLY A 841 34.61 36.57 -24.09
N ALA A 842 34.73 37.84 -24.50
CA ALA A 842 33.58 38.63 -24.96
C ALA A 842 33.08 38.26 -26.37
N LEU A 843 31.88 37.67 -26.46
CA LEU A 843 31.06 37.70 -27.68
C LEU A 843 30.68 39.15 -28.02
N SER A 844 30.61 39.47 -29.32
CA SER A 844 30.66 40.86 -29.80
C SER A 844 29.34 41.64 -29.63
N GLY A 845 29.24 42.52 -28.62
CA GLY A 845 28.09 43.41 -28.38
C GLY A 845 28.44 44.80 -27.83
N SER A 846 28.01 45.88 -28.49
CA SER A 846 28.46 47.28 -28.31
C SER A 846 27.99 48.03 -27.03
N LEU A 847 28.93 48.34 -26.13
CA LEU A 847 29.13 49.61 -25.34
C LEU A 847 27.92 50.49 -24.89
N ASN A 848 27.75 50.70 -23.56
CA ASN A 848 28.05 52.01 -22.90
C ASN A 848 27.90 52.05 -21.35
N ALA A 849 28.79 52.83 -20.71
CA ALA A 849 29.13 52.89 -19.27
C ALA A 849 28.17 53.64 -18.29
N GLY A 850 28.33 53.48 -16.95
CA GLY A 850 27.67 54.40 -16.00
C GLY A 850 27.81 54.44 -14.45
N SER A 851 28.81 53.83 -13.77
CA SER A 851 29.31 54.20 -12.41
C SER A 851 28.52 54.00 -11.07
N ALA A 852 29.24 53.35 -10.11
CA ALA A 852 29.49 53.72 -8.69
C ALA A 852 28.49 53.41 -7.54
N VAL A 853 28.91 52.47 -6.68
CA VAL A 853 28.43 52.18 -5.30
C VAL A 853 29.18 53.07 -4.28
N PRO A 854 28.59 53.39 -3.09
CA PRO A 854 29.19 52.86 -1.85
C PRO A 854 28.18 52.52 -0.71
N GLU A 855 28.50 51.43 0.00
CA GLU A 855 27.92 50.95 1.26
C GLU A 855 28.50 51.70 2.50
N PRO A 856 28.55 51.12 3.73
CA PRO A 856 27.50 50.60 4.62
C PRO A 856 27.53 51.35 5.99
N ALA A 857 26.70 50.94 6.97
CA ALA A 857 27.17 50.67 8.35
C ALA A 857 26.06 50.16 9.29
N THR A 858 26.34 49.02 9.92
CA THR A 858 25.77 48.50 11.18
C THR A 858 26.06 49.42 12.38
N TRP A 859 25.68 49.00 13.59
CA TRP A 859 25.99 49.64 14.89
C TRP A 859 25.08 50.79 15.36
N ALA A 860 23.77 50.60 15.22
CA ALA A 860 22.92 50.66 16.42
C ALA A 860 22.58 49.20 16.80
N LEU A 861 23.53 48.45 17.36
CA LEU A 861 23.70 48.41 18.81
C LEU A 861 22.33 48.31 19.49
N LEU A 862 21.93 47.08 19.80
CA LEU A 862 22.12 46.50 21.15
C LEU A 862 21.04 47.00 22.11
N LEU A 863 20.86 46.29 23.22
CA LEU A 863 20.17 46.80 24.41
C LEU A 863 18.70 47.18 24.15
N VAL A 864 17.71 46.35 24.49
CA VAL A 864 17.71 45.25 25.45
C VAL A 864 16.58 44.33 24.94
N GLY A 865 16.82 43.07 24.59
CA GLY A 865 17.56 42.09 25.37
C GLY A 865 16.59 41.43 26.35
N SER A 866 16.80 40.14 26.58
CA SER A 866 16.71 39.53 27.91
C SER A 866 15.61 40.06 28.84
N LEU A 867 14.50 39.32 28.95
CA LEU A 867 14.42 38.22 29.92
C LEU A 867 13.08 37.49 29.66
N LEU A 868 13.10 36.28 29.08
CA LEU A 868 13.49 34.99 29.70
C LEU A 868 12.36 34.34 30.54
N LEU A 869 12.14 33.04 30.26
CA LEU A 869 11.59 31.97 31.14
C LEU A 869 10.04 31.97 31.29
N VAL A 870 9.32 30.81 31.35
CA VAL A 870 9.70 29.39 31.31
C VAL A 870 8.47 28.46 31.11
N GLY A 871 8.65 27.25 30.54
CA GLY A 871 8.22 26.02 31.25
C GLY A 871 7.10 25.08 30.74
N ARG A 872 7.45 24.16 29.82
CA ARG A 872 7.33 22.67 29.91
C ARG A 872 6.01 21.96 30.36
N ARG A 873 5.46 21.16 29.40
CA ARG A 873 5.27 19.66 29.39
C ARG A 873 3.99 18.91 29.90
N ARG A 874 3.36 18.19 28.93
CA ARG A 874 3.05 16.72 28.76
C ARG A 874 1.98 15.91 29.57
N GLY A 875 1.03 15.28 28.81
CA GLY A 875 0.56 13.85 28.80
C GLY A 875 -0.24 13.22 29.97
N MET A 876 -0.98 12.07 29.88
CA MET A 876 -1.43 11.13 28.79
C MET A 876 -2.38 9.98 29.38
N SER A 877 -3.05 9.13 28.54
CA SER A 877 -3.59 7.71 28.65
C SER A 877 -4.30 7.10 29.92
N ALA A 878 -5.11 6.00 29.93
CA ALA A 878 -6.04 5.29 28.99
C ALA A 878 -6.91 4.13 29.65
N LEU A 879 -7.97 3.65 28.93
CA LEU A 879 -8.68 2.31 28.81
C LEU A 879 -9.21 1.33 29.93
N LEU A 880 -10.20 0.43 29.57
CA LEU A 880 -10.09 -1.08 29.36
C LEU A 880 -11.29 -2.08 29.73
N LEU A 881 -11.63 -3.00 28.79
CA LEU A 881 -12.48 -4.25 28.59
C LEU A 881 -12.61 -5.43 29.63
N ALA A 882 -13.61 -6.38 29.55
CA ALA A 882 -13.54 -7.86 29.97
C ALA A 882 -14.77 -8.86 29.70
N ILE A 883 -14.63 -10.22 29.87
CA ILE A 883 -15.16 -11.26 28.88
C ILE A 883 -15.34 -12.86 29.26
N VAL A 884 -15.99 -13.84 28.47
CA VAL A 884 -16.35 -15.38 28.73
C VAL A 884 -16.69 -16.44 27.51
N LEU A 885 -16.05 -17.67 27.28
CA LEU A 885 -16.21 -18.72 26.13
C LEU A 885 -16.12 -20.29 26.49
N LEU A 886 -16.20 -21.23 25.51
CA LEU A 886 -16.09 -22.75 25.56
C LEU A 886 -15.44 -23.40 24.27
N PRO A 887 -14.94 -24.67 24.25
CA PRO A 887 -14.12 -25.25 23.15
C PRO A 887 -14.84 -26.18 22.12
N SER A 888 -14.23 -26.34 20.94
CA SER A 888 -14.66 -27.16 19.78
C SER A 888 -13.78 -28.42 19.53
N ILE A 889 -14.21 -29.31 18.63
CA ILE A 889 -13.46 -30.49 18.12
C ILE A 889 -13.59 -30.46 16.59
N THR A 890 -12.49 -30.61 15.84
CA THR A 890 -12.47 -30.67 14.38
C THR A 890 -12.85 -32.07 13.85
N LEU A 891 -13.38 -32.12 12.63
CA LEU A 891 -13.64 -33.34 11.85
C LEU A 891 -12.82 -33.26 10.55
N ALA A 892 -12.33 -34.39 10.04
CA ALA A 892 -11.60 -34.44 8.77
C ALA A 892 -12.55 -34.34 7.56
N SER A 893 -12.01 -34.05 6.38
CA SER A 893 -12.81 -33.85 5.17
C SER A 893 -13.69 -35.07 4.82
N THR A 894 -14.82 -34.81 4.15
CA THR A 894 -15.80 -35.85 3.82
C THR A 894 -15.72 -36.23 2.35
N LEU A 895 -15.43 -37.50 2.10
CA LEU A 895 -15.50 -38.13 0.79
C LEU A 895 -16.94 -38.06 0.23
N ASP A 896 -17.13 -37.38 -0.91
CA ASP A 896 -18.38 -37.42 -1.68
C ASP A 896 -18.40 -38.70 -2.52
N ARG A 897 -17.34 -38.95 -3.31
CA ARG A 897 -17.26 -40.07 -4.26
C ARG A 897 -15.83 -40.61 -4.37
N GLN A 898 -15.72 -41.91 -4.64
CA GLN A 898 -14.44 -42.62 -4.81
C GLN A 898 -14.59 -43.64 -5.92
N TYR A 899 -13.66 -43.63 -6.87
CA TYR A 899 -13.60 -44.51 -8.01
C TYR A 899 -12.40 -45.45 -7.88
N LEU A 900 -12.67 -46.71 -7.53
CA LEU A 900 -11.65 -47.75 -7.33
C LEU A 900 -11.29 -48.52 -8.61
N PHE A 901 -11.82 -48.10 -9.77
CA PHE A 901 -11.53 -48.63 -11.12
C PHE A 901 -11.51 -50.18 -11.26
N GLY A 902 -12.26 -50.89 -10.41
CA GLY A 902 -12.43 -52.34 -10.42
C GLY A 902 -11.83 -53.07 -9.22
N ASP A 903 -11.34 -52.39 -8.18
CA ASP A 903 -10.61 -53.04 -7.08
C ASP A 903 -11.47 -53.65 -5.98
N ASP A 904 -12.79 -53.46 -6.04
CA ASP A 904 -13.69 -54.03 -5.06
C ASP A 904 -13.89 -55.57 -5.23
N PRO A 905 -14.15 -56.31 -4.13
CA PRO A 905 -14.32 -57.77 -4.20
C PRO A 905 -15.67 -58.26 -4.76
N LEU A 906 -16.61 -57.38 -5.11
CA LEU A 906 -17.97 -57.71 -5.54
C LEU A 906 -18.07 -57.91 -7.05
N GLU A 907 -17.17 -57.33 -7.85
CA GLU A 907 -17.36 -57.18 -9.31
C GLU A 907 -16.48 -58.08 -10.22
N ASP A 908 -15.72 -59.01 -9.64
CA ASP A 908 -14.91 -60.04 -10.34
C ASP A 908 -13.76 -59.47 -11.22
N ALA A 909 -13.18 -58.37 -10.75
CA ALA A 909 -11.96 -57.67 -11.19
C ALA A 909 -10.91 -58.53 -11.93
N GLY A 910 -10.58 -59.71 -11.37
CA GLY A 910 -9.55 -60.61 -11.90
C GLY A 910 -9.82 -61.12 -13.33
N ASN A 911 -11.05 -61.01 -13.84
CA ASN A 911 -11.43 -61.33 -15.21
C ASN A 911 -11.53 -60.09 -16.14
N ALA A 912 -11.35 -58.88 -15.61
CA ALA A 912 -11.45 -57.60 -16.32
C ALA A 912 -10.14 -57.15 -17.00
N VAL A 913 -8.98 -57.69 -16.61
CA VAL A 913 -7.65 -57.26 -17.10
C VAL A 913 -7.52 -57.31 -18.63
N ASN A 914 -7.16 -56.17 -19.24
CA ASN A 914 -7.13 -55.88 -20.68
C ASN A 914 -8.50 -55.86 -21.39
N ASN A 915 -9.62 -56.03 -20.69
CA ASN A 915 -10.93 -55.73 -21.26
C ASN A 915 -11.13 -54.21 -21.34
N VAL A 916 -12.00 -53.80 -22.25
CA VAL A 916 -12.42 -52.40 -22.36
C VAL A 916 -13.35 -52.08 -21.19
N VAL A 917 -13.25 -50.86 -20.63
CA VAL A 917 -14.16 -50.36 -19.58
C VAL A 917 -15.61 -50.56 -20.03
N GLY A 918 -16.48 -50.99 -19.11
CA GLY A 918 -17.86 -51.35 -19.44
C GLY A 918 -18.04 -52.70 -20.14
N THR A 919 -16.99 -53.52 -20.31
CA THR A 919 -17.09 -54.84 -20.95
C THR A 919 -16.54 -55.97 -20.08
N GLY A 920 -17.32 -57.04 -19.92
CA GLY A 920 -16.89 -58.21 -19.14
C GLY A 920 -18.02 -59.12 -18.67
N SER A 921 -17.65 -60.14 -17.90
CA SER A 921 -18.58 -60.97 -17.13
C SER A 921 -18.51 -60.53 -15.67
N GLY A 922 -19.44 -59.69 -15.23
CA GLY A 922 -19.42 -59.08 -13.90
C GLY A 922 -20.12 -57.72 -13.96
N ASN A 923 -19.76 -56.91 -14.97
CA ASN A 923 -20.34 -55.59 -15.20
C ASN A 923 -21.88 -55.58 -15.20
N VAL A 924 -22.45 -54.75 -14.34
CA VAL A 924 -23.88 -54.50 -14.18
C VAL A 924 -24.38 -53.26 -14.94
N VAL A 925 -23.54 -52.26 -15.19
CA VAL A 925 -23.87 -51.00 -15.89
C VAL A 925 -23.23 -50.97 -17.27
N THR A 926 -24.04 -50.97 -18.34
CA THR A 926 -23.51 -50.97 -19.71
C THR A 926 -22.65 -49.73 -19.97
N ASP A 927 -21.43 -49.95 -20.47
CA ASP A 927 -20.40 -48.92 -20.70
C ASP A 927 -19.86 -48.23 -19.42
N GLY A 928 -20.30 -48.60 -18.20
CA GLY A 928 -19.79 -48.05 -16.94
C GLY A 928 -18.44 -48.62 -16.47
N THR A 929 -17.86 -47.99 -15.46
CA THR A 929 -16.78 -48.55 -14.65
C THR A 929 -17.20 -49.85 -13.94
N LEU A 930 -16.23 -50.47 -13.27
CA LEU A 930 -16.50 -51.44 -12.23
C LEU A 930 -16.21 -50.70 -10.92
N ASP A 931 -17.23 -50.07 -10.34
CA ASP A 931 -17.06 -49.24 -9.15
C ASP A 931 -18.31 -49.27 -8.26
N SER A 932 -18.17 -49.85 -7.07
CA SER A 932 -19.29 -50.13 -6.17
C SER A 932 -19.36 -49.21 -4.92
N ILE A 933 -18.75 -48.03 -4.95
CA ILE A 933 -18.64 -47.13 -3.77
C ILE A 933 -19.24 -45.74 -4.06
N GLY A 934 -19.90 -45.18 -3.05
CA GLY A 934 -20.58 -43.88 -3.09
C GLY A 934 -21.32 -43.59 -1.78
N PRO A 935 -21.90 -42.40 -1.59
CA PRO A 935 -22.50 -42.00 -0.32
C PRO A 935 -23.83 -42.73 -0.10
N ASP A 936 -23.94 -43.45 1.03
CA ASP A 936 -25.04 -44.35 1.32
C ASP A 936 -26.30 -43.60 1.82
N THR A 937 -27.28 -43.41 0.95
CA THR A 937 -28.66 -43.88 1.16
C THR A 937 -29.53 -43.63 -0.09
N ASP A 938 -30.39 -44.59 -0.45
CA ASP A 938 -31.45 -44.53 -1.50
C ASP A 938 -31.09 -44.06 -2.94
N PHE A 939 -29.82 -43.74 -3.25
CA PHE A 939 -29.31 -43.63 -4.62
C PHE A 939 -29.29 -45.01 -5.32
N GLU A 940 -30.35 -45.35 -6.07
CA GLU A 940 -30.35 -46.49 -7.01
C GLU A 940 -29.49 -46.20 -8.26
N ASN A 941 -28.17 -46.09 -8.06
CA ASN A 941 -27.05 -46.58 -8.88
C ASN A 941 -25.76 -45.95 -8.35
N TYR A 942 -24.73 -46.77 -8.11
CA TYR A 942 -23.35 -46.30 -7.97
C TYR A 942 -23.01 -45.46 -9.22
N ALA A 943 -22.43 -44.28 -9.01
CA ALA A 943 -22.36 -43.25 -10.04
C ALA A 943 -21.11 -43.43 -10.93
N ASP A 944 -21.04 -44.61 -11.54
CA ASP A 944 -20.03 -45.08 -12.50
C ASP A 944 -19.62 -43.99 -13.49
N LEU A 945 -18.32 -43.94 -13.81
CA LEU A 945 -17.87 -43.21 -14.99
C LEU A 945 -18.21 -44.02 -16.24
N LEU A 946 -18.89 -43.39 -17.18
CA LEU A 946 -19.31 -44.01 -18.43
C LEU A 946 -18.24 -43.84 -19.50
N ARG A 947 -17.97 -44.91 -20.25
CA ARG A 947 -17.09 -44.89 -21.43
C ARG A 947 -17.81 -44.24 -22.61
N SER A 948 -17.73 -42.91 -22.68
CA SER A 948 -18.27 -42.12 -23.80
C SER A 948 -17.30 -41.95 -24.98
N GLY A 949 -16.00 -42.21 -24.78
CA GLY A 949 -14.98 -42.20 -25.84
C GLY A 949 -14.11 -43.45 -25.89
N GLY A 950 -13.76 -43.86 -27.12
CA GLY A 950 -12.69 -44.83 -27.39
C GLY A 950 -12.87 -46.21 -26.75
N ASP A 951 -11.72 -46.86 -26.47
CA ASP A 951 -11.64 -48.18 -25.84
C ASP A 951 -10.59 -48.18 -24.70
N PRO A 952 -10.75 -47.33 -23.64
CA PRO A 952 -9.91 -47.38 -22.43
C PRO A 952 -10.05 -48.75 -21.73
N LYS A 953 -9.02 -49.19 -20.98
CA LYS A 953 -8.92 -50.58 -20.49
C LYS A 953 -8.43 -50.70 -19.06
N TYR A 954 -8.88 -51.75 -18.38
CA TYR A 954 -8.33 -52.13 -17.08
C TYR A 954 -6.92 -52.74 -17.21
N VAL A 955 -5.98 -52.22 -16.44
CA VAL A 955 -4.58 -52.67 -16.38
C VAL A 955 -4.14 -52.88 -14.94
N ARG A 956 -3.20 -53.79 -14.71
CA ARG A 956 -2.80 -54.24 -13.36
C ARG A 956 -1.77 -53.30 -12.74
N VAL A 957 -2.22 -52.40 -11.87
CA VAL A 957 -1.38 -51.37 -11.22
C VAL A 957 -0.40 -51.97 -10.22
N ASP A 958 -0.76 -53.09 -9.57
CA ASP A 958 0.11 -53.85 -8.68
C ASP A 958 1.35 -54.43 -9.40
N GLN A 959 1.21 -54.74 -10.68
CA GLN A 959 2.29 -55.21 -11.56
C GLN A 959 3.06 -54.07 -12.21
N MET A 960 2.48 -52.86 -12.23
CA MET A 960 3.15 -51.61 -12.60
C MET A 960 3.86 -50.94 -11.42
N GLY A 961 3.75 -51.50 -10.21
CA GLY A 961 4.44 -51.01 -9.02
C GLY A 961 3.85 -49.74 -8.42
N ARG A 962 2.54 -49.49 -8.61
CA ARG A 962 1.84 -48.39 -7.96
C ARG A 962 2.00 -48.49 -6.43
N PRO A 963 2.46 -47.43 -5.73
CA PRO A 963 2.49 -47.42 -4.27
C PRO A 963 1.07 -47.65 -3.70
N GLY A 964 0.97 -48.30 -2.55
CA GLY A 964 -0.31 -48.67 -1.92
C GLY A 964 -1.01 -49.91 -2.52
N ALA A 965 -0.84 -50.22 -3.81
CA ALA A 965 -1.58 -51.28 -4.49
C ALA A 965 -1.41 -52.68 -3.85
N SER A 966 -2.54 -53.33 -3.63
CA SER A 966 -2.70 -54.73 -3.26
C SER A 966 -2.60 -55.68 -4.45
N SER A 967 -2.51 -56.98 -4.17
CA SER A 967 -2.34 -58.02 -5.20
C SER A 967 -3.66 -58.35 -5.91
N GLY A 968 -4.07 -57.52 -6.85
CA GLY A 968 -5.34 -57.64 -7.57
C GLY A 968 -5.59 -56.47 -8.51
N ASP A 969 -5.10 -55.33 -8.02
CA ASP A 969 -5.53 -53.96 -8.25
C ASP A 969 -5.38 -53.48 -9.70
N LEU A 970 -6.32 -52.62 -10.11
CA LEU A 970 -6.68 -52.22 -11.46
C LEU A 970 -6.84 -50.71 -11.59
N GLY A 971 -6.06 -50.13 -12.49
CA GLY A 971 -6.29 -48.77 -12.99
C GLY A 971 -6.83 -48.79 -14.42
N VAL A 972 -7.21 -47.62 -14.94
CA VAL A 972 -7.63 -47.46 -16.33
C VAL A 972 -6.52 -46.87 -17.19
N GLU A 973 -6.12 -47.61 -18.23
CA GLU A 973 -5.19 -47.16 -19.28
C GLU A 973 -5.94 -46.37 -20.37
N PHE A 974 -5.38 -45.19 -20.67
CA PHE A 974 -5.73 -44.32 -21.78
C PHE A 974 -4.56 -44.25 -22.78
N LEU A 975 -4.88 -44.21 -24.06
CA LEU A 975 -3.98 -44.32 -25.20
C LEU A 975 -3.72 -42.96 -25.88
N GLY A 976 -4.29 -41.86 -25.38
CA GLY A 976 -4.14 -40.51 -25.93
C GLY A 976 -4.87 -40.29 -27.26
N THR A 977 -5.89 -41.08 -27.60
CA THR A 977 -6.57 -40.99 -28.90
C THR A 977 -8.07 -41.29 -28.87
N GLY A 978 -8.87 -40.32 -28.43
CA GLY A 978 -10.34 -40.41 -28.51
C GLY A 978 -10.99 -41.20 -27.36
N ASP A 979 -10.19 -41.67 -26.41
CA ASP A 979 -10.60 -42.41 -25.23
C ASP A 979 -10.72 -41.52 -24.00
N TYR A 980 -11.89 -41.59 -23.35
CA TYR A 980 -12.19 -40.89 -22.10
C TYR A 980 -13.39 -41.55 -21.42
N LEU A 981 -13.52 -41.30 -20.11
CA LEU A 981 -14.71 -41.60 -19.33
C LEU A 981 -15.38 -40.28 -18.90
N ASP A 982 -16.71 -40.26 -18.74
CA ASP A 982 -17.44 -39.11 -18.23
C ASP A 982 -18.52 -39.48 -17.19
N GLY A 983 -18.88 -38.52 -16.34
CA GLY A 983 -19.88 -38.70 -15.30
C GLY A 983 -20.48 -37.37 -14.82
N PRO A 984 -21.45 -37.40 -13.89
CA PRO A 984 -21.95 -36.18 -13.27
C PRO A 984 -20.81 -35.49 -12.51
N ASN A 985 -20.76 -34.16 -12.61
CA ASN A 985 -19.74 -33.33 -11.99
C ASN A 985 -19.98 -33.14 -10.49
N LEU A 986 -18.91 -32.83 -9.75
CA LEU A 986 -19.03 -32.30 -8.38
C LEU A 986 -19.20 -30.78 -8.40
N ASN A 987 -18.52 -30.06 -9.31
CA ASN A 987 -18.63 -28.61 -9.51
C ASN A 987 -18.44 -27.81 -8.20
N GLY A 988 -18.90 -26.56 -8.11
CA GLY A 988 -19.24 -25.98 -6.81
C GLY A 988 -20.27 -26.89 -6.12
N PRO A 989 -19.99 -27.50 -4.94
CA PRO A 989 -20.74 -28.64 -4.42
C PRO A 989 -22.26 -28.44 -4.30
N VAL A 990 -22.73 -27.23 -4.00
CA VAL A 990 -24.16 -26.86 -4.01
C VAL A 990 -24.88 -27.14 -5.35
N ASN A 991 -24.15 -27.18 -6.46
CA ASN A 991 -24.63 -27.46 -7.82
C ASN A 991 -24.34 -28.89 -8.29
N SER A 992 -23.74 -29.73 -7.44
CA SER A 992 -23.44 -31.14 -7.74
C SER A 992 -24.73 -31.96 -7.86
N TYR A 993 -24.65 -33.12 -8.51
CA TYR A 993 -25.77 -34.06 -8.51
C TYR A 993 -26.04 -34.67 -7.12
N SER A 994 -25.04 -34.69 -6.22
CA SER A 994 -25.17 -35.16 -4.84
C SER A 994 -25.97 -34.19 -3.96
N ALA A 995 -26.07 -32.90 -4.35
CA ALA A 995 -26.74 -31.87 -3.58
C ALA A 995 -28.27 -32.00 -3.58
N ASP A 996 -28.90 -31.76 -2.43
CA ASP A 996 -30.36 -31.75 -2.26
C ASP A 996 -31.07 -30.76 -3.22
N THR A 997 -30.41 -29.64 -3.53
CA THR A 997 -30.89 -28.64 -4.51
C THR A 997 -31.02 -29.19 -5.94
N GLN A 998 -30.29 -30.25 -6.28
CA GLN A 998 -30.27 -30.91 -7.59
C GLN A 998 -30.94 -32.30 -7.59
N ASN A 999 -31.74 -32.61 -6.57
CA ASN A 999 -32.39 -33.92 -6.31
C ASN A 999 -31.45 -35.02 -5.78
N GLY A 1000 -30.30 -34.67 -5.20
CA GLY A 1000 -29.54 -35.57 -4.33
C GLY A 1000 -30.06 -35.54 -2.87
N ASP A 1001 -29.24 -36.05 -1.94
CA ASP A 1001 -29.59 -36.19 -0.52
C ASP A 1001 -28.63 -35.44 0.43
N LEU A 1002 -27.54 -34.83 -0.07
CA LEU A 1002 -26.53 -34.13 0.74
C LEU A 1002 -26.77 -32.61 0.76
N ASN A 1003 -26.70 -31.99 1.94
CA ASN A 1003 -26.92 -30.56 2.10
C ASN A 1003 -25.63 -29.74 1.89
N TYR A 1004 -25.33 -29.43 0.63
CA TYR A 1004 -24.19 -28.60 0.26
C TYR A 1004 -24.49 -27.09 0.19
N VAL A 1005 -25.56 -26.61 0.83
CA VAL A 1005 -25.91 -25.18 0.80
C VAL A 1005 -24.81 -24.36 1.49
N GLY A 1006 -24.15 -23.48 0.72
CA GLY A 1006 -23.04 -22.64 1.18
C GLY A 1006 -21.66 -23.31 1.12
N ILE A 1007 -21.59 -24.60 0.78
CA ILE A 1007 -20.31 -25.31 0.56
C ILE A 1007 -19.78 -24.98 -0.84
N PHE A 1008 -18.57 -24.42 -0.88
CA PHE A 1008 -17.82 -24.14 -2.11
C PHE A 1008 -16.41 -24.76 -2.10
N ASP A 1009 -16.02 -25.42 -1.02
CA ASP A 1009 -14.67 -25.92 -0.78
C ASP A 1009 -14.65 -27.45 -0.86
N ARG A 1010 -13.60 -27.96 -1.52
CA ARG A 1010 -13.58 -29.32 -2.10
C ARG A 1010 -12.19 -29.72 -2.58
N GLY A 1011 -12.00 -31.01 -2.86
CA GLY A 1011 -10.81 -31.50 -3.53
C GLY A 1011 -11.04 -32.74 -4.37
N MET A 1012 -9.97 -33.15 -5.03
CA MET A 1012 -9.80 -34.47 -5.62
C MET A 1012 -8.39 -34.98 -5.34
N GLN A 1013 -8.22 -36.29 -5.19
CA GLN A 1013 -6.91 -36.94 -5.21
C GLN A 1013 -6.95 -38.24 -6.01
N PHE A 1014 -5.84 -38.58 -6.66
CA PHE A 1014 -5.70 -39.79 -7.49
C PHE A 1014 -4.24 -40.14 -7.75
N TRP A 1015 -4.02 -41.35 -8.28
CA TRP A 1015 -2.73 -41.80 -8.77
C TRP A 1015 -2.66 -41.73 -10.29
N ALA A 1016 -1.54 -41.23 -10.82
CA ALA A 1016 -1.29 -41.09 -12.24
C ALA A 1016 0.05 -41.73 -12.66
N TYR A 1017 0.06 -42.39 -13.81
CA TYR A 1017 1.25 -42.91 -14.48
C TYR A 1017 1.29 -42.40 -15.93
N PRO A 1018 1.79 -41.18 -16.19
CA PRO A 1018 1.83 -40.59 -17.53
C PRO A 1018 2.88 -41.29 -18.40
N TYR A 1019 2.52 -41.71 -19.62
CA TYR A 1019 3.47 -42.36 -20.53
C TYR A 1019 4.34 -41.33 -21.26
N SER A 1020 5.65 -41.59 -21.36
CA SER A 1020 6.61 -40.71 -22.04
C SER A 1020 6.33 -40.48 -23.53
N SER A 1021 5.47 -41.29 -24.15
CA SER A 1021 4.98 -41.08 -25.51
C SER A 1021 3.95 -39.96 -25.67
N GLY A 1022 3.37 -39.45 -24.57
CA GLY A 1022 2.45 -38.30 -24.56
C GLY A 1022 3.16 -36.94 -24.51
N LEU A 1023 4.47 -36.91 -24.28
CA LEU A 1023 5.28 -35.68 -24.29
C LEU A 1023 5.20 -34.99 -25.66
N GLY A 1024 4.97 -33.66 -25.65
CA GLY A 1024 4.74 -32.87 -26.86
C GLY A 1024 3.26 -32.67 -27.22
N THR A 1025 2.33 -33.14 -26.38
CA THR A 1025 0.88 -32.88 -26.49
C THR A 1025 0.30 -32.47 -25.16
N ASP A 1026 -0.64 -31.52 -25.19
CA ASP A 1026 -1.45 -31.16 -24.02
C ASP A 1026 -2.38 -32.33 -23.66
N GLN A 1027 -2.56 -32.59 -22.37
CA GLN A 1027 -3.31 -33.73 -21.85
C GLN A 1027 -4.14 -33.31 -20.62
N SER A 1028 -5.35 -33.84 -20.49
CA SER A 1028 -6.25 -33.62 -19.35
C SER A 1028 -6.50 -34.94 -18.63
N LEU A 1029 -6.11 -35.02 -17.36
CA LEU A 1029 -6.14 -36.25 -16.58
C LEU A 1029 -7.51 -36.42 -15.93
N VAL A 1030 -7.87 -35.48 -15.07
CA VAL A 1030 -9.17 -35.40 -14.41
C VAL A 1030 -9.64 -33.96 -14.50
N ALA A 1031 -10.82 -33.76 -15.09
CA ALA A 1031 -11.39 -32.46 -15.37
C ALA A 1031 -12.83 -32.37 -14.85
N ASP A 1032 -13.00 -31.90 -13.61
CA ASP A 1032 -14.32 -31.64 -13.03
C ASP A 1032 -14.76 -30.21 -13.37
N SER A 1033 -15.17 -30.04 -14.63
CA SER A 1033 -15.29 -28.76 -15.36
C SER A 1033 -13.95 -28.01 -15.53
N PRO A 1034 -13.88 -27.04 -16.47
CA PRO A 1034 -12.75 -26.09 -16.58
C PRO A 1034 -12.45 -25.26 -15.32
N GLN A 1035 -13.24 -25.41 -14.24
CA GLN A 1035 -13.02 -24.73 -12.97
C GLN A 1035 -12.15 -25.48 -11.98
N HIS A 1036 -11.93 -26.79 -12.17
CA HIS A 1036 -11.07 -27.60 -11.29
C HIS A 1036 -10.58 -28.84 -12.06
N SER A 1037 -9.47 -28.70 -12.79
CA SER A 1037 -8.87 -29.80 -13.57
C SER A 1037 -7.37 -29.92 -13.35
N VAL A 1038 -6.85 -31.15 -13.47
CA VAL A 1038 -5.41 -31.43 -13.55
C VAL A 1038 -5.04 -31.79 -14.98
N ARG A 1039 -3.97 -31.16 -15.47
CA ARG A 1039 -3.50 -31.27 -16.84
C ARG A 1039 -1.97 -31.42 -16.90
N ILE A 1040 -1.48 -31.89 -18.04
CA ILE A 1040 -0.07 -31.86 -18.41
C ILE A 1040 0.06 -31.02 -19.68
N SER A 1041 0.99 -30.07 -19.69
CA SER A 1041 1.23 -29.22 -20.88
C SER A 1041 1.98 -29.98 -21.97
N ALA A 1042 1.92 -29.49 -23.21
CA ALA A 1042 2.75 -30.00 -24.30
C ALA A 1042 4.27 -29.90 -24.03
N ALA A 1043 4.71 -29.05 -23.09
CA ALA A 1043 6.10 -29.01 -22.63
C ALA A 1043 6.47 -30.19 -21.72
N GLY A 1044 5.48 -30.85 -21.11
CA GLY A 1044 5.65 -31.90 -20.12
C GLY A 1044 5.59 -31.41 -18.68
N GLU A 1045 4.96 -30.26 -18.42
CA GLU A 1045 4.83 -29.67 -17.06
C GLU A 1045 3.45 -29.97 -16.44
N TRP A 1046 3.37 -30.05 -15.11
CA TRP A 1046 2.09 -30.12 -14.41
C TRP A 1046 1.33 -28.78 -14.48
N VAL A 1047 0.04 -28.84 -14.77
CA VAL A 1047 -0.84 -27.66 -14.90
C VAL A 1047 -2.10 -27.85 -14.07
N MET A 1048 -2.40 -26.86 -13.24
CA MET A 1048 -3.71 -26.70 -12.59
C MET A 1048 -4.59 -25.83 -13.49
N GLN A 1049 -5.82 -26.27 -13.77
CA GLN A 1049 -6.85 -25.41 -14.35
C GLN A 1049 -7.88 -25.08 -13.27
N TYR A 1050 -7.95 -23.81 -12.89
CA TYR A 1050 -8.79 -23.32 -11.80
C TYR A 1050 -9.53 -22.05 -12.21
N SER A 1051 -10.85 -21.97 -11.93
CA SER A 1051 -11.69 -20.82 -12.33
C SER A 1051 -11.61 -20.44 -13.84
N ASN A 1052 -11.46 -21.42 -14.74
CA ASN A 1052 -11.24 -21.24 -16.19
C ASN A 1052 -9.86 -20.62 -16.56
N VAL A 1053 -8.94 -20.49 -15.61
CA VAL A 1053 -7.56 -20.03 -15.83
C VAL A 1053 -6.60 -21.21 -15.71
N GLU A 1054 -5.59 -21.27 -16.56
CA GLU A 1054 -4.51 -22.24 -16.48
C GLU A 1054 -3.34 -21.65 -15.68
N TYR A 1055 -2.85 -22.43 -14.71
CA TYR A 1055 -1.69 -22.14 -13.89
C TYR A 1055 -0.66 -23.24 -14.15
N SER A 1056 0.38 -22.96 -14.94
CA SER A 1056 1.52 -23.88 -15.06
C SER A 1056 2.35 -23.79 -13.78
N SER A 1057 2.77 -24.96 -13.29
CA SER A 1057 3.71 -25.07 -12.18
C SER A 1057 5.17 -24.78 -12.57
N GLY A 1058 5.51 -24.94 -13.86
CA GLY A 1058 6.91 -25.04 -14.29
C GLY A 1058 7.65 -26.28 -13.75
N VAL A 1059 6.93 -27.25 -13.17
CA VAL A 1059 7.47 -28.52 -12.66
C VAL A 1059 7.26 -29.61 -13.71
N ASP A 1060 8.36 -30.19 -14.19
CA ASP A 1060 8.36 -31.31 -15.12
C ASP A 1060 7.61 -32.54 -14.56
N VAL A 1061 6.97 -33.29 -15.46
CA VAL A 1061 6.37 -34.59 -15.17
C VAL A 1061 7.43 -35.69 -15.28
N ASP A 1062 7.59 -36.48 -14.22
CA ASP A 1062 8.37 -37.72 -14.25
C ASP A 1062 7.58 -38.82 -15.00
N PHE A 1063 7.70 -38.79 -16.34
CA PHE A 1063 7.04 -39.76 -17.22
C PHE A 1063 7.56 -41.20 -17.00
N ASP A 1064 6.65 -42.16 -17.18
CA ASP A 1064 6.85 -43.59 -16.90
C ASP A 1064 7.15 -43.88 -15.40
N GLU A 1065 6.77 -42.97 -14.48
CA GLU A 1065 6.74 -43.17 -13.03
C GLU A 1065 5.35 -42.83 -12.44
N TRP A 1066 5.08 -43.28 -11.21
CA TRP A 1066 3.81 -43.01 -10.51
C TRP A 1066 3.89 -41.72 -9.71
N ALA A 1067 2.91 -40.83 -9.91
CA ALA A 1067 2.68 -39.66 -9.09
C ALA A 1067 1.36 -39.78 -8.33
N HIS A 1068 1.36 -39.44 -7.03
CA HIS A 1068 0.14 -39.07 -6.32
C HIS A 1068 -0.16 -37.60 -6.62
N VAL A 1069 -1.42 -37.32 -6.96
CA VAL A 1069 -1.88 -36.01 -7.36
C VAL A 1069 -3.06 -35.62 -6.49
N MET A 1070 -3.01 -34.43 -5.87
CA MET A 1070 -4.17 -33.83 -5.20
C MET A 1070 -4.38 -32.40 -5.70
N LEU A 1071 -5.61 -32.06 -6.07
CA LEU A 1071 -6.03 -30.70 -6.38
C LEU A 1071 -7.12 -30.28 -5.39
N VAL A 1072 -6.87 -29.26 -4.58
CA VAL A 1072 -7.73 -28.95 -3.42
C VAL A 1072 -7.90 -27.44 -3.16
N ARG A 1073 -9.14 -27.09 -2.82
CA ARG A 1073 -9.59 -25.75 -2.47
C ARG A 1073 -10.22 -25.73 -1.07
N PRO A 1074 -9.41 -25.70 0.01
CA PRO A 1074 -9.86 -25.75 1.39
C PRO A 1074 -10.28 -24.43 2.06
N TYR A 1075 -9.84 -23.27 1.57
CA TYR A 1075 -9.87 -22.01 2.34
C TYR A 1075 -10.63 -20.87 1.65
N GLY A 1076 -11.69 -21.19 0.90
CA GLY A 1076 -12.51 -20.21 0.19
C GLY A 1076 -11.87 -19.58 -1.05
N ALA A 1077 -12.44 -18.47 -1.53
CA ALA A 1077 -12.06 -17.85 -2.81
C ALA A 1077 -10.75 -17.06 -2.77
N ALA A 1078 -10.51 -16.32 -1.69
CA ALA A 1078 -9.29 -15.50 -1.53
C ALA A 1078 -8.04 -16.39 -1.51
N ASN A 1079 -8.11 -17.51 -0.77
CA ASN A 1079 -7.01 -18.46 -0.60
C ASN A 1079 -6.98 -19.57 -1.68
N GLY A 1080 -7.69 -19.36 -2.80
CA GLY A 1080 -7.48 -20.05 -4.06
C GLY A 1080 -7.72 -21.56 -4.11
N SER A 1081 -7.14 -22.22 -5.10
CA SER A 1081 -6.91 -23.68 -5.14
C SER A 1081 -5.40 -23.97 -5.20
N ARG A 1082 -4.97 -25.18 -4.81
CA ARG A 1082 -3.58 -25.62 -4.91
C ARG A 1082 -3.46 -27.07 -5.41
N LEU A 1083 -2.41 -27.33 -6.18
CA LEU A 1083 -2.06 -28.63 -6.75
C LEU A 1083 -0.83 -29.19 -6.02
N TYR A 1084 -0.99 -30.37 -5.43
CA TYR A 1084 0.07 -31.16 -4.83
C TYR A 1084 0.45 -32.33 -5.76
N ILE A 1085 1.76 -32.51 -5.96
CA ILE A 1085 2.34 -33.68 -6.62
C ILE A 1085 3.27 -34.37 -5.62
N ASN A 1086 3.00 -35.64 -5.31
CA ASN A 1086 3.74 -36.41 -4.29
C ASN A 1086 3.87 -35.67 -2.94
N GLY A 1087 2.79 -34.99 -2.53
CA GLY A 1087 2.75 -34.22 -1.29
C GLY A 1087 3.53 -32.90 -1.30
N ILE A 1088 4.02 -32.45 -2.46
CA ILE A 1088 4.67 -31.13 -2.66
C ILE A 1088 3.72 -30.19 -3.39
N ALA A 1089 3.53 -28.97 -2.90
CA ALA A 1089 2.72 -27.94 -3.55
C ALA A 1089 3.46 -27.37 -4.77
N VAL A 1090 3.00 -27.70 -5.98
CA VAL A 1090 3.68 -27.28 -7.23
C VAL A 1090 3.09 -26.02 -7.84
N VAL A 1091 1.81 -25.71 -7.58
CA VAL A 1091 1.17 -24.45 -8.00
C VAL A 1091 -0.06 -24.14 -7.15
N ALA A 1092 -0.33 -22.86 -6.92
CA ALA A 1092 -1.50 -22.35 -6.24
C ALA A 1092 -1.99 -21.06 -6.90
N GLY A 1093 -3.26 -20.69 -6.72
CA GLY A 1093 -3.83 -19.49 -7.34
C GLY A 1093 -5.20 -19.07 -6.79
N GLY A 1094 -5.32 -17.79 -6.42
CA GLY A 1094 -6.54 -17.15 -5.91
C GLY A 1094 -7.60 -16.91 -7.00
N ALA A 1095 -8.82 -17.42 -6.80
CA ALA A 1095 -10.00 -17.16 -7.64
C ALA A 1095 -11.30 -17.71 -7.00
N GLY A 1096 -12.46 -17.30 -7.53
CA GLY A 1096 -13.78 -17.84 -7.15
C GLY A 1096 -14.29 -18.93 -8.11
N TYR A 1097 -15.27 -19.73 -7.69
CA TYR A 1097 -15.99 -20.64 -8.58
C TYR A 1097 -17.07 -19.90 -9.39
N GLY A 1098 -17.30 -20.36 -10.63
CA GLY A 1098 -18.37 -19.90 -11.50
C GLY A 1098 -19.60 -20.80 -11.38
N ASN A 1099 -20.55 -20.44 -10.52
CA ASN A 1099 -21.75 -21.23 -10.18
C ASN A 1099 -22.75 -21.53 -11.33
N ALA A 1100 -22.38 -21.30 -12.60
CA ALA A 1100 -23.22 -21.49 -13.78
C ALA A 1100 -22.70 -22.57 -14.76
N ASP A 1101 -21.53 -23.15 -14.50
CA ASP A 1101 -20.96 -24.21 -15.35
C ASP A 1101 -21.62 -25.55 -15.05
N THR A 1102 -22.00 -26.28 -16.09
CA THR A 1102 -22.64 -27.60 -16.00
C THR A 1102 -21.88 -28.67 -16.78
N SER A 1103 -20.60 -28.41 -17.08
CA SER A 1103 -19.73 -29.34 -17.80
C SER A 1103 -19.46 -30.60 -16.96
N PRO A 1104 -19.48 -31.81 -17.56
CA PRO A 1104 -19.36 -33.07 -16.81
C PRO A 1104 -17.97 -33.25 -16.19
N LEU A 1105 -17.89 -34.17 -15.22
CA LEU A 1105 -16.62 -34.76 -14.83
C LEU A 1105 -16.10 -35.58 -16.01
N VAL A 1106 -14.89 -35.28 -16.51
CA VAL A 1106 -14.24 -36.03 -17.58
C VAL A 1106 -12.90 -36.57 -17.07
N VAL A 1107 -12.64 -37.84 -17.35
CA VAL A 1107 -11.38 -38.52 -17.03
C VAL A 1107 -10.73 -38.97 -18.33
N GLY A 1108 -9.50 -38.49 -18.56
CA GLY A 1108 -8.68 -38.79 -19.73
C GLY A 1108 -8.84 -37.87 -20.95
N SER A 1109 -9.63 -36.78 -20.87
CA SER A 1109 -9.78 -35.78 -21.94
C SER A 1109 -10.35 -34.45 -21.40
N ASN A 1110 -10.51 -33.43 -22.25
CA ASN A 1110 -11.05 -32.14 -21.89
C ASN A 1110 -12.53 -32.23 -21.40
N SER A 1111 -12.89 -31.38 -20.43
CA SER A 1111 -14.27 -31.03 -20.12
C SER A 1111 -14.70 -29.73 -20.83
N GLY A 1112 -15.94 -29.27 -20.61
CA GLY A 1112 -16.54 -28.07 -21.22
C GLY A 1112 -17.85 -28.36 -21.97
N ASP A 1113 -18.32 -27.38 -22.76
CA ASP A 1113 -19.50 -27.50 -23.66
C ASP A 1113 -19.38 -28.67 -24.67
N THR A 1114 -18.15 -29.05 -25.02
CA THR A 1114 -17.84 -30.20 -25.88
C THR A 1114 -16.77 -31.06 -25.20
N PRO A 1115 -17.18 -31.94 -24.27
CA PRO A 1115 -16.25 -32.84 -23.58
C PRO A 1115 -15.71 -33.90 -24.55
N GLY A 1116 -14.52 -34.42 -24.27
CA GLY A 1116 -13.99 -35.56 -25.01
C GLY A 1116 -13.59 -35.27 -26.46
N THR A 1117 -13.02 -34.09 -26.72
CA THR A 1117 -12.66 -33.62 -28.08
C THR A 1117 -11.18 -33.31 -28.28
N THR A 1118 -10.49 -32.86 -27.24
CA THR A 1118 -9.07 -32.48 -27.20
C THR A 1118 -8.37 -33.08 -25.98
N ASP A 1119 -7.05 -32.88 -25.88
CA ASP A 1119 -6.27 -33.10 -24.66
C ASP A 1119 -6.38 -34.52 -24.08
N TYR A 1120 -6.39 -35.54 -24.95
CA TYR A 1120 -6.51 -36.93 -24.54
C TYR A 1120 -5.27 -37.37 -23.77
N TYR A 1121 -5.45 -37.83 -22.54
CA TYR A 1121 -4.39 -38.36 -21.70
C TYR A 1121 -3.85 -39.68 -22.24
N GLN A 1122 -2.54 -39.88 -22.10
CA GLN A 1122 -1.85 -41.12 -22.43
C GLN A 1122 -1.06 -41.62 -21.22
N GLY A 1123 -1.59 -42.65 -20.57
CA GLY A 1123 -1.07 -43.16 -19.30
C GLY A 1123 -2.13 -43.98 -18.56
N VAL A 1124 -1.88 -44.25 -17.28
CA VAL A 1124 -2.84 -44.91 -16.38
C VAL A 1124 -3.32 -43.93 -15.31
N LEU A 1125 -4.58 -44.05 -14.89
CA LEU A 1125 -5.15 -43.40 -13.70
C LEU A 1125 -5.73 -44.46 -12.76
N ASP A 1126 -5.70 -44.18 -11.46
CA ASP A 1126 -6.10 -45.11 -10.41
C ASP A 1126 -6.54 -44.36 -9.12
N ASP A 1127 -7.40 -44.99 -8.30
CA ASP A 1127 -8.04 -44.47 -7.07
C ASP A 1127 -8.43 -42.97 -7.12
N LEU A 1128 -9.45 -42.61 -7.90
CA LEU A 1128 -9.92 -41.22 -7.98
C LEU A 1128 -10.95 -40.90 -6.89
N GLU A 1129 -10.54 -40.12 -5.91
CA GLU A 1129 -11.39 -39.59 -4.84
C GLU A 1129 -11.80 -38.14 -5.11
N LEU A 1130 -13.05 -37.80 -4.78
CA LEU A 1130 -13.59 -36.45 -4.76
C LEU A 1130 -14.23 -36.19 -3.39
N PHE A 1131 -13.84 -35.09 -2.74
CA PHE A 1131 -14.22 -34.78 -1.36
C PHE A 1131 -14.65 -33.33 -1.20
N VAL A 1132 -15.39 -33.06 -0.12
CA VAL A 1132 -15.99 -31.77 0.23
C VAL A 1132 -15.56 -31.34 1.64
N ILE A 1133 -15.47 -30.02 1.84
CA ILE A 1133 -14.92 -29.39 3.05
C ILE A 1133 -15.87 -28.28 3.52
N GLY A 1134 -16.05 -28.16 4.83
CA GLY A 1134 -16.79 -27.09 5.51
C GLY A 1134 -18.17 -27.50 6.05
N THR A 1135 -18.81 -26.59 6.77
CA THR A 1135 -20.15 -26.78 7.34
C THR A 1135 -21.22 -26.06 6.52
N SER A 1136 -22.37 -26.71 6.26
CA SER A 1136 -23.45 -26.11 5.49
C SER A 1136 -24.08 -24.92 6.20
N THR A 1137 -24.53 -23.93 5.42
CA THR A 1137 -25.03 -22.64 5.95
C THR A 1137 -26.56 -22.58 6.10
N ALA A 1138 -27.27 -23.68 5.82
CA ALA A 1138 -28.72 -23.79 5.95
C ALA A 1138 -29.12 -25.05 6.71
N ALA A 1139 -30.12 -24.95 7.58
CA ALA A 1139 -30.52 -26.06 8.44
C ALA A 1139 -31.18 -27.23 7.66
N PRO A 1140 -30.81 -28.51 7.92
CA PRO A 1140 -29.90 -28.98 8.98
C PRO A 1140 -28.44 -28.63 8.68
N PHE A 1141 -27.75 -28.01 9.64
CA PHE A 1141 -26.33 -27.69 9.46
C PHE A 1141 -25.54 -29.00 9.52
N ASP A 1142 -25.10 -29.46 8.36
CA ASP A 1142 -24.33 -30.68 8.18
C ASP A 1142 -22.86 -30.30 8.03
N ASP A 1143 -22.00 -30.99 8.76
CA ASP A 1143 -20.58 -30.69 8.87
C ASP A 1143 -19.78 -31.73 8.08
N TYR A 1144 -19.10 -31.28 7.02
CA TYR A 1144 -18.29 -32.13 6.16
C TYR A 1144 -16.79 -32.10 6.55
N GLY A 1145 -16.45 -31.41 7.65
CA GLY A 1145 -15.10 -31.35 8.20
C GLY A 1145 -14.19 -30.32 7.54
N ASP A 1146 -13.05 -30.08 8.17
CA ASP A 1146 -12.00 -29.17 7.73
C ASP A 1146 -10.92 -29.92 6.93
N PHE A 1147 -10.10 -29.18 6.17
CA PHE A 1147 -8.96 -29.76 5.47
C PHE A 1147 -7.71 -29.81 6.35
N ASP A 1148 -7.10 -30.99 6.42
CA ASP A 1148 -5.81 -31.24 7.07
C ASP A 1148 -4.94 -32.05 6.09
N LEU A 1149 -3.87 -31.44 5.56
CA LEU A 1149 -2.98 -32.07 4.60
C LEU A 1149 -2.33 -33.35 5.15
N ALA A 1150 -2.09 -33.42 6.46
CA ALA A 1150 -1.48 -34.55 7.13
C ALA A 1150 -2.41 -35.78 7.21
N THR A 1151 -3.73 -35.60 7.03
CA THR A 1151 -4.71 -36.70 7.04
C THR A 1151 -5.46 -36.90 5.73
N ASP A 1152 -5.80 -35.83 5.02
CA ASP A 1152 -6.62 -35.90 3.79
C ASP A 1152 -5.79 -36.30 2.57
N ASN A 1153 -4.49 -35.99 2.52
CA ASN A 1153 -3.62 -36.37 1.41
C ASN A 1153 -2.95 -37.72 1.69
N SER A 1154 -3.41 -38.77 0.99
CA SER A 1154 -3.00 -40.15 1.26
C SER A 1154 -1.48 -40.36 1.21
N PHE A 1155 -0.78 -39.70 0.28
CA PHE A 1155 0.68 -39.78 0.16
C PHE A 1155 1.40 -39.07 1.31
N VAL A 1156 0.90 -37.91 1.74
CA VAL A 1156 1.48 -37.15 2.86
C VAL A 1156 1.29 -37.94 4.16
N ALA A 1157 0.07 -38.43 4.41
CA ALA A 1157 -0.26 -39.25 5.56
C ALA A 1157 0.64 -40.49 5.67
N ASP A 1158 0.87 -41.22 4.56
CA ASP A 1158 1.79 -42.37 4.51
C ASP A 1158 3.27 -41.95 4.65
N ALA A 1159 3.67 -40.80 4.12
CA ALA A 1159 5.06 -40.32 4.20
C ALA A 1159 5.46 -39.92 5.62
N ILE A 1160 4.54 -39.36 6.41
CA ILE A 1160 4.76 -39.02 7.82
C ILE A 1160 4.40 -40.18 8.78
N ALA A 1161 3.74 -41.25 8.29
CA ALA A 1161 3.32 -42.38 9.10
C ALA A 1161 4.50 -43.10 9.77
N GLY A 1162 4.70 -42.84 11.06
CA GLY A 1162 5.75 -43.44 11.87
C GLY A 1162 7.02 -42.59 12.01
N LEU A 1163 7.02 -41.36 11.49
CA LEU A 1163 7.89 -40.30 12.00
C LEU A 1163 7.45 -39.92 13.42
N THR A 1164 8.37 -39.37 14.22
CA THR A 1164 8.03 -38.79 15.53
C THR A 1164 7.71 -37.31 15.32
N PRO A 1165 6.50 -36.81 15.63
CA PRO A 1165 6.21 -35.38 15.52
C PRO A 1165 7.17 -34.57 16.41
N GLY A 1166 7.81 -33.54 15.84
CA GLY A 1166 8.86 -32.76 16.51
C GLY A 1166 10.31 -33.19 16.26
N ASP A 1167 10.56 -34.31 15.55
CA ASP A 1167 11.92 -34.84 15.27
C ASP A 1167 12.46 -34.30 13.94
N LEU A 1168 13.01 -33.07 13.97
CA LEU A 1168 13.63 -32.44 12.79
C LEU A 1168 14.93 -33.12 12.37
N THR A 1169 15.65 -33.76 13.30
CA THR A 1169 16.96 -34.37 13.03
C THR A 1169 16.85 -35.79 12.46
N GLY A 1170 15.66 -36.39 12.53
CA GLY A 1170 15.35 -37.72 11.98
C GLY A 1170 16.06 -38.85 12.71
N ASP A 1171 16.44 -38.66 13.97
CA ASP A 1171 17.20 -39.64 14.76
C ASP A 1171 16.31 -40.59 15.60
N GLY A 1172 14.99 -40.30 15.62
CA GLY A 1172 13.94 -41.04 16.29
C GLY A 1172 13.57 -40.51 17.67
N VAL A 1173 14.13 -39.37 18.10
CA VAL A 1173 13.99 -38.82 19.45
C VAL A 1173 13.97 -37.28 19.43
N VAL A 1174 12.85 -36.67 19.76
CA VAL A 1174 12.75 -35.21 19.97
C VAL A 1174 13.57 -34.77 21.19
N MET A 1175 14.71 -34.13 20.98
CA MET A 1175 15.62 -33.70 22.03
C MET A 1175 16.41 -32.43 21.67
N GLY A 1176 17.29 -32.01 22.57
CA GLY A 1176 18.11 -30.80 22.42
C GLY A 1176 17.88 -29.77 23.52
N ASP A 1177 18.70 -28.71 23.50
CA ASP A 1177 18.55 -27.52 24.35
C ASP A 1177 18.71 -26.19 23.59
N GLY A 1178 18.72 -26.24 22.26
CA GLY A 1178 18.90 -25.06 21.40
C GLY A 1178 20.37 -24.62 21.26
N THR A 1179 21.31 -25.29 21.93
CA THR A 1179 22.76 -24.96 21.87
C THR A 1179 23.62 -26.05 21.22
N GLY A 1180 22.99 -27.14 20.77
CA GLY A 1180 23.65 -28.34 20.25
C GLY A 1180 24.11 -28.29 18.80
N GLY A 1181 24.26 -29.48 18.21
CA GLY A 1181 24.65 -29.71 16.83
C GLY A 1181 23.59 -30.51 16.06
N ALA A 1182 23.99 -31.32 15.09
CA ALA A 1182 23.08 -32.04 14.17
C ALA A 1182 22.15 -33.13 14.78
N ASN A 1183 21.96 -33.14 16.10
CA ASN A 1183 21.06 -34.02 16.88
C ASN A 1183 20.34 -33.18 17.97
N ASP A 1184 20.06 -31.90 17.68
CA ASP A 1184 19.36 -30.96 18.54
C ASP A 1184 18.19 -30.37 17.73
N ASP A 1185 16.99 -30.91 17.93
CA ASP A 1185 15.80 -30.52 17.17
C ASP A 1185 15.37 -29.09 17.49
N ILE A 1186 15.63 -28.62 18.72
CA ILE A 1186 15.38 -27.23 19.12
C ILE A 1186 16.30 -26.27 18.34
N ALA A 1187 17.58 -26.61 18.18
CA ALA A 1187 18.51 -25.81 17.38
C ALA A 1187 18.16 -25.82 15.88
N ALA A 1188 17.64 -26.93 15.36
CA ALA A 1188 17.12 -27.01 13.99
C ALA A 1188 15.85 -26.16 13.80
N PHE A 1189 14.92 -26.22 14.75
CA PHE A 1189 13.69 -25.44 14.74
C PHE A 1189 13.96 -23.93 14.79
N ILE A 1190 14.84 -23.47 15.70
CA ILE A 1190 15.25 -22.06 15.78
C ILE A 1190 15.88 -21.59 14.45
N ALA A 1191 16.64 -22.45 13.76
CA ALA A 1191 17.26 -22.10 12.48
C ALA A 1191 16.25 -21.91 11.34
N ASN A 1192 15.05 -22.46 11.47
CA ASN A 1192 13.96 -22.37 10.49
C ASN A 1192 12.77 -21.53 11.00
N TRP A 1193 12.85 -20.92 12.18
CA TRP A 1193 11.78 -20.11 12.78
C TRP A 1193 11.25 -19.04 11.82
N GLN A 1194 9.91 -18.93 11.70
CA GLN A 1194 9.20 -18.06 10.76
C GLN A 1194 9.58 -18.26 9.28
N THR A 1195 10.15 -19.41 8.91
CA THR A 1195 10.27 -19.79 7.49
C THR A 1195 8.87 -20.08 6.96
N GLU A 1196 8.45 -19.30 5.96
CA GLU A 1196 7.19 -19.51 5.25
C GLU A 1196 7.40 -20.23 3.91
N GLN A 1197 6.48 -21.11 3.57
CA GLN A 1197 6.32 -21.62 2.22
C GLN A 1197 5.20 -20.88 1.50
N VAL A 1198 5.59 -20.11 0.46
CA VAL A 1198 4.67 -19.32 -0.36
C VAL A 1198 4.75 -19.79 -1.82
N ILE A 1199 3.59 -20.07 -2.41
CA ILE A 1199 3.44 -20.48 -3.82
C ILE A 1199 2.53 -19.46 -4.51
N GLY A 1200 3.09 -18.67 -5.43
CA GLY A 1200 2.41 -17.46 -5.92
C GLY A 1200 2.32 -16.43 -4.79
N ASP A 1201 1.10 -15.98 -4.48
CA ASP A 1201 0.82 -15.05 -3.37
C ASP A 1201 0.17 -15.76 -2.16
N LEU A 1202 0.19 -17.10 -2.13
CA LEU A 1202 -0.50 -17.91 -1.11
C LEU A 1202 0.49 -18.69 -0.24
N ARG A 1203 0.34 -18.61 1.08
CA ARG A 1203 1.02 -19.51 2.02
C ARG A 1203 0.40 -20.92 1.92
N VAL A 1204 1.25 -21.94 1.76
CA VAL A 1204 0.84 -23.33 1.54
C VAL A 1204 1.87 -24.28 2.17
N GLY A 1205 1.48 -25.03 3.20
CA GLY A 1205 2.30 -26.11 3.76
C GLY A 1205 2.33 -27.35 2.87
N ASP A 1206 3.45 -28.08 2.93
CA ASP A 1206 3.69 -29.35 2.22
C ASP A 1206 4.77 -30.21 2.93
N LEU A 1207 5.19 -31.34 2.33
CA LEU A 1207 6.21 -32.20 2.96
C LEU A 1207 7.61 -31.56 3.10
N ASN A 1208 7.95 -30.54 2.30
CA ASN A 1208 9.17 -29.75 2.48
C ASN A 1208 9.06 -28.81 3.68
N SER A 1209 7.95 -28.08 3.86
CA SER A 1209 7.76 -27.24 5.05
C SER A 1209 7.76 -28.09 6.32
N TYR A 1210 7.12 -29.26 6.30
CA TYR A 1210 7.21 -30.25 7.38
C TYR A 1210 8.65 -30.67 7.70
N GLY A 1211 9.49 -30.84 6.67
CA GLY A 1211 10.93 -31.09 6.83
C GLY A 1211 11.73 -29.92 7.41
N LEU A 1212 11.16 -28.71 7.44
CA LEU A 1212 11.72 -27.51 8.06
C LEU A 1212 11.19 -27.26 9.49
N GLY A 1213 10.10 -27.92 9.89
CA GLY A 1213 9.52 -27.82 11.23
C GLY A 1213 8.07 -27.33 11.28
N ASP A 1214 7.42 -27.11 10.14
CA ASP A 1214 5.98 -26.84 10.00
C ASP A 1214 5.23 -28.18 10.15
N PHE A 1215 5.02 -28.58 11.40
CA PHE A 1215 4.44 -29.88 11.77
C PHE A 1215 2.91 -29.89 11.69
N ASN A 1216 2.27 -28.73 11.66
CA ASN A 1216 0.83 -28.59 11.43
C ASN A 1216 0.45 -28.44 9.93
N MET A 1217 1.44 -28.24 9.04
CA MET A 1217 1.32 -28.05 7.59
C MET A 1217 0.50 -26.81 7.17
N ASP A 1218 0.51 -25.74 7.96
CA ASP A 1218 -0.15 -24.46 7.61
C ASP A 1218 0.73 -23.53 6.75
N GLY A 1219 2.00 -23.92 6.52
CA GLY A 1219 2.96 -23.25 5.66
C GLY A 1219 3.87 -22.25 6.35
N ILE A 1220 3.88 -22.15 7.68
CA ILE A 1220 4.87 -21.38 8.45
C ILE A 1220 5.41 -22.21 9.63
N VAL A 1221 6.71 -22.07 9.92
CA VAL A 1221 7.30 -22.61 11.16
C VAL A 1221 7.04 -21.64 12.33
N ASP A 1222 6.10 -21.96 13.22
CA ASP A 1222 5.59 -21.00 14.22
C ASP A 1222 5.39 -21.52 15.67
N LEU A 1223 4.72 -20.71 16.52
CA LEU A 1223 4.54 -21.04 17.94
C LEU A 1223 3.68 -22.28 18.19
N PHE A 1224 2.83 -22.68 17.23
CA PHE A 1224 1.98 -23.86 17.33
C PHE A 1224 2.76 -25.13 16.98
N ASP A 1225 3.71 -25.09 16.04
CA ASP A 1225 4.69 -26.16 15.84
C ASP A 1225 5.61 -26.36 17.04
N TRP A 1226 5.98 -25.26 17.69
CA TRP A 1226 6.74 -25.33 18.94
C TRP A 1226 5.98 -26.15 20.00
N ASP A 1227 4.65 -26.11 20.04
CA ASP A 1227 3.88 -26.95 20.96
C ASP A 1227 4.02 -28.45 20.67
N ILE A 1228 4.13 -28.81 19.39
CA ILE A 1228 4.35 -30.20 18.95
C ILE A 1228 5.72 -30.68 19.40
N ILE A 1229 6.79 -29.89 19.24
CA ILE A 1229 8.12 -30.20 19.81
C ILE A 1229 8.03 -30.30 21.34
N ARG A 1230 7.46 -29.28 21.99
CA ARG A 1230 7.39 -29.13 23.46
C ARG A 1230 6.66 -30.29 24.14
N THR A 1231 5.63 -30.84 23.48
CA THR A 1231 4.83 -31.96 24.01
C THR A 1231 5.48 -33.33 23.77
N ASN A 1232 6.28 -33.49 22.71
CA ASN A 1232 6.94 -34.76 22.37
C ASN A 1232 8.39 -34.89 22.90
N HIS A 1233 9.03 -33.79 23.32
CA HIS A 1233 10.42 -33.78 23.79
C HIS A 1233 10.70 -34.72 24.98
N VAL A 1234 11.80 -35.46 24.90
CA VAL A 1234 12.23 -36.38 25.95
C VAL A 1234 12.83 -35.67 27.16
N ASN A 1235 11.95 -35.22 28.05
CA ASN A 1235 12.27 -34.69 29.37
C ASN A 1235 13.49 -35.35 30.02
N ALA A 1236 14.61 -34.62 30.18
CA ALA A 1236 15.84 -35.14 30.79
C ALA A 1236 15.64 -35.63 32.24
N ALA A 1237 14.58 -35.17 32.92
CA ALA A 1237 14.16 -35.64 34.24
C ALA A 1237 13.46 -37.03 34.23
N SER A 1238 13.01 -37.52 33.08
CA SER A 1238 12.22 -38.76 32.95
C SER A 1238 13.05 -40.03 32.74
N LEU A 1239 14.36 -39.90 32.46
CA LEU A 1239 15.29 -41.00 32.19
C LEU A 1239 15.52 -41.90 33.42
N ASN A 1240 14.55 -42.78 33.68
CA ASN A 1240 14.59 -43.76 34.75
C ASN A 1240 15.57 -44.90 34.38
N LEU A 1241 16.85 -44.67 34.68
CA LEU A 1241 17.97 -45.58 34.43
C LEU A 1241 17.75 -47.03 34.95
N GLY A 1242 16.79 -47.23 35.87
CA GLY A 1242 16.39 -48.54 36.36
C GLY A 1242 15.64 -49.42 35.36
N GLU A 1243 14.90 -48.84 34.41
CA GLU A 1243 14.16 -49.62 33.40
C GLU A 1243 15.08 -50.06 32.26
N LEU A 1244 15.96 -49.17 31.78
CA LEU A 1244 16.99 -49.47 30.78
C LEU A 1244 17.93 -50.63 31.19
N LEU A 1245 18.17 -50.80 32.48
CA LEU A 1245 19.01 -51.86 33.04
C LEU A 1245 18.25 -53.18 33.35
N SER A 1246 16.94 -53.24 33.14
CA SER A 1246 16.12 -54.39 33.56
C SER A 1246 16.05 -55.54 32.55
N GLY A 1247 16.34 -55.29 31.26
CA GLY A 1247 16.11 -56.25 30.16
C GLY A 1247 17.31 -57.10 29.71
N GLN A 1248 18.53 -56.81 30.16
CA GLN A 1248 19.76 -57.42 29.62
C GLN A 1248 20.40 -58.43 30.58
N SER A 1249 20.07 -59.72 30.41
CA SER A 1249 20.74 -60.82 31.12
C SER A 1249 22.14 -61.09 30.55
N VAL A 1250 23.15 -60.35 31.01
CA VAL A 1250 24.56 -60.57 30.64
C VAL A 1250 25.27 -61.43 31.72
N PRO A 1251 26.09 -62.45 31.35
CA PRO A 1251 26.64 -63.40 32.32
C PRO A 1251 27.80 -62.85 33.16
N GLU A 1252 27.96 -63.35 34.39
CA GLU A 1252 29.20 -63.20 35.15
C GLU A 1252 30.41 -63.78 34.38
N PRO A 1253 31.59 -63.16 34.54
CA PRO A 1253 32.65 -63.92 35.18
C PRO A 1253 33.31 -63.17 36.34
N SER A 1254 33.47 -63.90 37.44
CA SER A 1254 34.19 -63.43 38.62
C SER A 1254 35.71 -63.46 38.46
N SER A 1255 36.38 -62.62 39.26
CA SER A 1255 37.80 -62.70 39.64
C SER A 1255 38.86 -62.21 38.63
N ILE A 1256 39.43 -61.03 38.89
CA ILE A 1256 40.87 -60.90 39.21
C ILE A 1256 41.11 -59.64 40.07
N LEU A 1257 41.55 -59.88 41.31
CA LEU A 1257 42.23 -58.89 42.14
C LEU A 1257 43.65 -58.65 41.62
N LEU A 1258 44.14 -57.41 41.72
CA LEU A 1258 45.53 -56.91 41.85
C LEU A 1258 45.64 -55.58 41.05
N LEU A 1259 46.26 -54.48 41.53
CA LEU A 1259 47.25 -54.39 42.60
C LEU A 1259 47.26 -52.97 43.27
N VAL A 1260 46.80 -52.89 44.53
CA VAL A 1260 47.29 -52.02 45.63
C VAL A 1260 47.26 -50.48 45.50
N GLY A 1261 46.74 -49.80 46.54
CA GLY A 1261 47.04 -48.37 46.75
C GLY A 1261 46.33 -47.66 47.92
N GLY A 1262 46.06 -48.34 49.04
CA GLY A 1262 45.19 -47.82 50.12
C GLY A 1262 45.62 -46.50 50.80
N GLY A 1263 44.66 -45.82 51.45
CA GLY A 1263 45.00 -44.62 52.22
C GLY A 1263 43.82 -43.82 52.78
N LEU A 1264 43.28 -44.25 53.92
CA LEU A 1264 42.98 -43.45 55.11
C LEU A 1264 42.84 -41.91 54.99
N LEU A 1265 41.75 -41.42 55.60
CA LEU A 1265 41.70 -40.23 56.49
C LEU A 1265 42.11 -38.85 55.93
N ALA A 1266 41.08 -38.02 55.72
CA ALA A 1266 40.72 -36.90 56.60
C ALA A 1266 41.76 -35.82 57.03
N LEU A 1267 41.23 -34.59 57.17
CA LEU A 1267 41.83 -33.38 57.76
C LEU A 1267 42.89 -32.70 56.87
N ARG A 1268 42.75 -31.41 56.52
CA ARG A 1268 42.73 -30.31 57.49
C ARG A 1268 42.11 -29.00 56.96
N CYS A 1269 41.10 -28.51 57.69
CA CYS A 1269 41.19 -27.29 58.50
C CYS A 1269 41.92 -26.03 57.95
N VAL A 1270 41.12 -24.94 57.94
CA VAL A 1270 41.40 -23.63 58.60
C VAL A 1270 41.94 -22.45 57.74
N ARG A 1271 40.97 -21.64 57.27
CA ARG A 1271 40.60 -20.29 57.80
C ARG A 1271 41.57 -19.10 57.62
N ARG A 1272 41.01 -18.01 57.05
CA ARG A 1272 41.36 -16.57 57.24
C ARG A 1272 42.71 -16.11 56.64
N LYS A 1273 42.90 -14.84 56.25
CA LYS A 1273 42.22 -13.58 56.64
C LYS A 1273 42.50 -12.46 55.62
N THR A 1274 41.54 -11.54 55.45
CA THR A 1274 41.69 -10.08 55.16
C THR A 1274 43.03 -9.55 54.63
N ALA A 1275 42.98 -8.91 53.45
CA ALA A 1275 43.24 -7.48 53.34
C ALA A 1275 41.99 -6.84 52.72
#